data_AF-A0A1G3A737-F1
#
_entry.id   AF-A0A1G3A737-F1
#
_cell.length_a   1.000
_cell.length_b   1.000
_cell.length_c   1.000
_cell.angle_alpha   90.00
_cell.angle_beta   90.00
_cell.angle_gamma   90.00
#
_symmetry.space_group_name_H-M   'P 1'
#
loop_
_entity.id
_entity.type
_entity.pdbx_description
1 polymer ?
#
loop_
_entity_poly.entity_id
_entity_poly.type
_entity_poly.pdbx_seq_one_letter_code
_entity_poly.pdbx_strand_id
1 'polypeptide(L)'
;MAVTTKVSYLWLVDNEMYHNSGDGLQVNAGTTNQATTHHIYIGRNISHHNKQTGLWTKQAVDVIFSENAVFGHRHSSSAPGGGMGFQYAPEKVWFLFNEIFDNEYGIVAQSDSGLGSGTESYYIGNLICDIHYDPVYHGDSWADYNPETAWNHAGMRFAGGVNRYIISNTIYDVDAGINIANAGAAHLLNNVISSIGTQGESHIWDETGTLSGETNNNLLYQPGGSGRIRQYNTVYTPLTLPIGSGVNNIDAAPSFVNVGNEDFHLQSASPAIDTGTSSGVVQEVFDRFEQLYGINIRKDIEGTDRPQGATWDIGAYEYVSTGPGGQSTLTVSSTSGGSVTNPGTGTFSYDEGTVVSIQAAASASYHFVNWTGTAVNAGKVVNPNAVSTSVTVDADYTIQANFTAAPQPTSTLTVSSTSGGSVTNPGAGTFQYDDGTVVPIQATAAQNYDFVNWTGTAVNAGKVANPNAASTSLTVDADYTIQANFAAAPLPASTLTVSSTSGGSVTSPGEGAFTYDDGTVVPIQATAAQNYSFVNWTGTAVDAGKVANPNTASTTLTADADYTIQAHFAQQTQQDGTPPAIAGLSPSAGDIQAPLNSLVILHVTDVGSGVDPASVTITLDGNTIYTGDTLSYNSTFGHCCRTGTPANYAYAFQSNEDFDYDQTKVVTVNASDAGGMAMTEQSYSFTTEMRSFGQNKQVDQTVEKLDEAAPATARDSSGNIWAVWHTGPVGGRDIRVAKLAAGTDSFGVSVRPTAHSADQSNPAIAVGTDDRLYVVWQDNRQANNNNAGEWDIYISTSSDGVTWSIETRANDPNEGNQTNPAIVVDRRSPNYAYVAWQDDRSGNQDICVASSSDRFATKAVSQITSDTSNQMEPVVGADSSNTIYVLWTDARNPSNGYDIYGAASNAGPWANVPVVTKAADQSSPAIAIESAGSVLHMLWTDHTAGDNGIYYASSNGLPGNSLTGGNLIDDYAVNKGQSSPAIAVAGSTGAGLGVFACWRDERDVPTTRDTDIWFVQANSGSGTNVFVGDGDTNSNQAEPAMGIDQYGYPYIVWTDDRGGHTKIYFAASTYMKPTIMVSGQVSYDSLDVTIGTDPQDITDVDDASVTLLAGTCPYSVNISINEMSNPPNFAGLSLLNGYDFGPSEITFDIPVIITIPYAVTGAAGTPTAYWYNSRTGALSQDGITQIEIIQLTSSLHALRFKTTHLTPFFAMQPDGDDEGAGIGSGAGEGGGAGGGCELSGSNDAGAVEYFLPYGILALFMIVLKRKDRKRRTL
;
A
#
# COMPACT_ATOMS: atom_id res chain seq x y z
N MET A 1 15.20 9.66 2.03
CA MET A 1 15.61 8.37 2.63
C MET A 1 17.14 8.30 2.75
N ALA A 2 17.71 7.69 3.79
CA ALA A 2 19.15 7.58 3.98
C ALA A 2 19.62 6.14 4.28
N VAL A 3 20.63 5.67 3.54
CA VAL A 3 21.36 4.43 3.83
C VAL A 3 22.74 4.81 4.38
N THR A 4 23.01 4.46 5.64
CA THR A 4 24.21 4.92 6.35
C THR A 4 25.33 3.88 6.31
N THR A 5 26.33 4.03 7.19
CA THR A 5 27.57 3.25 7.10
C THR A 5 27.39 1.81 7.60
N LYS A 6 28.11 0.86 6.99
CA LYS A 6 28.09 -0.60 7.29
C LYS A 6 26.89 -1.39 6.77
N VAL A 7 25.97 -0.77 6.02
CA VAL A 7 24.85 -1.48 5.41
C VAL A 7 25.33 -2.34 4.24
N SER A 8 24.96 -3.62 4.19
CA SER A 8 25.21 -4.46 3.03
C SER A 8 24.00 -5.28 2.56
N TYR A 9 24.02 -5.69 1.28
CA TYR A 9 23.00 -6.53 0.62
C TYR A 9 21.56 -5.96 0.64
N LEU A 10 21.41 -4.64 0.71
CA LEU A 10 20.12 -3.94 0.79
C LEU A 10 19.48 -3.76 -0.60
N TRP A 11 18.17 -4.03 -0.69
CA TRP A 11 17.34 -3.72 -1.85
C TRP A 11 16.32 -2.64 -1.50
N LEU A 12 16.27 -1.57 -2.30
CA LEU A 12 15.32 -0.46 -2.18
C LEU A 12 14.58 -0.36 -3.49
N VAL A 13 13.36 -0.91 -3.52
CA VAL A 13 12.63 -1.15 -4.78
C VAL A 13 11.19 -0.68 -4.79
N ASP A 14 10.74 -0.23 -5.96
CA ASP A 14 9.36 0.16 -6.27
C ASP A 14 8.77 1.24 -5.32
N ASN A 15 9.62 2.08 -4.70
CA ASN A 15 9.22 3.22 -3.85
C ASN A 15 8.90 4.48 -4.69
N GLU A 16 8.11 5.40 -4.12
CA GLU A 16 7.97 6.78 -4.62
C GLU A 16 8.54 7.79 -3.61
N MET A 17 9.44 8.67 -4.03
CA MET A 17 10.23 9.54 -3.15
C MET A 17 10.17 11.00 -3.64
N TYR A 18 9.36 11.82 -2.98
CA TYR A 18 9.09 13.18 -3.43
C TYR A 18 8.95 14.21 -2.30
N HIS A 19 9.14 15.49 -2.64
CA HIS A 19 9.13 16.63 -1.70
C HIS A 19 10.06 16.49 -0.47
N ASN A 20 11.08 15.62 -0.52
CA ASN A 20 12.05 15.50 0.58
C ASN A 20 12.83 16.80 0.78
N SER A 21 13.18 17.10 2.04
CA SER A 21 13.96 18.28 2.41
C SER A 21 15.46 18.18 2.05
N GLY A 22 15.91 16.94 1.82
CA GLY A 22 17.22 16.54 1.29
C GLY A 22 17.09 15.80 -0.04
N ASP A 23 17.95 14.80 -0.27
CA ASP A 23 17.84 13.90 -1.43
C ASP A 23 16.63 12.94 -1.26
N GLY A 24 16.06 12.48 -2.37
CA GLY A 24 15.05 11.40 -2.35
C GLY A 24 15.63 10.13 -1.71
N LEU A 25 16.80 9.70 -2.16
CA LEU A 25 17.59 8.61 -1.56
C LEU A 25 19.09 8.95 -1.60
N GLN A 26 19.75 8.95 -0.43
CA GLN A 26 21.22 9.05 -0.34
C GLN A 26 21.81 7.79 0.31
N VAL A 27 22.74 7.12 -0.39
CA VAL A 27 23.68 6.17 0.22
C VAL A 27 24.92 6.94 0.68
N ASN A 28 25.35 6.78 1.93
CA ASN A 28 26.51 7.50 2.46
C ASN A 28 27.31 6.64 3.44
N ALA A 29 28.45 6.13 2.97
CA ALA A 29 29.36 5.31 3.76
C ALA A 29 30.32 6.11 4.65
N GLY A 30 30.60 7.36 4.31
CA GLY A 30 31.69 8.14 4.91
C GLY A 30 33.10 7.58 4.61
N THR A 31 34.11 8.44 4.76
CA THR A 31 35.50 8.20 4.33
C THR A 31 36.16 6.94 4.89
N THR A 32 35.82 6.51 6.11
CA THR A 32 36.48 5.36 6.76
C THR A 32 35.77 4.03 6.53
N ASN A 33 34.47 4.05 6.20
CA ASN A 33 33.61 2.86 6.20
C ASN A 33 33.14 2.50 4.77
N GLN A 34 33.84 3.02 3.75
CA GLN A 34 33.58 2.74 2.33
C GLN A 34 33.46 1.23 2.06
N ALA A 35 34.47 0.46 2.47
CA ALA A 35 34.54 -0.98 2.21
C ALA A 35 33.54 -1.83 3.02
N THR A 36 32.71 -1.23 3.88
CA THR A 36 31.65 -1.95 4.64
C THR A 36 30.24 -1.60 4.16
N THR A 37 30.08 -0.69 3.21
CA THR A 37 28.76 -0.18 2.80
C THR A 37 28.53 -0.53 1.33
N HIS A 38 27.93 -1.70 1.07
CA HIS A 38 28.06 -2.35 -0.24
C HIS A 38 26.97 -3.34 -0.69
N HIS A 39 26.92 -3.61 -2.00
CA HIS A 39 25.92 -4.47 -2.64
C HIS A 39 24.50 -3.92 -2.42
N ILE A 40 24.31 -2.65 -2.78
CA ILE A 40 23.06 -1.92 -2.58
C ILE A 40 22.35 -1.75 -3.92
N TYR A 41 21.17 -2.35 -4.06
CA TYR A 41 20.36 -2.31 -5.28
C TYR A 41 19.17 -1.37 -5.11
N ILE A 42 19.09 -0.34 -5.96
CA ILE A 42 18.08 0.72 -5.95
C ILE A 42 17.31 0.61 -7.27
N GLY A 43 16.18 -0.09 -7.26
CA GLY A 43 15.51 -0.59 -8.45
C GLY A 43 14.06 -0.11 -8.65
N ARG A 44 13.68 0.32 -9.86
CA ARG A 44 12.27 0.62 -10.24
C ARG A 44 11.58 1.72 -9.41
N ASN A 45 12.32 2.50 -8.65
CA ASN A 45 11.75 3.58 -7.83
C ASN A 45 11.37 4.78 -8.71
N ILE A 46 10.44 5.59 -8.23
CA ILE A 46 10.13 6.91 -8.76
C ILE A 46 10.71 7.93 -7.77
N SER A 47 11.47 8.91 -8.25
CA SER A 47 11.99 9.99 -7.39
C SER A 47 11.75 11.33 -8.08
N HIS A 48 11.00 12.25 -7.45
CA HIS A 48 10.68 13.53 -8.07
C HIS A 48 10.51 14.71 -7.12
N HIS A 49 10.74 15.93 -7.62
CA HIS A 49 10.46 17.19 -6.89
C HIS A 49 11.08 17.26 -5.48
N ASN A 50 12.22 16.61 -5.25
CA ASN A 50 12.95 16.70 -3.99
C ASN A 50 13.78 18.00 -3.94
N LYS A 51 14.03 18.53 -2.73
CA LYS A 51 14.78 19.78 -2.54
C LYS A 51 16.27 19.66 -2.85
N GLN A 52 16.83 18.45 -2.83
CA GLN A 52 18.16 18.17 -3.35
C GLN A 52 18.11 17.32 -4.62
N THR A 53 18.80 16.18 -4.65
CA THR A 53 18.85 15.30 -5.83
C THR A 53 17.86 14.13 -5.68
N GLY A 54 17.58 13.44 -6.79
CA GLY A 54 16.69 12.28 -6.75
C GLY A 54 17.33 11.07 -6.06
N LEU A 55 18.39 10.51 -6.66
CA LEU A 55 19.05 9.29 -6.20
C LEU A 55 20.58 9.45 -6.21
N TRP A 56 21.22 9.30 -5.04
CA TRP A 56 22.62 9.69 -4.83
C TRP A 56 23.44 8.65 -4.02
N THR A 57 24.75 8.58 -4.27
CA THR A 57 25.69 7.79 -3.44
C THR A 57 27.00 8.51 -3.11
N LYS A 58 27.56 8.23 -1.92
CA LYS A 58 28.78 8.84 -1.37
C LYS A 58 29.63 7.78 -0.66
N GLN A 59 30.91 7.69 -1.03
CA GLN A 59 31.89 6.73 -0.49
C GLN A 59 31.50 5.24 -0.49
N ALA A 60 30.41 4.79 -1.12
CA ALA A 60 30.03 3.38 -1.12
C ALA A 60 30.93 2.50 -2.03
N VAL A 61 30.72 1.18 -1.99
CA VAL A 61 31.26 0.22 -2.97
C VAL A 61 30.10 -0.62 -3.49
N ASP A 62 30.03 -0.91 -4.79
CA ASP A 62 29.04 -1.85 -5.35
C ASP A 62 27.58 -1.37 -5.13
N VAL A 63 27.19 -0.34 -5.87
CA VAL A 63 25.85 0.27 -5.81
C VAL A 63 25.23 0.29 -7.20
N ILE A 64 24.01 -0.24 -7.32
CA ILE A 64 23.33 -0.41 -8.61
C ILE A 64 22.02 0.38 -8.59
N PHE A 65 21.93 1.43 -9.41
CA PHE A 65 20.70 2.14 -9.70
C PHE A 65 20.10 1.61 -11.01
N SER A 66 18.96 0.92 -10.94
CA SER A 66 18.35 0.20 -12.06
C SER A 66 16.90 0.58 -12.31
N GLU A 67 16.48 0.78 -13.56
CA GLU A 67 15.04 0.90 -13.94
C GLU A 67 14.26 2.05 -13.23
N ASN A 68 14.94 3.03 -12.62
CA ASN A 68 14.28 4.11 -11.86
C ASN A 68 13.78 5.23 -12.79
N ALA A 69 12.70 5.91 -12.41
CA ALA A 69 12.19 7.11 -13.07
C ALA A 69 12.49 8.35 -12.21
N VAL A 70 13.22 9.35 -12.74
CA VAL A 70 13.74 10.47 -11.92
C VAL A 70 13.56 11.83 -12.61
N PHE A 71 12.74 12.71 -12.00
CA PHE A 71 12.30 13.96 -12.64
C PHE A 71 11.96 15.12 -11.70
N GLY A 72 11.75 16.33 -12.21
CA GLY A 72 11.28 17.50 -11.46
C GLY A 72 12.27 18.11 -10.46
N HIS A 73 13.57 17.76 -10.51
CA HIS A 73 14.58 18.35 -9.61
C HIS A 73 15.08 19.70 -10.14
N ARG A 74 15.37 20.63 -9.22
CA ARG A 74 15.73 22.03 -9.50
C ARG A 74 16.77 22.57 -8.52
N HIS A 75 17.41 23.68 -8.87
CA HIS A 75 18.43 24.32 -8.05
C HIS A 75 17.89 24.67 -6.66
N SER A 76 18.69 24.41 -5.63
CA SER A 76 18.45 24.90 -4.28
C SER A 76 19.75 25.33 -3.63
N SER A 77 19.65 26.11 -2.55
CA SER A 77 20.80 26.52 -1.72
C SER A 77 21.58 25.36 -1.08
N SER A 78 21.18 24.12 -1.33
CA SER A 78 21.80 22.89 -0.84
C SER A 78 22.13 21.85 -1.92
N ALA A 79 21.72 22.03 -3.20
CA ALA A 79 22.06 21.11 -4.30
C ALA A 79 21.78 21.72 -5.69
N PRO A 80 22.50 21.30 -6.74
CA PRO A 80 22.38 21.86 -8.09
C PRO A 80 21.33 21.13 -8.97
N GLY A 81 20.15 20.77 -8.43
CA GLY A 81 19.03 20.26 -9.25
C GLY A 81 19.26 18.99 -10.09
N GLY A 82 20.23 18.14 -9.73
CA GLY A 82 20.53 16.91 -10.50
C GLY A 82 19.60 15.74 -10.17
N GLY A 83 19.17 14.99 -11.18
CA GLY A 83 18.33 13.81 -10.99
C GLY A 83 19.07 12.68 -10.27
N MET A 84 20.20 12.22 -10.81
CA MET A 84 20.96 11.09 -10.24
C MET A 84 22.46 11.37 -10.18
N GLY A 85 23.21 10.67 -9.32
CA GLY A 85 24.67 10.80 -9.32
C GLY A 85 25.41 10.31 -8.10
N PHE A 86 26.64 10.80 -7.96
CA PHE A 86 27.50 10.49 -6.80
C PHE A 86 28.56 11.55 -6.51
N GLN A 87 29.21 11.41 -5.35
CA GLN A 87 30.32 12.26 -4.90
C GLN A 87 31.33 11.43 -4.08
N TYR A 88 32.55 11.92 -3.92
CA TYR A 88 33.57 11.32 -3.04
C TYR A 88 34.02 9.89 -3.42
N ALA A 89 34.32 9.64 -4.71
CA ALA A 89 34.91 8.39 -5.21
C ALA A 89 34.33 7.09 -4.63
N PRO A 90 33.03 6.81 -4.81
CA PRO A 90 32.49 5.46 -4.65
C PRO A 90 33.06 4.52 -5.72
N GLU A 91 33.07 3.22 -5.44
CA GLU A 91 33.64 2.19 -6.32
C GLU A 91 32.54 1.31 -6.93
N LYS A 92 32.64 0.97 -8.22
CA LYS A 92 31.64 0.14 -8.94
C LYS A 92 30.20 0.65 -8.77
N VAL A 93 29.96 1.90 -9.12
CA VAL A 93 28.59 2.42 -9.23
C VAL A 93 28.05 2.14 -10.63
N TRP A 94 26.88 1.52 -10.70
CA TRP A 94 26.19 1.18 -11.95
C TRP A 94 24.88 1.96 -12.08
N PHE A 95 24.67 2.60 -13.22
CA PHE A 95 23.41 3.22 -13.63
C PHE A 95 22.88 2.45 -14.84
N LEU A 96 21.83 1.64 -14.64
CA LEU A 96 21.29 0.71 -15.62
C LEU A 96 19.84 1.08 -15.99
N PHE A 97 19.54 1.28 -17.28
CA PHE A 97 18.15 1.32 -17.77
C PHE A 97 17.22 2.34 -17.06
N ASN A 98 17.75 3.43 -16.50
CA ASN A 98 16.93 4.45 -15.82
C ASN A 98 16.31 5.42 -16.84
N GLU A 99 15.12 5.94 -16.52
CA GLU A 99 14.40 7.00 -17.24
C GLU A 99 14.61 8.34 -16.47
N ILE A 100 15.31 9.31 -17.07
CA ILE A 100 15.71 10.56 -16.37
C ILE A 100 15.31 11.77 -17.22
N PHE A 101 14.36 12.57 -16.74
CA PHE A 101 13.78 13.68 -17.51
C PHE A 101 13.37 14.87 -16.64
N ASP A 102 13.18 16.07 -17.21
CA ASP A 102 12.73 17.26 -16.49
C ASP A 102 13.61 17.60 -15.25
N ASN A 103 14.93 17.63 -15.41
CA ASN A 103 15.88 18.03 -14.35
C ASN A 103 16.92 19.02 -14.90
N GLU A 104 17.60 19.80 -14.04
CA GLU A 104 18.69 20.68 -14.48
C GLU A 104 20.00 19.94 -14.83
N TYR A 105 20.18 18.74 -14.28
CA TYR A 105 21.20 17.77 -14.72
C TYR A 105 20.63 16.35 -14.71
N GLY A 106 21.06 15.52 -15.65
CA GLY A 106 20.73 14.08 -15.66
C GLY A 106 21.55 13.30 -14.64
N ILE A 107 22.66 12.69 -15.07
CA ILE A 107 23.58 11.95 -14.19
C ILE A 107 24.86 12.75 -13.92
N VAL A 108 25.21 12.95 -12.64
CA VAL A 108 26.35 13.79 -12.23
C VAL A 108 27.33 13.05 -11.31
N ALA A 109 28.59 12.93 -11.72
CA ALA A 109 29.69 12.62 -10.81
C ALA A 109 30.32 13.93 -10.31
N GLN A 110 30.09 14.27 -9.04
CA GLN A 110 30.72 15.42 -8.37
C GLN A 110 32.12 15.08 -7.83
N SER A 111 32.79 16.10 -7.28
CA SER A 111 34.19 16.03 -6.82
C SER A 111 34.48 14.82 -5.90
N ASP A 112 35.59 14.13 -6.18
CA ASP A 112 36.09 13.02 -5.37
C ASP A 112 36.78 13.50 -4.08
N SER A 113 37.37 14.71 -4.11
CA SER A 113 38.09 15.38 -3.00
C SER A 113 39.19 14.58 -2.26
N GLY A 114 39.49 13.35 -2.68
CA GLY A 114 40.37 12.42 -1.96
C GLY A 114 39.70 11.71 -0.77
N LEU A 115 38.37 11.72 -0.68
CA LEU A 115 37.59 11.15 0.43
C LEU A 115 37.06 9.72 0.18
N GLY A 116 37.47 9.10 -0.93
CA GLY A 116 37.18 7.69 -1.27
C GLY A 116 38.27 7.10 -2.15
N SER A 117 38.28 5.77 -2.32
CA SER A 117 39.26 5.02 -3.10
C SER A 117 38.74 4.50 -4.45
N GLY A 118 37.49 4.82 -4.81
CA GLY A 118 36.84 4.32 -6.02
C GLY A 118 37.47 4.79 -7.32
N THR A 119 37.40 3.90 -8.31
CA THR A 119 38.00 4.09 -9.63
C THR A 119 37.06 3.77 -10.79
N GLU A 120 36.02 2.96 -10.60
CA GLU A 120 35.14 2.51 -11.70
C GLU A 120 33.68 2.95 -11.56
N SER A 121 33.09 3.44 -12.66
CA SER A 121 31.66 3.79 -12.76
C SER A 121 31.08 3.47 -14.14
N TYR A 122 29.82 3.03 -14.18
CA TYR A 122 29.19 2.40 -15.34
C TYR A 122 27.80 3.01 -15.60
N TYR A 123 27.51 3.34 -16.85
CA TYR A 123 26.28 4.03 -17.28
C TYR A 123 25.78 3.34 -18.55
N ILE A 124 24.82 2.42 -18.39
CA ILE A 124 24.43 1.43 -19.38
C ILE A 124 22.94 1.55 -19.69
N GLY A 125 22.56 1.74 -20.96
CA GLY A 125 21.17 1.59 -21.40
C GLY A 125 20.17 2.65 -20.89
N ASN A 126 20.62 3.75 -20.29
CA ASN A 126 19.72 4.76 -19.71
C ASN A 126 19.11 5.66 -20.80
N LEU A 127 17.90 6.14 -20.56
CA LEU A 127 17.24 7.19 -21.31
C LEU A 127 17.32 8.51 -20.53
N ILE A 128 17.86 9.55 -21.17
CA ILE A 128 17.99 10.89 -20.59
C ILE A 128 17.43 11.92 -21.58
N CYS A 129 16.43 12.70 -21.17
CA CYS A 129 15.86 13.75 -22.01
C CYS A 129 15.36 14.95 -21.22
N ASP A 130 15.02 16.06 -21.89
CA ASP A 130 14.51 17.28 -21.23
C ASP A 130 15.38 17.74 -20.04
N ILE A 131 16.68 17.93 -20.30
CA ILE A 131 17.65 18.36 -19.28
C ILE A 131 18.12 19.78 -19.56
N HIS A 132 17.49 20.74 -18.87
CA HIS A 132 17.64 22.16 -19.12
C HIS A 132 17.81 23.00 -17.85
N TYR A 133 18.71 23.97 -17.90
CA TYR A 133 18.87 25.03 -16.91
C TYR A 133 17.64 25.96 -16.87
N ASP A 134 17.01 26.07 -15.69
CA ASP A 134 15.92 27.02 -15.47
C ASP A 134 16.41 28.25 -14.66
N PRO A 135 16.48 29.45 -15.26
CA PRO A 135 16.96 30.66 -14.59
C PRO A 135 16.07 31.12 -13.42
N VAL A 136 14.87 30.57 -13.23
CA VAL A 136 13.98 30.92 -12.11
C VAL A 136 14.59 30.54 -10.75
N TYR A 137 15.41 29.48 -10.68
CA TYR A 137 15.86 28.91 -9.41
C TYR A 137 17.24 29.40 -8.92
N HIS A 138 17.99 30.18 -9.73
CA HIS A 138 19.36 30.61 -9.41
C HIS A 138 19.48 32.01 -8.76
N GLY A 139 18.50 32.90 -8.95
CA GLY A 139 18.48 34.23 -8.32
C GLY A 139 19.51 35.24 -8.86
N ASP A 140 19.71 36.34 -8.13
CA ASP A 140 20.44 37.55 -8.58
C ASP A 140 21.99 37.47 -8.46
N SER A 141 22.59 36.33 -8.12
CA SER A 141 24.05 36.24 -7.92
C SER A 141 24.67 34.91 -8.32
N TRP A 142 25.80 35.01 -9.04
CA TRP A 142 26.48 33.96 -9.84
C TRP A 142 25.82 33.64 -11.18
N ALA A 143 26.63 33.10 -12.09
CA ALA A 143 26.31 32.92 -13.51
C ALA A 143 26.63 31.46 -13.85
N ASP A 144 25.71 30.58 -13.47
CA ASP A 144 25.95 29.13 -13.45
C ASP A 144 25.75 28.48 -14.83
N TYR A 145 24.93 29.08 -15.70
CA TYR A 145 24.89 28.69 -17.11
C TYR A 145 26.07 29.28 -17.87
N ASN A 146 26.97 28.42 -18.33
CA ASN A 146 28.11 28.79 -19.14
C ASN A 146 28.37 27.73 -20.22
N PRO A 147 27.84 27.90 -21.45
CA PRO A 147 27.99 26.92 -22.53
C PRO A 147 29.41 26.88 -23.11
N GLU A 148 30.36 27.66 -22.58
CA GLU A 148 31.78 27.68 -22.97
C GLU A 148 32.70 26.91 -21.98
N THR A 149 32.15 25.98 -21.19
CA THR A 149 32.92 25.03 -20.35
C THR A 149 32.20 23.68 -20.17
N ALA A 150 32.94 22.59 -19.91
CA ALA A 150 32.33 21.29 -19.57
C ALA A 150 31.80 21.24 -18.12
N TRP A 151 31.97 22.30 -17.34
CA TRP A 151 31.28 22.45 -16.06
C TRP A 151 29.79 22.76 -16.20
N ASN A 152 29.27 23.05 -17.41
CA ASN A 152 27.87 23.39 -17.66
C ASN A 152 26.87 22.25 -17.39
N HIS A 153 25.60 22.65 -17.26
CA HIS A 153 24.39 21.81 -17.33
C HIS A 153 24.43 20.85 -18.53
N ALA A 154 24.08 19.58 -18.28
CA ALA A 154 24.25 18.48 -19.21
C ALA A 154 23.43 17.24 -18.82
N GLY A 155 23.09 16.41 -19.82
CA GLY A 155 22.51 15.08 -19.59
C GLY A 155 23.44 14.15 -18.79
N MET A 156 24.77 14.26 -18.98
CA MET A 156 25.76 13.70 -18.06
C MET A 156 26.90 14.69 -17.80
N ARG A 157 27.31 14.89 -16.54
CA ARG A 157 28.48 15.71 -16.17
C ARG A 157 29.42 14.99 -15.20
N PHE A 158 30.69 14.87 -15.60
CA PHE A 158 31.72 14.16 -14.84
C PHE A 158 32.82 15.13 -14.35
N ALA A 159 32.66 15.61 -13.12
CA ALA A 159 33.65 16.35 -12.34
C ALA A 159 34.46 15.46 -11.36
N GLY A 160 34.06 14.20 -11.19
CA GLY A 160 34.77 13.16 -10.45
C GLY A 160 34.73 11.79 -11.14
N GLY A 161 35.15 10.75 -10.41
CA GLY A 161 35.38 9.39 -10.93
C GLY A 161 36.59 9.30 -11.87
N VAL A 162 37.18 8.10 -12.00
CA VAL A 162 38.41 7.90 -12.81
C VAL A 162 38.12 7.16 -14.12
N ASN A 163 37.63 5.92 -14.05
CA ASN A 163 37.27 5.10 -15.21
C ASN A 163 35.74 5.11 -15.37
N ARG A 164 35.28 5.52 -16.55
CA ARG A 164 33.86 5.78 -16.83
C ARG A 164 33.44 5.03 -18.08
N TYR A 165 32.45 4.15 -17.96
CA TYR A 165 31.95 3.31 -19.05
C TYR A 165 30.53 3.73 -19.43
N ILE A 166 30.40 4.54 -20.48
CA ILE A 166 29.12 5.10 -20.94
C ILE A 166 28.70 4.35 -22.22
N ILE A 167 27.78 3.40 -22.10
CA ILE A 167 27.46 2.43 -23.16
C ILE A 167 25.94 2.37 -23.45
N SER A 168 25.56 2.47 -24.73
CA SER A 168 24.17 2.26 -25.18
C SER A 168 23.13 3.17 -24.50
N ASN A 169 23.47 4.41 -24.13
CA ASN A 169 22.50 5.36 -23.59
C ASN A 169 21.84 6.17 -24.72
N THR A 170 20.61 6.63 -24.51
CA THR A 170 19.95 7.63 -25.37
C THR A 170 19.89 8.96 -24.62
N ILE A 171 20.41 10.04 -25.23
CA ILE A 171 20.40 11.40 -24.69
C ILE A 171 19.75 12.34 -25.73
N TYR A 172 18.64 13.02 -25.40
CA TYR A 172 17.86 13.81 -26.37
C TYR A 172 17.21 15.07 -25.74
N ASP A 173 17.29 16.23 -26.40
CA ASP A 173 16.81 17.54 -25.85
C ASP A 173 17.45 17.84 -24.49
N VAL A 174 18.71 18.26 -24.53
CA VAL A 174 19.51 18.57 -23.35
C VAL A 174 20.44 19.75 -23.65
N ASP A 175 20.78 20.57 -22.66
CA ASP A 175 21.70 21.70 -22.88
C ASP A 175 23.05 21.26 -23.47
N ALA A 176 23.69 20.27 -22.83
CA ALA A 176 24.87 19.58 -23.34
C ALA A 176 24.72 18.06 -23.18
N GLY A 177 25.40 17.28 -24.02
CA GLY A 177 25.31 15.81 -23.99
C GLY A 177 26.09 15.20 -22.83
N ILE A 178 27.33 14.80 -23.10
CA ILE A 178 28.25 14.23 -22.10
C ILE A 178 29.43 15.19 -21.89
N ASN A 179 29.47 15.81 -20.71
CA ASN A 179 30.53 16.72 -20.29
C ASN A 179 31.53 16.03 -19.35
N ILE A 180 32.81 16.05 -19.71
CA ILE A 180 33.94 15.51 -18.94
C ILE A 180 34.82 16.70 -18.52
N ALA A 181 34.68 17.08 -17.26
CA ALA A 181 35.32 18.27 -16.67
C ALA A 181 36.58 17.92 -15.84
N ASN A 182 36.81 16.64 -15.55
CA ASN A 182 37.95 16.17 -14.76
C ASN A 182 38.58 14.88 -15.35
N ALA A 183 39.90 14.74 -15.18
CA ALA A 183 40.72 13.76 -15.88
C ALA A 183 40.41 12.32 -15.46
N GLY A 184 40.40 11.42 -16.44
CA GLY A 184 40.04 10.02 -16.26
C GLY A 184 39.86 9.31 -17.61
N ALA A 185 39.79 7.99 -17.60
CA ALA A 185 39.43 7.22 -18.79
C ALA A 185 37.91 7.28 -18.99
N ALA A 186 37.49 7.62 -20.20
CA ALA A 186 36.08 7.60 -20.59
C ALA A 186 35.92 6.75 -21.84
N HIS A 187 35.12 5.69 -21.74
CA HIS A 187 34.77 4.79 -22.82
C HIS A 187 33.33 5.09 -23.22
N LEU A 188 33.15 5.76 -24.36
CA LEU A 188 31.86 6.20 -24.88
C LEU A 188 31.54 5.34 -26.11
N LEU A 189 30.64 4.36 -25.96
CA LEU A 189 30.28 3.43 -27.04
C LEU A 189 28.77 3.29 -27.22
N ASN A 190 28.31 3.07 -28.45
CA ASN A 190 26.90 2.79 -28.76
C ASN A 190 25.90 3.85 -28.29
N ASN A 191 26.29 5.07 -27.91
CA ASN A 191 25.34 6.06 -27.40
C ASN A 191 24.67 6.83 -28.54
N VAL A 192 23.37 7.13 -28.40
CA VAL A 192 22.68 8.16 -29.16
C VAL A 192 22.74 9.46 -28.37
N ILE A 193 23.19 10.54 -28.99
CA ILE A 193 23.10 11.90 -28.46
C ILE A 193 22.54 12.81 -29.56
N SER A 194 21.42 13.49 -29.31
CA SER A 194 20.76 14.32 -30.33
C SER A 194 20.12 15.57 -29.74
N SER A 195 19.91 16.57 -30.59
CA SER A 195 19.13 17.78 -30.27
C SER A 195 19.63 18.52 -29.03
N ILE A 196 20.92 18.85 -29.00
CA ILE A 196 21.48 19.62 -27.87
C ILE A 196 21.40 21.14 -28.09
N GLY A 197 21.77 21.90 -27.05
CA GLY A 197 21.96 23.36 -27.08
C GLY A 197 22.86 23.86 -28.23
N THR A 198 22.85 25.17 -28.47
CA THR A 198 23.54 25.79 -29.64
C THR A 198 24.35 27.06 -29.33
N GLN A 199 24.56 27.39 -28.06
CA GLN A 199 25.30 28.58 -27.60
C GLN A 199 26.80 28.34 -27.33
N GLY A 200 27.27 27.08 -27.38
CA GLY A 200 28.70 26.70 -27.23
C GLY A 200 28.94 25.22 -26.87
N GLU A 201 27.88 24.54 -26.46
CA GLU A 201 27.75 23.19 -25.94
C GLU A 201 28.11 22.13 -27.00
N SER A 202 28.36 20.89 -26.57
CA SER A 202 28.76 19.79 -27.45
C SER A 202 28.14 18.45 -27.02
N HIS A 203 28.01 17.53 -27.97
CA HIS A 203 27.44 16.19 -27.74
C HIS A 203 28.34 15.39 -26.80
N ILE A 204 29.65 15.53 -26.99
CA ILE A 204 30.69 15.05 -26.09
C ILE A 204 31.70 16.17 -25.90
N TRP A 205 32.07 16.49 -24.66
CA TRP A 205 33.12 17.46 -24.34
C TRP A 205 34.11 16.86 -23.35
N ASP A 206 35.37 16.74 -23.74
CA ASP A 206 36.51 16.57 -22.82
C ASP A 206 37.26 17.91 -22.66
N GLU A 207 37.10 18.57 -21.53
CA GLU A 207 37.78 19.84 -21.23
C GLU A 207 39.23 19.62 -20.75
N THR A 208 39.62 18.38 -20.47
CA THR A 208 40.98 18.02 -20.02
C THR A 208 41.97 17.90 -21.19
N GLY A 209 41.46 17.60 -22.39
CA GLY A 209 42.21 17.69 -23.65
C GLY A 209 42.97 16.44 -24.06
N THR A 210 42.68 15.29 -23.44
CA THR A 210 43.06 13.96 -23.92
C THR A 210 42.14 12.91 -23.33
N LEU A 211 41.11 12.50 -24.09
CA LEU A 211 40.37 11.27 -23.81
C LEU A 211 41.35 10.09 -23.74
N SER A 212 41.46 9.49 -22.55
CA SER A 212 42.33 8.32 -22.32
C SER A 212 41.60 6.97 -22.43
N GLY A 213 40.31 7.01 -22.81
CA GLY A 213 39.53 5.87 -23.29
C GLY A 213 39.11 6.06 -24.75
N GLU A 214 38.06 5.38 -25.19
CA GLU A 214 37.62 5.37 -26.59
C GLU A 214 36.27 6.07 -26.84
N THR A 215 35.98 6.42 -28.09
CA THR A 215 34.75 7.13 -28.48
C THR A 215 34.29 6.66 -29.87
N ASN A 216 33.70 5.47 -29.90
CA ASN A 216 33.46 4.67 -31.11
C ASN A 216 31.99 4.20 -31.17
N ASN A 217 31.44 3.97 -32.37
CA ASN A 217 30.07 3.50 -32.58
C ASN A 217 28.97 4.38 -31.92
N ASN A 218 29.17 5.70 -31.77
CA ASN A 218 28.14 6.62 -31.23
C ASN A 218 27.42 7.37 -32.37
N LEU A 219 26.11 7.58 -32.25
CA LEU A 219 25.32 8.44 -33.13
C LEU A 219 25.16 9.81 -32.47
N LEU A 220 25.71 10.85 -33.08
CA LEU A 220 25.75 12.20 -32.54
C LEU A 220 25.17 13.19 -33.56
N TYR A 221 23.94 13.68 -33.33
CA TYR A 221 23.18 14.44 -34.33
C TYR A 221 22.74 15.83 -33.87
N GLN A 222 22.89 16.86 -34.73
CA GLN A 222 22.29 18.17 -34.50
C GLN A 222 21.26 18.48 -35.60
N PRO A 223 19.99 18.76 -35.25
CA PRO A 223 19.05 19.37 -36.18
C PRO A 223 19.63 20.65 -36.80
N GLY A 224 19.82 20.66 -38.13
CA GLY A 224 20.38 21.79 -38.86
C GLY A 224 21.92 21.93 -38.85
N GLY A 225 22.67 20.97 -38.31
CA GLY A 225 24.14 20.99 -38.29
C GLY A 225 24.77 19.59 -38.26
N SER A 226 26.05 19.52 -37.93
CA SER A 226 26.74 18.28 -37.54
C SER A 226 26.75 18.13 -36.03
N GLY A 227 26.87 16.88 -35.56
CA GLY A 227 27.27 16.58 -34.18
C GLY A 227 28.61 17.24 -33.80
N ARG A 228 28.82 17.49 -32.50
CA ARG A 228 30.01 18.20 -31.99
C ARG A 228 30.72 17.39 -30.90
N ILE A 229 31.98 17.06 -31.13
CA ILE A 229 32.89 16.48 -30.13
C ILE A 229 33.97 17.52 -29.83
N ARG A 230 34.00 18.06 -28.61
CA ARG A 230 34.96 19.11 -28.20
C ARG A 230 36.06 18.50 -27.32
N GLN A 231 37.31 18.59 -27.75
CA GLN A 231 38.48 18.23 -26.96
C GLN A 231 39.30 19.48 -26.69
N TYR A 232 39.37 19.89 -25.42
CA TYR A 232 39.91 21.18 -24.99
C TYR A 232 39.26 22.33 -25.77
N ASN A 233 40.05 23.04 -26.60
CA ASN A 233 39.60 24.13 -27.45
C ASN A 233 39.38 23.72 -28.93
N THR A 234 39.39 22.44 -29.25
CA THR A 234 39.22 21.92 -30.62
C THR A 234 37.86 21.24 -30.75
N VAL A 235 37.05 21.63 -31.73
CA VAL A 235 35.77 20.98 -32.06
C VAL A 235 35.96 20.12 -33.30
N TYR A 236 35.56 18.85 -33.19
CA TYR A 236 35.49 17.85 -34.25
C TYR A 236 34.01 17.52 -34.56
N THR A 237 33.74 17.06 -35.77
CA THR A 237 32.49 16.35 -36.09
C THR A 237 32.65 14.86 -35.75
N PRO A 238 31.56 14.06 -35.68
CA PRO A 238 31.64 12.64 -35.29
C PRO A 238 32.57 11.84 -36.21
N LEU A 239 32.67 12.25 -37.48
CA LEU A 239 33.44 11.63 -38.56
C LEU A 239 34.89 12.14 -38.68
N THR A 240 35.34 13.08 -37.84
CA THR A 240 36.65 13.75 -38.01
C THR A 240 37.57 13.71 -36.78
N LEU A 241 37.20 12.92 -35.77
CA LEU A 241 38.01 12.71 -34.55
C LEU A 241 39.37 12.03 -34.88
N PRO A 242 40.46 12.29 -34.12
CA PRO A 242 41.79 11.73 -34.42
C PRO A 242 41.88 10.19 -34.40
N ILE A 243 42.78 9.66 -35.23
CA ILE A 243 43.02 8.22 -35.43
C ILE A 243 43.23 7.49 -34.09
N GLY A 244 42.31 6.59 -33.75
CA GLY A 244 42.25 5.87 -32.47
C GLY A 244 40.90 6.07 -31.76
N SER A 245 40.16 7.11 -32.12
CA SER A 245 38.78 7.35 -31.69
C SER A 245 37.94 7.80 -32.89
N GLY A 246 36.61 7.80 -32.77
CA GLY A 246 35.71 8.18 -33.86
C GLY A 246 35.36 7.05 -34.83
N VAL A 247 35.79 5.82 -34.53
CA VAL A 247 35.55 4.66 -35.40
C VAL A 247 34.06 4.33 -35.39
N ASN A 248 33.44 4.23 -36.57
CA ASN A 248 32.01 3.96 -36.77
C ASN A 248 31.04 4.96 -36.09
N ASN A 249 31.49 6.15 -35.68
CA ASN A 249 30.56 7.19 -35.23
C ASN A 249 29.67 7.67 -36.40
N ILE A 250 28.44 8.08 -36.09
CA ILE A 250 27.40 8.46 -37.07
C ILE A 250 26.99 9.92 -36.85
N ASP A 251 26.88 10.68 -37.94
CA ASP A 251 26.42 12.09 -37.98
C ASP A 251 25.13 12.18 -38.82
N ALA A 252 24.06 11.56 -38.33
CA ALA A 252 22.77 11.42 -38.99
C ALA A 252 21.63 11.27 -37.96
N ALA A 253 20.40 11.62 -38.33
CA ALA A 253 19.27 11.62 -37.40
C ALA A 253 18.99 10.20 -36.86
N PRO A 254 18.67 10.03 -35.55
CA PRO A 254 18.39 8.73 -34.95
C PRO A 254 17.02 8.14 -35.36
N SER A 255 16.16 8.92 -36.03
CA SER A 255 14.87 8.47 -36.58
C SER A 255 14.01 7.72 -35.56
N PHE A 256 13.68 8.38 -34.45
CA PHE A 256 12.82 7.84 -33.40
C PHE A 256 11.34 7.81 -33.81
N VAL A 257 10.54 6.90 -33.23
CA VAL A 257 9.13 6.70 -33.57
C VAL A 257 8.30 7.97 -33.31
N ASN A 258 8.29 8.50 -32.08
CA ASN A 258 7.57 9.74 -31.77
C ASN A 258 8.14 10.50 -30.55
N VAL A 259 9.21 11.26 -30.76
CA VAL A 259 9.80 12.18 -29.75
C VAL A 259 8.80 13.17 -29.14
N GLY A 260 7.70 13.51 -29.83
CA GLY A 260 6.67 14.41 -29.28
C GLY A 260 5.80 13.79 -28.18
N ASN A 261 5.92 12.48 -27.95
CA ASN A 261 5.32 11.73 -26.85
C ASN A 261 6.40 10.90 -26.10
N GLU A 262 7.66 11.35 -26.09
CA GLU A 262 8.79 10.65 -25.45
C GLU A 262 9.03 9.21 -25.97
N ASP A 263 8.55 8.88 -27.17
CA ASP A 263 8.75 7.57 -27.80
C ASP A 263 10.05 7.53 -28.61
N PHE A 264 11.12 7.10 -27.93
CA PHE A 264 12.49 6.99 -28.44
C PHE A 264 12.83 5.62 -29.04
N HIS A 265 11.85 4.77 -29.35
CA HIS A 265 12.10 3.56 -30.14
C HIS A 265 12.63 3.91 -31.53
N LEU A 266 13.46 3.04 -32.11
CA LEU A 266 14.02 3.25 -33.45
C LEU A 266 12.98 2.93 -34.53
N GLN A 267 12.81 3.83 -35.52
CA GLN A 267 12.08 3.48 -36.75
C GLN A 267 12.94 2.55 -37.61
N SER A 268 12.28 1.74 -38.46
CA SER A 268 12.92 0.76 -39.37
C SER A 268 13.92 1.35 -40.39
N ALA A 269 13.99 2.67 -40.52
CA ALA A 269 14.94 3.41 -41.35
C ALA A 269 16.05 4.11 -40.53
N SER A 270 16.17 3.81 -39.23
CA SER A 270 17.18 4.43 -38.35
C SER A 270 18.60 3.94 -38.67
N PRO A 271 19.59 4.84 -38.74
CA PRO A 271 20.99 4.46 -38.89
C PRO A 271 21.61 3.90 -37.61
N ALA A 272 20.89 3.90 -36.48
CA ALA A 272 21.30 3.28 -35.23
C ALA A 272 21.11 1.74 -35.22
N ILE A 273 20.32 1.21 -36.16
CA ILE A 273 20.04 -0.23 -36.28
C ILE A 273 21.25 -0.95 -36.90
N ASP A 274 21.66 -2.07 -36.32
CA ASP A 274 22.76 -2.92 -36.81
C ASP A 274 24.11 -2.17 -36.99
N THR A 275 24.38 -1.18 -36.13
CA THR A 275 25.62 -0.37 -36.17
C THR A 275 26.37 -0.24 -34.84
N GLY A 276 25.86 -0.80 -33.74
CA GLY A 276 26.56 -0.88 -32.45
C GLY A 276 27.60 -2.01 -32.37
N THR A 277 28.54 -1.92 -31.42
CA THR A 277 29.51 -2.99 -31.12
C THR A 277 29.15 -3.72 -29.83
N SER A 278 29.21 -5.05 -29.86
CA SER A 278 29.07 -5.94 -28.70
C SER A 278 30.43 -6.52 -28.25
N SER A 279 31.53 -5.88 -28.64
CA SER A 279 32.90 -6.43 -28.53
C SER A 279 33.89 -5.43 -27.91
N GLY A 280 35.06 -5.91 -27.49
CA GLY A 280 36.06 -5.09 -26.78
C GLY A 280 35.54 -4.67 -25.40
N VAL A 281 35.67 -3.40 -25.05
CA VAL A 281 35.24 -2.87 -23.75
C VAL A 281 33.75 -3.11 -23.48
N VAL A 282 32.89 -3.11 -24.53
CA VAL A 282 31.47 -3.46 -24.35
C VAL A 282 31.30 -4.91 -23.87
N GLN A 283 32.07 -5.85 -24.42
CA GLN A 283 32.05 -7.22 -23.91
C GLN A 283 32.60 -7.27 -22.47
N GLU A 284 33.75 -6.65 -22.21
CA GLU A 284 34.40 -6.69 -20.89
C GLU A 284 33.52 -6.14 -19.76
N VAL A 285 32.71 -5.11 -20.02
CA VAL A 285 31.79 -4.52 -19.03
C VAL A 285 30.61 -5.45 -18.73
N PHE A 286 29.98 -6.04 -19.75
CA PHE A 286 28.81 -6.90 -19.57
C PHE A 286 29.19 -8.29 -19.04
N ASP A 287 30.31 -8.85 -19.50
CA ASP A 287 30.91 -10.07 -18.94
C ASP A 287 31.28 -9.86 -17.46
N ARG A 288 31.75 -8.66 -17.07
CA ARG A 288 32.05 -8.31 -15.68
C ARG A 288 30.79 -8.20 -14.80
N PHE A 289 29.71 -7.59 -15.28
CA PHE A 289 28.46 -7.53 -14.51
C PHE A 289 27.90 -8.95 -14.27
N GLU A 290 27.87 -9.78 -15.32
CA GLU A 290 27.43 -11.17 -15.22
C GLU A 290 28.35 -12.00 -14.30
N GLN A 291 29.66 -11.75 -14.29
CA GLN A 291 30.61 -12.39 -13.37
C GLN A 291 30.41 -11.96 -11.90
N LEU A 292 30.05 -10.71 -11.63
CA LEU A 292 29.85 -10.18 -10.27
C LEU A 292 28.51 -10.61 -9.67
N TYR A 293 27.43 -10.55 -10.45
CA TYR A 293 26.05 -10.67 -9.94
C TYR A 293 25.29 -11.89 -10.48
N GLY A 294 25.85 -12.66 -11.41
CA GLY A 294 25.19 -13.82 -12.03
C GLY A 294 24.04 -13.47 -12.99
N ILE A 295 23.86 -12.18 -13.32
CA ILE A 295 22.74 -11.66 -14.12
C ILE A 295 23.26 -11.20 -15.49
N ASN A 296 22.64 -11.68 -16.56
CA ASN A 296 22.91 -11.21 -17.91
C ASN A 296 22.11 -9.93 -18.22
N ILE A 297 22.80 -8.78 -18.25
CA ILE A 297 22.22 -7.47 -18.59
C ILE A 297 22.37 -7.08 -20.07
N ARG A 298 22.64 -8.02 -20.99
CA ARG A 298 22.74 -7.74 -22.45
C ARG A 298 21.35 -7.53 -23.06
N LYS A 299 20.71 -6.44 -22.63
CA LYS A 299 19.33 -6.07 -22.88
C LYS A 299 19.20 -4.59 -23.25
N ASP A 300 18.03 -4.20 -23.72
CA ASP A 300 17.61 -2.81 -23.85
C ASP A 300 16.76 -2.35 -22.64
N ILE A 301 16.36 -1.08 -22.64
CA ILE A 301 15.60 -0.46 -21.52
C ILE A 301 14.20 -1.08 -21.31
N GLU A 302 13.60 -1.74 -22.31
CA GLU A 302 12.35 -2.51 -22.15
C GLU A 302 12.60 -3.99 -21.80
N GLY A 303 13.87 -4.40 -21.65
CA GLY A 303 14.28 -5.76 -21.30
C GLY A 303 14.46 -6.70 -22.50
N THR A 304 14.44 -6.19 -23.73
CA THR A 304 14.67 -6.93 -24.98
C THR A 304 16.12 -7.41 -25.06
N ASP A 305 16.37 -8.69 -25.35
CA ASP A 305 17.73 -9.24 -25.47
C ASP A 305 18.50 -8.65 -26.66
N ARG A 306 19.80 -8.35 -26.51
CA ARG A 306 20.65 -7.82 -27.59
C ARG A 306 21.67 -8.84 -28.11
N PRO A 307 21.82 -9.05 -29.43
CA PRO A 307 21.11 -8.37 -30.52
C PRO A 307 19.73 -8.97 -30.85
N GLN A 308 18.86 -8.15 -31.44
CA GLN A 308 17.73 -8.63 -32.26
C GLN A 308 18.09 -8.69 -33.75
N GLY A 309 19.05 -7.87 -34.20
CA GLY A 309 19.56 -7.83 -35.57
C GLY A 309 20.82 -8.68 -35.83
N ALA A 310 21.64 -8.23 -36.77
CA ALA A 310 22.97 -8.75 -37.05
C ALA A 310 24.04 -8.29 -36.03
N THR A 311 23.89 -7.11 -35.42
CA THR A 311 24.69 -6.60 -34.29
C THR A 311 23.78 -5.90 -33.27
N TRP A 312 24.34 -5.36 -32.19
CA TRP A 312 23.58 -4.49 -31.29
C TRP A 312 23.23 -3.17 -31.96
N ASP A 313 22.18 -2.53 -31.47
CA ASP A 313 21.83 -1.17 -31.86
C ASP A 313 22.52 -0.09 -31.00
N ILE A 314 22.55 1.13 -31.55
CA ILE A 314 23.03 2.33 -30.87
C ILE A 314 21.86 2.97 -30.11
N GLY A 315 22.02 3.23 -28.80
CA GLY A 315 21.03 3.84 -27.92
C GLY A 315 20.38 2.88 -26.92
N ALA A 316 19.48 3.41 -26.08
CA ALA A 316 18.84 2.70 -24.97
C ALA A 316 17.93 1.53 -25.40
N TYR A 317 17.38 1.60 -26.61
CA TYR A 317 16.48 0.62 -27.21
C TYR A 317 17.20 -0.34 -28.17
N GLU A 318 16.57 -1.48 -28.48
CA GLU A 318 16.98 -2.43 -29.51
C GLU A 318 15.80 -2.68 -30.46
N TYR A 319 16.03 -2.54 -31.77
CA TYR A 319 15.00 -2.67 -32.80
C TYR A 319 14.61 -4.14 -33.00
N VAL A 320 13.52 -4.56 -32.34
CA VAL A 320 12.84 -5.81 -32.66
C VAL A 320 12.23 -5.71 -34.07
N SER A 321 12.95 -6.22 -35.08
CA SER A 321 12.30 -6.51 -36.36
C SER A 321 11.24 -7.57 -36.10
N THR A 322 9.96 -7.25 -36.30
CA THR A 322 8.89 -8.25 -36.26
C THR A 322 9.12 -9.20 -37.43
N GLY A 323 9.67 -10.37 -37.13
CA GLY A 323 10.25 -11.27 -38.14
C GLY A 323 9.20 -11.85 -39.09
N PRO A 324 9.53 -11.89 -40.39
CA PRO A 324 8.79 -11.12 -41.41
C PRO A 324 7.31 -10.91 -41.05
N GLY A 325 7.04 -9.76 -40.40
CA GLY A 325 5.78 -9.46 -39.73
C GLY A 325 4.56 -9.56 -40.64
N GLY A 326 3.40 -9.84 -40.03
CA GLY A 326 2.13 -9.88 -40.73
C GLY A 326 1.79 -8.51 -41.30
N GLN A 327 2.09 -8.26 -42.57
CA GLN A 327 1.74 -7.01 -43.23
C GLN A 327 0.25 -6.76 -43.11
N SER A 328 -0.07 -5.81 -42.23
CA SER A 328 -1.42 -5.48 -41.81
C SER A 328 -1.86 -4.26 -42.60
N THR A 329 -2.99 -4.39 -43.30
CA THR A 329 -3.41 -3.36 -44.25
C THR A 329 -4.34 -2.36 -43.58
N LEU A 330 -3.98 -1.07 -43.66
CA LEU A 330 -4.86 0.03 -43.28
C LEU A 330 -5.57 0.54 -44.54
N THR A 331 -6.86 0.24 -44.67
CA THR A 331 -7.73 0.76 -45.74
C THR A 331 -8.37 2.06 -45.29
N VAL A 332 -7.84 3.17 -45.82
CA VAL A 332 -8.20 4.55 -45.48
C VAL A 332 -9.14 5.14 -46.53
N SER A 333 -10.22 5.77 -46.08
CA SER A 333 -11.26 6.38 -46.93
C SER A 333 -11.78 7.70 -46.36
N SER A 334 -12.65 8.38 -47.10
CA SER A 334 -13.41 9.54 -46.62
C SER A 334 -14.83 9.56 -47.19
N THR A 335 -15.74 10.23 -46.49
CA THR A 335 -17.05 10.58 -47.06
C THR A 335 -16.94 11.76 -48.04
N SER A 336 -17.97 11.96 -48.86
CA SER A 336 -18.08 13.15 -49.72
C SER A 336 -18.08 14.42 -48.87
N GLY A 337 -17.05 15.26 -49.05
CA GLY A 337 -16.87 16.48 -48.27
C GLY A 337 -15.42 16.76 -47.85
N GLY A 338 -14.53 15.79 -48.01
CA GLY A 338 -13.11 15.98 -47.73
C GLY A 338 -12.27 14.76 -48.12
N SER A 339 -10.98 14.83 -47.82
CA SER A 339 -10.00 13.77 -48.09
C SER A 339 -9.11 13.54 -46.88
N VAL A 340 -8.57 12.34 -46.76
CA VAL A 340 -7.42 12.09 -45.88
C VAL A 340 -6.16 12.57 -46.60
N THR A 341 -5.38 13.44 -45.96
CA THR A 341 -4.14 14.04 -46.51
C THR A 341 -2.87 13.30 -46.11
N ASN A 342 -2.92 12.56 -45.00
CA ASN A 342 -1.85 11.66 -44.54
C ASN A 342 -2.51 10.39 -43.96
N PRO A 343 -2.14 9.16 -44.36
CA PRO A 343 -1.25 8.81 -45.49
C PRO A 343 -1.87 9.07 -46.87
N GLY A 344 -3.17 9.37 -46.92
CA GLY A 344 -3.97 9.48 -48.15
C GLY A 344 -5.21 8.58 -48.07
N THR A 345 -6.05 8.58 -49.10
CA THR A 345 -7.10 7.56 -49.26
C THR A 345 -6.62 6.42 -50.15
N GLY A 346 -6.76 5.18 -49.68
CA GLY A 346 -6.22 3.97 -50.33
C GLY A 346 -6.02 2.85 -49.32
N THR A 347 -5.45 1.73 -49.75
CA THR A 347 -5.01 0.65 -48.85
C THR A 347 -3.49 0.66 -48.77
N PHE A 348 -2.97 0.70 -47.55
CA PHE A 348 -1.55 0.82 -47.25
C PHE A 348 -1.12 -0.39 -46.39
N SER A 349 -0.10 -1.13 -46.81
CA SER A 349 0.52 -2.15 -45.94
C SER A 349 1.43 -1.47 -44.92
N TYR A 350 1.30 -1.87 -43.67
CA TYR A 350 2.23 -1.53 -42.59
C TYR A 350 2.70 -2.82 -41.90
N ASP A 351 3.84 -2.76 -41.24
CA ASP A 351 4.32 -3.88 -40.41
C ASP A 351 3.53 -3.90 -39.09
N GLU A 352 3.22 -5.09 -38.59
CA GLU A 352 2.30 -5.30 -37.48
C GLU A 352 2.76 -4.54 -36.21
N GLY A 353 1.91 -3.63 -35.72
CA GLY A 353 2.19 -2.73 -34.59
C GLY A 353 2.53 -1.29 -34.98
N THR A 354 2.74 -0.97 -36.27
CA THR A 354 3.10 0.39 -36.73
C THR A 354 2.07 1.43 -36.30
N VAL A 355 2.52 2.53 -35.67
CA VAL A 355 1.69 3.71 -35.39
C VAL A 355 1.71 4.65 -36.60
N VAL A 356 0.53 4.87 -37.20
CA VAL A 356 0.35 5.65 -38.43
C VAL A 356 -0.39 6.95 -38.12
N SER A 357 0.25 8.10 -38.38
CA SER A 357 -0.40 9.41 -38.25
C SER A 357 -1.42 9.63 -39.36
N ILE A 358 -2.67 9.93 -38.99
CA ILE A 358 -3.78 10.17 -39.91
C ILE A 358 -4.29 11.61 -39.81
N GLN A 359 -4.55 12.25 -40.95
CA GLN A 359 -5.01 13.64 -41.01
C GLN A 359 -6.13 13.82 -42.04
N ALA A 360 -7.22 14.46 -41.62
CA ALA A 360 -8.37 14.79 -42.44
C ALA A 360 -8.30 16.26 -42.91
N ALA A 361 -8.65 16.52 -44.17
CA ALA A 361 -8.82 17.87 -44.71
C ALA A 361 -10.21 18.01 -45.34
N ALA A 362 -11.01 18.95 -44.81
CA ALA A 362 -12.32 19.26 -45.36
C ALA A 362 -12.20 20.06 -46.66
N SER A 363 -13.10 19.79 -47.60
CA SER A 363 -13.31 20.63 -48.78
C SER A 363 -14.01 21.94 -48.40
N ALA A 364 -13.98 22.93 -49.29
CA ALA A 364 -14.76 24.16 -49.11
C ALA A 364 -16.25 23.85 -48.86
N SER A 365 -16.84 24.56 -47.91
CA SER A 365 -18.22 24.35 -47.41
C SER A 365 -18.48 23.03 -46.68
N TYR A 366 -17.44 22.35 -46.18
CA TYR A 366 -17.56 21.19 -45.29
C TYR A 366 -16.72 21.37 -44.01
N HIS A 367 -17.02 20.58 -42.98
CA HIS A 367 -16.17 20.40 -41.80
C HIS A 367 -16.01 18.91 -41.48
N PHE A 368 -14.91 18.58 -40.78
CA PHE A 368 -14.66 17.24 -40.27
C PHE A 368 -15.54 16.97 -39.04
N VAL A 369 -16.04 15.73 -38.92
CA VAL A 369 -16.91 15.27 -37.83
C VAL A 369 -16.14 14.32 -36.91
N ASN A 370 -15.73 13.17 -37.44
CA ASN A 370 -14.96 12.15 -36.73
C ASN A 370 -14.35 11.11 -37.69
N TRP A 371 -13.51 10.24 -37.15
CA TRP A 371 -13.06 8.99 -37.74
C TRP A 371 -14.00 7.85 -37.35
N THR A 372 -14.26 6.92 -38.27
CA THR A 372 -14.97 5.65 -38.00
C THR A 372 -14.31 4.49 -38.74
N GLY A 373 -14.59 3.24 -38.36
CA GLY A 373 -14.06 2.04 -39.02
C GLY A 373 -13.60 0.98 -38.02
N THR A 374 -13.09 -0.16 -38.51
CA THR A 374 -12.67 -1.26 -37.61
C THR A 374 -11.50 -0.88 -36.70
N ALA A 375 -10.62 0.05 -37.11
CA ALA A 375 -9.59 0.61 -36.21
C ALA A 375 -10.20 1.34 -35.00
N VAL A 376 -11.23 2.15 -35.22
CA VAL A 376 -11.92 2.90 -34.14
C VAL A 376 -12.66 1.93 -33.22
N ASN A 377 -13.38 0.95 -33.80
CA ASN A 377 -14.10 -0.06 -33.04
C ASN A 377 -13.18 -0.97 -32.20
N ALA A 378 -11.92 -1.15 -32.62
CA ALA A 378 -10.90 -1.92 -31.92
C ALA A 378 -10.08 -1.09 -30.91
N GLY A 379 -10.43 0.18 -30.67
CA GLY A 379 -9.72 1.06 -29.74
C GLY A 379 -8.33 1.48 -30.20
N LYS A 380 -8.04 1.43 -31.51
CA LYS A 380 -6.69 1.65 -32.07
C LYS A 380 -6.40 3.09 -32.49
N VAL A 381 -7.39 3.98 -32.39
CA VAL A 381 -7.29 5.38 -32.83
C VAL A 381 -7.28 6.28 -31.59
N VAL A 382 -6.18 7.02 -31.37
CA VAL A 382 -5.92 7.74 -30.11
C VAL A 382 -7.00 8.79 -29.79
N ASN A 383 -7.50 9.51 -30.80
CA ASN A 383 -8.69 10.35 -30.64
C ASN A 383 -9.52 10.37 -31.94
N PRO A 384 -10.61 9.58 -32.04
CA PRO A 384 -11.42 9.51 -33.25
C PRO A 384 -12.16 10.83 -33.56
N ASN A 385 -12.25 11.79 -32.64
CA ASN A 385 -12.90 13.09 -32.90
C ASN A 385 -11.90 14.18 -33.31
N ALA A 386 -10.59 13.90 -33.33
CA ALA A 386 -9.57 14.86 -33.73
C ALA A 386 -9.29 14.82 -35.24
N VAL A 387 -9.24 16.00 -35.88
CA VAL A 387 -8.95 16.16 -37.33
C VAL A 387 -7.55 15.67 -37.72
N SER A 388 -6.64 15.56 -36.76
CA SER A 388 -5.34 14.89 -36.87
C SER A 388 -5.16 14.01 -35.64
N THR A 389 -4.81 12.73 -35.83
CA THR A 389 -4.60 11.75 -34.76
C THR A 389 -3.68 10.63 -35.27
N SER A 390 -3.54 9.52 -34.56
CA SER A 390 -2.79 8.34 -34.99
C SER A 390 -3.60 7.05 -34.81
N VAL A 391 -3.21 6.01 -35.55
CA VAL A 391 -3.78 4.66 -35.49
C VAL A 391 -2.69 3.59 -35.39
N THR A 392 -2.80 2.68 -34.43
CA THR A 392 -1.90 1.51 -34.32
C THR A 392 -2.39 0.37 -35.21
N VAL A 393 -1.55 -0.08 -36.16
CA VAL A 393 -1.91 -1.08 -37.17
C VAL A 393 -1.36 -2.45 -36.79
N ASP A 394 -2.02 -3.11 -35.83
CA ASP A 394 -1.72 -4.49 -35.39
C ASP A 394 -2.70 -5.55 -35.95
N ALA A 395 -3.49 -5.20 -36.97
CA ALA A 395 -4.27 -6.11 -37.80
C ALA A 395 -4.73 -5.39 -39.10
N ASP A 396 -5.36 -6.13 -40.02
CA ASP A 396 -6.10 -5.55 -41.14
C ASP A 396 -7.25 -4.65 -40.64
N TYR A 397 -7.12 -3.34 -40.86
CA TYR A 397 -8.07 -2.34 -40.38
C TYR A 397 -8.64 -1.45 -41.48
N THR A 398 -9.84 -0.96 -41.24
CA THR A 398 -10.52 0.05 -42.05
C THR A 398 -10.68 1.33 -41.25
N ILE A 399 -10.55 2.47 -41.92
CA ILE A 399 -10.78 3.78 -41.32
C ILE A 399 -11.35 4.78 -42.35
N GLN A 400 -12.24 5.66 -41.90
CA GLN A 400 -12.99 6.60 -42.71
C GLN A 400 -13.07 7.96 -42.02
N ALA A 401 -12.58 9.01 -42.68
CA ALA A 401 -12.83 10.39 -42.26
C ALA A 401 -14.24 10.83 -42.68
N ASN A 402 -15.07 11.16 -41.70
CA ASN A 402 -16.41 11.67 -41.93
C ASN A 402 -16.40 13.20 -42.00
N PHE A 403 -16.92 13.72 -43.10
CA PHE A 403 -17.16 15.14 -43.32
C PHE A 403 -18.66 15.39 -43.48
N THR A 404 -19.12 16.57 -43.02
CA THR A 404 -20.49 17.06 -43.25
C THR A 404 -20.46 18.52 -43.68
N ALA A 405 -21.51 18.99 -44.36
CA ALA A 405 -21.56 20.35 -44.87
C ALA A 405 -21.51 21.38 -43.73
N ALA A 406 -20.74 22.45 -43.91
CA ALA A 406 -20.78 23.61 -43.02
C ALA A 406 -21.98 24.49 -43.41
N PRO A 407 -22.94 24.77 -42.49
CA PRO A 407 -24.19 25.41 -42.84
C PRO A 407 -23.99 26.85 -43.34
N GLN A 408 -24.54 27.15 -44.52
CA GLN A 408 -24.79 28.51 -44.98
C GLN A 408 -26.09 29.04 -44.35
N PRO A 409 -26.29 30.38 -44.27
CA PRO A 409 -27.58 30.94 -43.91
C PRO A 409 -28.62 30.58 -44.98
N THR A 410 -29.62 29.79 -44.58
CA THR A 410 -30.73 29.38 -45.45
C THR A 410 -32.00 30.17 -45.14
N SER A 411 -32.71 30.55 -46.19
CA SER A 411 -33.99 31.27 -46.16
C SER A 411 -35.12 30.32 -46.58
N THR A 412 -36.23 30.37 -45.85
CA THR A 412 -37.30 29.36 -45.92
C THR A 412 -38.33 29.69 -46.99
N LEU A 413 -38.43 28.88 -48.05
CA LEU A 413 -39.53 28.96 -49.01
C LEU A 413 -40.62 27.93 -48.68
N THR A 414 -41.76 28.39 -48.17
CA THR A 414 -42.96 27.54 -48.01
C THR A 414 -43.85 27.62 -49.25
N VAL A 415 -43.86 26.53 -50.01
CA VAL A 415 -44.63 26.35 -51.25
C VAL A 415 -45.89 25.53 -50.99
N SER A 416 -47.00 25.93 -51.58
CA SER A 416 -48.30 25.28 -51.44
C SER A 416 -49.09 25.28 -52.75
N SER A 417 -50.23 24.62 -52.76
CA SER A 417 -51.24 24.73 -53.82
C SER A 417 -52.66 24.76 -53.23
N THR A 418 -53.64 25.17 -54.03
CA THR A 418 -55.05 24.82 -53.76
C THR A 418 -55.33 23.40 -54.26
N SER A 419 -56.44 22.81 -53.82
CA SER A 419 -56.93 21.55 -54.38
C SER A 419 -57.09 21.67 -55.89
N GLY A 420 -56.40 20.80 -56.64
CA GLY A 420 -56.43 20.80 -58.10
C GLY A 420 -55.10 20.78 -58.83
N GLY A 421 -53.99 20.77 -58.13
CA GLY A 421 -52.69 20.62 -58.76
C GLY A 421 -51.57 20.62 -57.76
N SER A 422 -50.39 20.34 -58.26
CA SER A 422 -49.16 20.40 -57.49
C SER A 422 -48.26 21.48 -58.05
N VAL A 423 -47.45 22.04 -57.17
CA VAL A 423 -46.19 22.62 -57.62
C VAL A 423 -45.26 21.42 -57.88
N THR A 424 -44.80 21.26 -59.11
CA THR A 424 -43.95 20.16 -59.59
C THR A 424 -42.47 20.53 -59.62
N ASN A 425 -42.15 21.81 -59.46
CA ASN A 425 -40.81 22.32 -59.20
C ASN A 425 -40.94 23.53 -58.27
N PRO A 426 -40.31 23.58 -57.08
CA PRO A 426 -39.55 22.49 -56.45
C PRO A 426 -40.42 21.36 -55.89
N GLY A 427 -41.71 21.60 -55.70
CA GLY A 427 -42.65 20.73 -54.99
C GLY A 427 -43.64 21.58 -54.18
N ALA A 428 -44.66 20.97 -53.58
CA ALA A 428 -45.38 21.58 -52.47
C ALA A 428 -44.76 21.09 -51.14
N GLY A 429 -44.56 22.00 -50.18
CA GLY A 429 -43.80 21.75 -48.96
C GLY A 429 -42.95 22.96 -48.56
N THR A 430 -42.19 22.82 -47.48
CA THR A 430 -41.25 23.85 -47.02
C THR A 430 -39.83 23.45 -47.41
N PHE A 431 -39.15 24.33 -48.15
CA PHE A 431 -37.82 24.13 -48.70
C PHE A 431 -36.87 25.16 -48.09
N GLN A 432 -35.64 24.74 -47.78
CA GLN A 432 -34.55 25.65 -47.44
C GLN A 432 -33.70 25.93 -48.67
N TYR A 433 -33.33 27.19 -48.86
CA TYR A 433 -32.44 27.64 -49.94
C TYR A 433 -31.37 28.57 -49.39
N ASP A 434 -30.15 28.50 -49.93
CA ASP A 434 -29.10 29.47 -49.61
C ASP A 434 -29.56 30.88 -50.02
N ASP A 435 -29.29 31.88 -49.19
CA ASP A 435 -29.83 33.22 -49.36
C ASP A 435 -29.39 33.87 -50.70
N GLY A 436 -30.36 34.37 -51.46
CA GLY A 436 -30.19 34.88 -52.82
C GLY A 436 -30.47 33.87 -53.96
N THR A 437 -30.80 32.61 -53.65
CA THR A 437 -31.05 31.57 -54.67
C THR A 437 -32.23 31.92 -55.59
N VAL A 438 -32.06 31.70 -56.90
CA VAL A 438 -33.14 31.82 -57.90
C VAL A 438 -33.77 30.45 -58.16
N VAL A 439 -34.91 30.21 -57.54
CA VAL A 439 -35.69 28.98 -57.62
C VAL A 439 -36.62 29.02 -58.85
N PRO A 440 -36.53 28.07 -59.80
CA PRO A 440 -37.57 27.90 -60.82
C PRO A 440 -38.82 27.30 -60.17
N ILE A 441 -39.98 27.97 -60.34
CA ILE A 441 -41.25 27.49 -59.81
C ILE A 441 -42.17 27.05 -60.96
N GLN A 442 -42.74 25.85 -60.85
CA GLN A 442 -43.62 25.27 -61.86
C GLN A 442 -44.84 24.62 -61.21
N ALA A 443 -46.02 25.07 -61.61
CA ALA A 443 -47.31 24.52 -61.27
C ALA A 443 -47.76 23.57 -62.39
N THR A 444 -48.23 22.37 -62.04
CA THR A 444 -48.89 21.44 -62.96
C THR A 444 -50.25 21.10 -62.37
N ALA A 445 -51.30 21.38 -63.15
CA ALA A 445 -52.65 21.04 -62.74
C ALA A 445 -52.83 19.52 -62.72
N ALA A 446 -53.59 19.02 -61.75
CA ALA A 446 -53.94 17.62 -61.66
C ALA A 446 -54.84 17.22 -62.84
N GLN A 447 -55.02 15.93 -63.10
CA GLN A 447 -55.89 15.50 -64.19
C GLN A 447 -57.29 16.10 -64.02
N ASN A 448 -57.81 16.65 -65.12
CA ASN A 448 -59.07 17.39 -65.21
C ASN A 448 -59.10 18.79 -64.55
N TYR A 449 -58.00 19.29 -63.97
CA TYR A 449 -57.94 20.64 -63.43
C TYR A 449 -57.13 21.61 -64.32
N ASP A 450 -57.35 22.92 -64.14
CA ASP A 450 -56.63 24.01 -64.80
C ASP A 450 -55.86 24.89 -63.77
N PHE A 451 -54.71 25.45 -64.16
CA PHE A 451 -53.94 26.43 -63.36
C PHE A 451 -54.46 27.86 -63.56
N VAL A 452 -54.50 28.63 -62.47
CA VAL A 452 -55.01 30.01 -62.44
C VAL A 452 -53.87 31.03 -62.29
N ASN A 453 -53.17 31.05 -61.15
CA ASN A 453 -52.06 31.98 -60.87
C ASN A 453 -51.27 31.56 -59.61
N TRP A 454 -50.21 32.30 -59.31
CA TRP A 454 -49.43 32.27 -58.08
C TRP A 454 -49.82 33.41 -57.12
N THR A 455 -49.86 33.13 -55.82
CA THR A 455 -50.11 34.11 -54.74
C THR A 455 -49.22 33.84 -53.52
N GLY A 456 -48.86 34.83 -52.71
CA GLY A 456 -48.08 34.64 -51.47
C GLY A 456 -47.18 35.83 -51.12
N THR A 457 -46.41 35.75 -50.02
CA THR A 457 -45.50 36.86 -49.65
C THR A 457 -44.38 37.05 -50.66
N ALA A 458 -43.94 35.98 -51.33
CA ALA A 458 -43.00 36.05 -52.47
C ALA A 458 -43.52 36.95 -53.62
N VAL A 459 -44.82 36.84 -53.94
CA VAL A 459 -45.49 37.65 -54.97
C VAL A 459 -45.62 39.09 -54.51
N ASN A 460 -46.03 39.30 -53.25
CA ASN A 460 -46.19 40.63 -52.65
C ASN A 460 -44.85 41.40 -52.55
N ALA A 461 -43.74 40.70 -52.32
CA ALA A 461 -42.38 41.24 -52.29
C ALA A 461 -41.78 41.50 -53.70
N GLY A 462 -42.52 41.20 -54.78
CA GLY A 462 -42.06 41.38 -56.16
C GLY A 462 -40.97 40.40 -56.61
N LYS A 463 -40.81 39.27 -55.90
CA LYS A 463 -39.72 38.31 -56.11
C LYS A 463 -40.03 37.25 -57.17
N VAL A 464 -41.29 37.11 -57.57
CA VAL A 464 -41.75 36.19 -58.61
C VAL A 464 -41.77 36.90 -59.97
N ALA A 465 -41.05 36.37 -60.96
CA ALA A 465 -40.85 37.03 -62.25
C ALA A 465 -42.14 37.18 -63.11
N ASN A 466 -43.07 36.22 -63.03
CA ASN A 466 -44.41 36.33 -63.61
C ASN A 466 -45.44 35.50 -62.82
N PRO A 467 -46.19 36.11 -61.88
CA PRO A 467 -47.18 35.41 -61.06
C PRO A 467 -48.34 34.76 -61.81
N ASN A 468 -48.55 35.04 -63.11
CA ASN A 468 -49.64 34.45 -63.88
C ASN A 468 -49.18 33.35 -64.86
N ALA A 469 -47.89 32.99 -64.85
CA ALA A 469 -47.37 31.89 -65.66
C ALA A 469 -47.22 30.61 -64.82
N ALA A 470 -47.76 29.50 -65.33
CA ALA A 470 -47.64 28.19 -64.68
C ALA A 470 -46.17 27.76 -64.47
N SER A 471 -45.24 28.24 -65.30
CA SER A 471 -43.80 28.13 -65.07
C SER A 471 -43.18 29.53 -65.02
N THR A 472 -42.45 29.83 -63.95
CA THR A 472 -41.75 31.11 -63.75
C THR A 472 -40.55 30.92 -62.82
N SER A 473 -39.95 31.99 -62.31
CA SER A 473 -38.86 31.94 -61.32
C SER A 473 -39.12 32.87 -60.14
N LEU A 474 -38.44 32.60 -59.04
CA LEU A 474 -38.52 33.27 -57.75
C LEU A 474 -37.11 33.46 -57.18
N THR A 475 -36.78 34.65 -56.67
CA THR A 475 -35.58 34.83 -55.82
C THR A 475 -35.95 34.65 -54.34
N VAL A 476 -35.18 33.86 -53.60
CA VAL A 476 -35.33 33.62 -52.15
C VAL A 476 -34.17 34.30 -51.42
N ASP A 477 -34.40 35.51 -50.93
CA ASP A 477 -33.48 36.31 -50.10
C ASP A 477 -34.14 36.76 -48.76
N ALA A 478 -35.11 35.97 -48.31
CA ALA A 478 -35.77 35.99 -47.00
C ALA A 478 -36.75 34.79 -46.90
N ASP A 479 -37.29 34.54 -45.71
CA ASP A 479 -38.43 33.64 -45.53
C ASP A 479 -39.65 34.09 -46.35
N TYR A 480 -40.12 33.24 -47.27
CA TYR A 480 -41.21 33.54 -48.18
C TYR A 480 -42.26 32.42 -48.27
N THR A 481 -43.50 32.81 -48.59
CA THR A 481 -44.60 31.89 -48.89
C THR A 481 -45.09 32.07 -50.32
N ILE A 482 -45.51 30.97 -50.94
CA ILE A 482 -46.10 30.97 -52.27
C ILE A 482 -47.11 29.82 -52.45
N GLN A 483 -48.14 30.04 -53.25
CA GLN A 483 -49.25 29.13 -53.50
C GLN A 483 -49.63 29.13 -54.98
N ALA A 484 -49.75 27.95 -55.59
CA ALA A 484 -50.33 27.77 -56.92
C ALA A 484 -51.84 27.48 -56.85
N ASN A 485 -52.64 28.26 -57.57
CA ASN A 485 -54.10 28.16 -57.54
C ASN A 485 -54.64 27.38 -58.76
N PHE A 486 -55.64 26.51 -58.54
CA PHE A 486 -56.18 25.56 -59.53
C PHE A 486 -57.73 25.41 -59.45
N ALA A 487 -58.39 24.96 -60.53
CA ALA A 487 -59.85 24.77 -60.63
C ALA A 487 -60.28 23.51 -61.45
N ALA A 488 -61.48 22.94 -61.26
CA ALA A 488 -61.75 21.48 -61.33
C ALA A 488 -62.62 20.90 -62.48
N ALA A 489 -62.40 19.59 -62.77
CA ALA A 489 -63.29 18.61 -63.41
C ALA A 489 -62.94 17.14 -62.90
N PRO A 490 -63.61 16.01 -63.30
CA PRO A 490 -63.76 14.82 -62.40
C PRO A 490 -63.30 13.39 -62.82
N LEU A 491 -63.04 12.47 -61.85
CA LEU A 491 -63.61 11.07 -61.66
C LEU A 491 -63.07 10.19 -60.43
N PRO A 492 -62.48 8.95 -60.46
CA PRO A 492 -62.71 7.88 -59.41
C PRO A 492 -61.49 7.04 -58.83
N ALA A 493 -61.69 6.13 -57.83
CA ALA A 493 -60.63 5.30 -57.14
C ALA A 493 -61.09 3.95 -56.49
N SER A 494 -60.16 3.16 -55.86
CA SER A 494 -60.27 1.77 -55.25
C SER A 494 -59.71 1.67 -53.78
N THR A 495 -59.69 0.50 -53.06
CA THR A 495 -59.36 0.42 -51.58
C THR A 495 -58.46 -0.75 -51.05
N LEU A 496 -57.42 -0.47 -50.25
CA LEU A 496 -56.59 -1.45 -49.52
C LEU A 496 -56.83 -1.44 -48.00
N THR A 497 -56.82 -2.58 -47.30
CA THR A 497 -56.90 -2.68 -45.82
C THR A 497 -55.68 -3.37 -45.20
N VAL A 498 -55.13 -2.81 -44.11
CA VAL A 498 -53.82 -3.15 -43.52
C VAL A 498 -53.91 -3.34 -42.00
N SER A 499 -53.15 -4.31 -41.44
CA SER A 499 -53.17 -4.70 -40.01
C SER A 499 -51.88 -5.40 -39.55
N SER A 500 -51.76 -5.72 -38.26
CA SER A 500 -50.66 -6.51 -37.67
C SER A 500 -51.14 -7.56 -36.64
N THR A 501 -50.20 -8.34 -36.10
CA THR A 501 -50.37 -9.10 -34.84
C THR A 501 -49.70 -8.36 -33.68
N SER A 502 -50.06 -8.72 -32.44
CA SER A 502 -49.30 -8.35 -31.25
C SER A 502 -47.80 -8.65 -31.42
N GLY A 503 -46.94 -7.71 -31.03
CA GLY A 503 -45.47 -7.80 -31.19
C GLY A 503 -44.86 -6.79 -32.17
N GLY A 504 -45.67 -5.95 -32.81
CA GLY A 504 -45.20 -4.87 -33.68
C GLY A 504 -46.37 -4.09 -34.27
N SER A 505 -46.12 -3.35 -35.36
CA SER A 505 -47.15 -2.64 -36.12
C SER A 505 -46.76 -2.47 -37.60
N VAL A 506 -47.72 -2.04 -38.42
CA VAL A 506 -47.44 -1.57 -39.79
C VAL A 506 -47.24 -0.05 -39.79
N THR A 507 -46.03 0.40 -40.15
CA THR A 507 -45.59 1.80 -40.12
C THR A 507 -45.73 2.52 -41.46
N SER A 508 -45.91 1.78 -42.56
CA SER A 508 -46.30 2.33 -43.86
C SER A 508 -47.21 1.33 -44.60
N PRO A 509 -48.35 1.74 -45.19
CA PRO A 509 -48.98 3.06 -45.11
C PRO A 509 -49.56 3.41 -43.72
N GLY A 510 -49.48 2.46 -42.78
CA GLY A 510 -50.17 2.49 -41.49
C GLY A 510 -51.15 1.31 -41.39
N GLU A 511 -51.91 1.24 -40.29
CA GLU A 511 -53.01 0.28 -40.14
C GLU A 511 -54.37 0.95 -40.37
N GLY A 512 -55.32 0.22 -40.94
CA GLY A 512 -56.62 0.76 -41.37
C GLY A 512 -56.90 0.52 -42.85
N ALA A 513 -57.88 1.27 -43.41
CA ALA A 513 -58.27 1.20 -44.81
C ALA A 513 -57.88 2.48 -45.56
N PHE A 514 -57.29 2.32 -46.74
CA PHE A 514 -56.65 3.36 -47.54
C PHE A 514 -57.17 3.28 -48.98
N THR A 515 -57.69 4.37 -49.53
CA THR A 515 -58.13 4.41 -50.94
C THR A 515 -56.98 4.84 -51.86
N TYR A 516 -56.83 4.13 -52.98
CA TYR A 516 -55.82 4.37 -54.01
C TYR A 516 -56.44 4.34 -55.40
N ASP A 517 -55.90 5.10 -56.34
CA ASP A 517 -56.30 5.02 -57.74
C ASP A 517 -55.92 3.64 -58.34
N ASP A 518 -56.72 3.14 -59.27
CA ASP A 518 -56.64 1.76 -59.74
C ASP A 518 -55.28 1.43 -60.39
N GLY A 519 -54.60 0.41 -59.87
CA GLY A 519 -53.25 0.00 -60.31
C GLY A 519 -52.09 0.63 -59.54
N THR A 520 -52.34 1.40 -58.48
CA THR A 520 -51.28 2.01 -57.64
C THR A 520 -50.37 0.96 -57.00
N VAL A 521 -49.05 1.19 -57.02
CA VAL A 521 -48.08 0.40 -56.23
C VAL A 521 -47.85 1.07 -54.88
N VAL A 522 -48.22 0.37 -53.81
CA VAL A 522 -48.17 0.81 -52.42
C VAL A 522 -46.95 0.19 -51.73
N PRO A 523 -46.02 0.97 -51.15
CA PRO A 523 -44.99 0.43 -50.28
C PRO A 523 -45.61 0.01 -48.94
N ILE A 524 -45.20 -1.14 -48.40
CA ILE A 524 -45.66 -1.61 -47.09
C ILE A 524 -44.47 -1.94 -46.19
N GLN A 525 -44.53 -1.51 -44.92
CA GLN A 525 -43.44 -1.65 -43.96
C GLN A 525 -43.96 -2.00 -42.57
N ALA A 526 -43.44 -3.08 -42.01
CA ALA A 526 -43.67 -3.55 -40.65
C ALA A 526 -42.51 -3.13 -39.73
N THR A 527 -42.78 -2.94 -38.45
CA THR A 527 -41.78 -2.63 -37.43
C THR A 527 -42.10 -3.40 -36.16
N ALA A 528 -41.13 -4.18 -35.66
CA ALA A 528 -41.30 -4.98 -34.45
C ALA A 528 -41.19 -4.12 -33.19
N ALA A 529 -41.89 -4.52 -32.13
CA ALA A 529 -41.73 -3.97 -30.80
C ALA A 529 -40.46 -4.53 -30.13
N GLN A 530 -40.04 -3.92 -29.02
CA GLN A 530 -38.91 -4.41 -28.23
C GLN A 530 -39.15 -5.87 -27.80
N ASN A 531 -38.12 -6.70 -27.92
CA ASN A 531 -38.12 -8.15 -27.67
C ASN A 531 -38.99 -8.98 -28.64
N TYR A 532 -39.35 -8.45 -29.81
CA TYR A 532 -40.01 -9.19 -30.90
C TYR A 532 -39.24 -9.07 -32.23
N SER A 533 -39.43 -10.05 -33.10
CA SER A 533 -38.94 -10.06 -34.49
C SER A 533 -40.09 -10.24 -35.48
N PHE A 534 -39.93 -9.69 -36.70
CA PHE A 534 -40.88 -9.86 -37.79
C PHE A 534 -40.77 -11.27 -38.40
N VAL A 535 -41.92 -11.88 -38.71
CA VAL A 535 -42.01 -13.23 -39.28
C VAL A 535 -42.35 -13.16 -40.77
N ASN A 536 -43.55 -12.70 -41.12
CA ASN A 536 -44.02 -12.61 -42.51
C ASN A 536 -45.28 -11.72 -42.66
N TRP A 537 -45.65 -11.45 -43.91
CA TRP A 537 -46.93 -10.89 -44.34
C TRP A 537 -47.90 -11.99 -44.78
N THR A 538 -49.20 -11.77 -44.57
CA THR A 538 -50.32 -12.66 -44.95
C THR A 538 -51.53 -11.82 -45.38
N GLY A 539 -52.57 -12.44 -45.97
CA GLY A 539 -53.82 -11.76 -46.38
C GLY A 539 -54.07 -11.81 -47.89
N THR A 540 -55.22 -11.31 -48.36
CA THR A 540 -55.66 -11.54 -49.74
C THR A 540 -54.75 -10.91 -50.80
N ALA A 541 -53.98 -9.87 -50.46
CA ALA A 541 -52.94 -9.34 -51.34
C ALA A 541 -51.77 -10.34 -51.55
N VAL A 542 -51.41 -11.10 -50.52
CA VAL A 542 -50.38 -12.15 -50.60
C VAL A 542 -50.94 -13.34 -51.40
N ASP A 543 -52.18 -13.76 -51.11
CA ASP A 543 -52.86 -14.86 -51.81
C ASP A 543 -53.06 -14.58 -53.30
N ALA A 544 -53.33 -13.32 -53.67
CA ALA A 544 -53.46 -12.85 -55.04
C ALA A 544 -52.11 -12.59 -55.76
N GLY A 545 -50.97 -12.85 -55.11
CA GLY A 545 -49.64 -12.64 -55.67
C GLY A 545 -49.29 -11.17 -55.92
N LYS A 546 -49.92 -10.24 -55.19
CA LYS A 546 -49.75 -8.78 -55.36
C LYS A 546 -48.62 -8.20 -54.53
N VAL A 547 -48.10 -8.96 -53.56
CA VAL A 547 -46.98 -8.56 -52.69
C VAL A 547 -45.65 -9.09 -53.25
N ALA A 548 -44.69 -8.20 -53.48
CA ALA A 548 -43.43 -8.53 -54.16
C ALA A 548 -42.57 -9.55 -53.40
N ASN A 549 -42.53 -9.47 -52.07
CA ASN A 549 -41.95 -10.48 -51.18
C ASN A 549 -42.67 -10.46 -49.83
N PRO A 550 -43.43 -11.49 -49.43
CA PRO A 550 -44.12 -11.52 -48.15
C PRO A 550 -43.21 -11.84 -46.96
N ASN A 551 -41.95 -12.22 -47.17
CA ASN A 551 -41.03 -12.62 -46.10
C ASN A 551 -40.04 -11.51 -45.68
N THR A 552 -40.24 -10.27 -46.13
CA THR A 552 -39.41 -9.11 -45.74
C THR A 552 -40.26 -8.03 -45.08
N ALA A 553 -39.75 -7.49 -43.96
CA ALA A 553 -40.46 -6.47 -43.18
C ALA A 553 -40.72 -5.17 -43.96
N SER A 554 -39.95 -4.89 -45.01
CA SER A 554 -40.25 -3.87 -46.02
C SER A 554 -40.41 -4.54 -47.39
N THR A 555 -41.46 -4.17 -48.13
CA THR A 555 -41.84 -4.77 -49.43
C THR A 555 -42.87 -3.88 -50.15
N THR A 556 -43.41 -4.30 -51.30
CA THR A 556 -44.42 -3.54 -52.06
C THR A 556 -45.63 -4.38 -52.43
N LEU A 557 -46.77 -3.72 -52.67
CA LEU A 557 -48.08 -4.29 -52.97
C LEU A 557 -48.72 -3.54 -54.16
N THR A 558 -49.37 -4.23 -55.11
CA THR A 558 -50.17 -3.56 -56.16
C THR A 558 -51.67 -3.54 -55.84
N ALA A 559 -52.27 -2.36 -55.78
CA ALA A 559 -53.69 -2.13 -55.50
C ALA A 559 -54.50 -1.93 -56.80
N ASP A 560 -54.91 -3.04 -57.42
CA ASP A 560 -55.78 -3.11 -58.61
C ASP A 560 -57.14 -3.80 -58.35
N ALA A 561 -57.49 -3.92 -57.07
CA ALA A 561 -58.78 -4.37 -56.54
C ALA A 561 -58.82 -4.06 -55.03
N ASP A 562 -59.93 -4.39 -54.37
CA ASP A 562 -60.01 -4.29 -52.90
C ASP A 562 -59.28 -5.48 -52.22
N TYR A 563 -58.25 -5.19 -51.39
CA TYR A 563 -57.37 -6.21 -50.79
C TYR A 563 -57.20 -6.06 -49.27
N THR A 564 -56.73 -7.13 -48.60
CA THR A 564 -56.32 -7.15 -47.18
C THR A 564 -54.88 -7.63 -47.00
N ILE A 565 -54.21 -7.15 -45.95
CA ILE A 565 -52.87 -7.59 -45.56
C ILE A 565 -52.59 -7.47 -44.05
N GLN A 566 -51.80 -8.39 -43.49
CA GLN A 566 -51.43 -8.47 -42.08
C GLN A 566 -49.96 -8.88 -41.86
N ALA A 567 -49.22 -8.14 -41.03
CA ALA A 567 -47.87 -8.49 -40.56
C ALA A 567 -47.89 -9.38 -39.30
N HIS A 568 -46.98 -10.36 -39.21
CA HIS A 568 -46.82 -11.26 -38.05
C HIS A 568 -45.50 -11.06 -37.33
N PHE A 569 -45.49 -11.23 -36.00
CA PHE A 569 -44.33 -11.05 -35.12
C PHE A 569 -44.21 -12.18 -34.09
N ALA A 570 -42.98 -12.47 -33.63
CA ALA A 570 -42.67 -13.49 -32.62
C ALA A 570 -41.72 -12.96 -31.54
N GLN A 571 -41.91 -13.38 -30.29
CA GLN A 571 -41.13 -12.90 -29.14
C GLN A 571 -39.77 -13.61 -29.04
N GLN A 572 -38.74 -12.89 -28.57
CA GLN A 572 -37.41 -13.42 -28.27
C GLN A 572 -37.14 -13.41 -26.76
N THR A 573 -36.47 -14.46 -26.28
CA THR A 573 -35.88 -14.56 -24.94
C THR A 573 -34.37 -14.59 -25.06
N GLN A 574 -33.67 -13.61 -24.49
CA GLN A 574 -32.26 -13.82 -24.12
C GLN A 574 -32.21 -14.46 -22.73
N GLN A 575 -31.17 -15.26 -22.50
CA GLN A 575 -30.90 -15.94 -21.25
C GLN A 575 -29.53 -15.47 -20.79
N ASP A 576 -29.40 -15.16 -19.51
CA ASP A 576 -28.12 -14.78 -18.92
C ASP A 576 -27.13 -15.96 -18.90
N GLY A 577 -25.85 -15.61 -18.92
CA GLY A 577 -24.74 -16.55 -18.92
C GLY A 577 -23.71 -16.31 -17.81
N THR A 578 -23.91 -15.29 -16.96
CA THR A 578 -22.93 -14.86 -15.96
C THR A 578 -23.55 -14.91 -14.57
N PRO A 579 -23.06 -15.74 -13.63
CA PRO A 579 -23.53 -15.72 -12.26
C PRO A 579 -22.90 -14.55 -11.46
N PRO A 580 -23.45 -14.19 -10.29
CA PRO A 580 -22.89 -13.12 -9.45
C PRO A 580 -21.45 -13.39 -8.97
N ALA A 581 -20.72 -12.30 -8.70
CA ALA A 581 -19.36 -12.31 -8.18
C ALA A 581 -19.16 -11.31 -7.03
N ILE A 582 -18.22 -11.60 -6.14
CA ILE A 582 -17.83 -10.69 -5.05
C ILE A 582 -16.73 -9.71 -5.49
N ALA A 583 -16.79 -8.48 -4.99
CA ALA A 583 -15.85 -7.39 -5.26
C ALA A 583 -15.79 -6.41 -4.06
N GLY A 584 -14.89 -5.42 -4.11
CA GLY A 584 -14.85 -4.32 -3.13
C GLY A 584 -14.75 -4.79 -1.67
N LEU A 585 -13.78 -5.67 -1.39
CA LEU A 585 -13.60 -6.29 -0.09
C LEU A 585 -12.78 -5.37 0.83
N SER A 586 -13.33 -5.00 1.99
CA SER A 586 -12.58 -4.38 3.10
C SER A 586 -12.87 -5.15 4.40
N PRO A 587 -11.85 -5.61 5.15
CA PRO A 587 -10.46 -5.78 4.69
C PRO A 587 -10.38 -6.61 3.39
N SER A 588 -9.34 -6.38 2.60
CA SER A 588 -9.10 -7.05 1.33
C SER A 588 -8.67 -8.51 1.50
N ALA A 589 -8.83 -9.30 0.44
CA ALA A 589 -8.53 -10.73 0.47
C ALA A 589 -7.03 -11.01 0.63
N GLY A 590 -6.66 -11.62 1.76
CA GLY A 590 -5.27 -11.87 2.16
C GLY A 590 -4.64 -10.75 2.98
N ASP A 591 -5.42 -9.75 3.41
CA ASP A 591 -4.91 -8.69 4.29
C ASP A 591 -4.37 -9.23 5.61
N ILE A 592 -3.34 -8.57 6.12
CA ILE A 592 -2.79 -8.72 7.46
C ILE A 592 -2.81 -7.35 8.15
N GLN A 593 -2.75 -7.36 9.49
CA GLN A 593 -2.82 -6.14 10.30
C GLN A 593 -4.13 -5.35 10.16
N ALA A 594 -5.25 -6.03 9.89
CA ALA A 594 -6.57 -5.40 9.89
C ALA A 594 -6.94 -4.93 11.32
N PRO A 595 -7.42 -3.68 11.52
CA PRO A 595 -7.79 -3.19 12.85
C PRO A 595 -8.86 -4.04 13.54
N LEU A 596 -8.82 -4.14 14.87
CA LEU A 596 -9.74 -5.00 15.63
C LEU A 596 -11.21 -4.63 15.46
N ASN A 597 -11.50 -3.34 15.28
CA ASN A 597 -12.83 -2.77 15.09
C ASN A 597 -13.25 -2.67 13.59
N SER A 598 -12.62 -3.45 12.69
CA SER A 598 -12.83 -3.38 11.23
C SER A 598 -14.29 -3.60 10.80
N LEU A 599 -14.82 -2.67 10.00
CA LEU A 599 -16.07 -2.84 9.27
C LEU A 599 -15.87 -3.81 8.10
N VAL A 600 -16.54 -4.97 8.12
CA VAL A 600 -16.46 -5.96 7.03
C VAL A 600 -17.37 -5.53 5.88
N ILE A 601 -16.78 -4.94 4.85
CA ILE A 601 -17.45 -4.47 3.62
C ILE A 601 -17.21 -5.48 2.50
N LEU A 602 -18.27 -5.86 1.78
CA LEU A 602 -18.15 -6.54 0.49
C LEU A 602 -19.29 -6.16 -0.46
N HIS A 603 -19.01 -6.19 -1.76
CA HIS A 603 -20.01 -6.02 -2.81
C HIS A 603 -20.34 -7.37 -3.46
N VAL A 604 -21.62 -7.65 -3.67
CA VAL A 604 -22.10 -8.72 -4.57
C VAL A 604 -22.61 -8.05 -5.84
N THR A 605 -22.02 -8.41 -6.97
CA THR A 605 -22.17 -7.74 -8.26
C THR A 605 -22.58 -8.71 -9.36
N ASP A 606 -23.34 -8.22 -10.34
CA ASP A 606 -23.86 -9.01 -11.45
C ASP A 606 -23.96 -8.14 -12.72
N VAL A 607 -23.72 -8.73 -13.89
CA VAL A 607 -23.60 -8.01 -15.18
C VAL A 607 -24.68 -8.38 -16.21
N GLY A 608 -25.87 -8.77 -15.74
CA GLY A 608 -27.03 -8.94 -16.62
C GLY A 608 -28.36 -8.83 -15.88
N SER A 609 -28.79 -9.93 -15.27
CA SER A 609 -30.10 -10.07 -14.61
C SER A 609 -30.18 -9.33 -13.27
N GLY A 610 -29.03 -9.03 -12.67
CA GLY A 610 -28.92 -8.53 -11.30
C GLY A 610 -28.95 -9.67 -10.28
N VAL A 611 -28.28 -9.46 -9.16
CA VAL A 611 -28.31 -10.33 -7.97
C VAL A 611 -29.74 -10.42 -7.44
N ASP A 612 -30.24 -11.62 -7.14
CA ASP A 612 -31.44 -11.80 -6.33
C ASP A 612 -31.10 -11.49 -4.85
N PRO A 613 -31.60 -10.38 -4.27
CA PRO A 613 -31.30 -10.03 -2.88
C PRO A 613 -31.82 -11.06 -1.86
N ALA A 614 -32.81 -11.89 -2.22
CA ALA A 614 -33.31 -12.93 -1.34
C ALA A 614 -32.39 -14.17 -1.28
N SER A 615 -31.51 -14.34 -2.27
CA SER A 615 -30.56 -15.45 -2.37
C SER A 615 -29.27 -15.25 -1.56
N VAL A 616 -28.96 -14.01 -1.16
CA VAL A 616 -27.66 -13.67 -0.58
C VAL A 616 -27.56 -14.13 0.87
N THR A 617 -26.48 -14.87 1.17
CA THR A 617 -26.09 -15.26 2.53
C THR A 617 -24.61 -15.00 2.74
N ILE A 618 -24.25 -14.39 3.87
CA ILE A 618 -22.86 -14.08 4.25
C ILE A 618 -22.59 -14.68 5.64
N THR A 619 -21.45 -15.36 5.80
CA THR A 619 -20.97 -15.86 7.09
C THR A 619 -19.58 -15.31 7.43
N LEU A 620 -19.32 -15.13 8.73
CA LEU A 620 -18.01 -14.80 9.31
C LEU A 620 -17.64 -15.90 10.31
N ASP A 621 -16.48 -16.53 10.11
CA ASP A 621 -16.02 -17.71 10.87
C ASP A 621 -17.09 -18.84 10.91
N GLY A 622 -17.88 -18.96 9.84
CA GLY A 622 -19.01 -19.89 9.70
C GLY A 622 -20.34 -19.43 10.33
N ASN A 623 -20.35 -18.31 11.05
CA ASN A 623 -21.56 -17.74 11.68
C ASN A 623 -22.32 -16.82 10.72
N THR A 624 -23.63 -16.96 10.57
CA THR A 624 -24.43 -16.12 9.66
C THR A 624 -24.54 -14.66 10.12
N ILE A 625 -23.91 -13.77 9.35
CA ILE A 625 -23.92 -12.31 9.59
C ILE A 625 -24.89 -11.56 8.66
N TYR A 626 -25.31 -12.17 7.55
CA TYR A 626 -26.42 -11.67 6.71
C TYR A 626 -27.18 -12.82 6.03
N THR A 627 -28.50 -12.71 5.89
CA THR A 627 -29.29 -13.58 5.00
C THR A 627 -30.62 -12.94 4.58
N GLY A 628 -30.97 -13.09 3.30
CA GLY A 628 -32.29 -12.76 2.73
C GLY A 628 -32.54 -11.27 2.50
N ASP A 629 -33.68 -10.92 1.89
CA ASP A 629 -33.92 -9.57 1.38
C ASP A 629 -34.27 -8.54 2.49
N THR A 630 -33.25 -8.01 3.16
CA THR A 630 -33.40 -6.95 4.18
C THR A 630 -32.33 -5.86 4.06
N LEU A 631 -32.71 -4.59 4.22
CA LEU A 631 -31.74 -3.47 4.22
C LEU A 631 -30.91 -3.38 5.51
N SER A 632 -31.38 -4.03 6.59
CA SER A 632 -30.77 -4.03 7.90
C SER A 632 -31.04 -5.39 8.57
N TYR A 633 -29.98 -6.12 8.88
CA TYR A 633 -29.98 -7.45 9.45
C TYR A 633 -29.23 -7.43 10.79
N ASN A 634 -29.85 -7.94 11.85
CA ASN A 634 -29.24 -8.01 13.18
C ASN A 634 -28.98 -9.48 13.53
N SER A 635 -27.71 -9.82 13.75
CA SER A 635 -27.29 -11.14 14.21
C SER A 635 -26.97 -11.12 15.72
N THR A 636 -26.62 -12.26 16.30
CA THR A 636 -26.04 -12.31 17.65
C THR A 636 -24.61 -11.79 17.73
N PHE A 637 -23.94 -11.61 16.59
CA PHE A 637 -22.51 -11.26 16.48
C PHE A 637 -22.27 -9.81 16.06
N GLY A 638 -23.29 -9.12 15.55
CA GLY A 638 -23.15 -7.80 14.96
C GLY A 638 -24.32 -7.43 14.06
N HIS A 639 -24.26 -6.22 13.50
CA HIS A 639 -25.24 -5.64 12.59
C HIS A 639 -24.70 -5.59 11.16
N CYS A 640 -25.52 -5.95 10.17
CA CYS A 640 -25.20 -5.79 8.76
C CYS A 640 -26.24 -4.91 8.06
N CYS A 641 -25.79 -3.91 7.30
CA CYS A 641 -26.63 -3.12 6.41
C CYS A 641 -26.36 -3.45 4.94
N ARG A 642 -27.39 -3.33 4.10
CA ARG A 642 -27.28 -3.48 2.63
C ARG A 642 -27.69 -2.21 1.92
N THR A 643 -26.82 -1.70 1.06
CA THR A 643 -27.08 -0.57 0.16
C THR A 643 -26.86 -0.97 -1.31
N GLY A 644 -27.07 -0.06 -2.27
CA GLY A 644 -26.86 -0.32 -3.69
C GLY A 644 -28.11 -0.79 -4.46
N THR A 645 -27.90 -1.55 -5.54
CA THR A 645 -28.89 -1.91 -6.57
C THR A 645 -28.71 -3.37 -7.03
N PRO A 646 -29.65 -3.98 -7.80
CA PRO A 646 -29.48 -5.36 -8.27
C PRO A 646 -28.17 -5.66 -9.02
N ALA A 647 -27.58 -4.69 -9.74
CA ALA A 647 -26.29 -4.89 -10.42
C ALA A 647 -25.07 -4.86 -9.45
N ASN A 648 -25.23 -4.25 -8.28
CA ASN A 648 -24.20 -4.11 -7.26
C ASN A 648 -24.85 -3.77 -5.90
N TYR A 649 -24.93 -4.76 -5.02
CA TYR A 649 -25.31 -4.57 -3.62
C TYR A 649 -24.06 -4.54 -2.75
N ALA A 650 -23.90 -3.47 -1.98
CA ALA A 650 -22.88 -3.38 -0.94
C ALA A 650 -23.45 -3.89 0.39
N TYR A 651 -22.65 -4.65 1.12
CA TYR A 651 -22.94 -5.18 2.45
C TYR A 651 -21.84 -4.72 3.39
N ALA A 652 -22.21 -4.03 4.47
CA ALA A 652 -21.27 -3.63 5.52
C ALA A 652 -21.73 -4.26 6.84
N PHE A 653 -20.88 -5.08 7.46
CA PHE A 653 -21.11 -5.73 8.75
C PHE A 653 -20.17 -5.18 9.82
N GLN A 654 -20.76 -4.68 10.91
CA GLN A 654 -20.05 -4.26 12.11
C GLN A 654 -20.28 -5.30 13.22
N SER A 655 -19.20 -5.76 13.85
CA SER A 655 -19.26 -6.65 15.00
C SER A 655 -19.86 -5.96 16.25
N ASN A 656 -20.42 -6.75 17.18
CA ASN A 656 -20.88 -6.26 18.49
C ASN A 656 -19.73 -6.03 19.48
N GLU A 657 -18.61 -6.73 19.27
CA GLU A 657 -17.39 -6.73 20.08
C GLU A 657 -16.21 -6.65 19.11
N ASP A 658 -15.09 -6.03 19.49
CA ASP A 658 -13.88 -6.01 18.67
C ASP A 658 -13.33 -7.43 18.45
N PHE A 659 -12.64 -7.67 17.33
CA PHE A 659 -11.94 -8.93 17.10
C PHE A 659 -10.72 -9.07 18.02
N ASP A 660 -10.27 -10.29 18.35
CA ASP A 660 -8.97 -10.46 19.02
C ASP A 660 -7.80 -10.22 18.04
N TYR A 661 -6.63 -9.93 18.61
CA TYR A 661 -5.34 -9.86 17.92
C TYR A 661 -4.90 -11.19 17.28
N ASP A 662 -4.13 -11.10 16.19
CA ASP A 662 -3.53 -12.22 15.45
C ASP A 662 -4.53 -13.34 15.08
N GLN A 663 -5.77 -12.97 14.74
CA GLN A 663 -6.82 -13.89 14.29
C GLN A 663 -7.10 -13.77 12.79
N THR A 664 -6.93 -14.88 12.07
CA THR A 664 -7.45 -15.03 10.72
C THR A 664 -8.96 -15.19 10.74
N LYS A 665 -9.68 -14.18 10.23
CA LYS A 665 -11.12 -14.16 10.00
C LYS A 665 -11.46 -14.69 8.61
N VAL A 666 -12.52 -15.49 8.50
CA VAL A 666 -12.94 -16.09 7.22
C VAL A 666 -14.36 -15.65 6.87
N VAL A 667 -14.50 -14.95 5.74
CA VAL A 667 -15.78 -14.51 5.18
C VAL A 667 -16.18 -15.42 4.02
N THR A 668 -17.40 -15.97 4.06
CA THR A 668 -17.95 -16.81 2.98
C THR A 668 -19.27 -16.24 2.46
N VAL A 669 -19.43 -16.20 1.14
CA VAL A 669 -20.57 -15.61 0.43
C VAL A 669 -21.19 -16.61 -0.55
N ASN A 670 -22.52 -16.70 -0.53
CA ASN A 670 -23.34 -17.35 -1.54
C ASN A 670 -24.44 -16.39 -2.02
N ALA A 671 -24.80 -16.48 -3.31
CA ALA A 671 -25.82 -15.69 -3.98
C ALA A 671 -26.29 -16.36 -5.28
N SER A 672 -27.29 -15.79 -5.94
CA SER A 672 -27.78 -16.15 -7.27
C SER A 672 -28.24 -14.91 -8.03
N ASP A 673 -28.25 -14.95 -9.35
CA ASP A 673 -28.90 -13.92 -10.18
C ASP A 673 -30.44 -14.03 -10.10
N ALA A 674 -31.15 -12.99 -10.57
CA ALA A 674 -32.60 -12.96 -10.68
C ALA A 674 -33.16 -13.90 -11.78
N GLY A 675 -32.30 -14.52 -12.58
CA GLY A 675 -32.62 -15.62 -13.51
C GLY A 675 -32.58 -17.01 -12.86
N GLY A 676 -32.04 -17.12 -11.64
CA GLY A 676 -31.86 -18.37 -10.89
C GLY A 676 -30.50 -19.05 -11.07
N MET A 677 -29.48 -18.38 -11.61
CA MET A 677 -28.11 -18.90 -11.70
C MET A 677 -27.33 -18.62 -10.41
N ALA A 678 -27.00 -19.68 -9.66
CA ALA A 678 -26.19 -19.58 -8.46
C ALA A 678 -24.71 -19.32 -8.79
N MET A 679 -24.04 -18.49 -7.98
CA MET A 679 -22.58 -18.43 -7.96
C MET A 679 -21.99 -19.74 -7.41
N THR A 680 -20.73 -20.02 -7.75
CA THR A 680 -19.93 -20.93 -6.93
C THR A 680 -19.62 -20.22 -5.62
N GLU A 681 -19.76 -20.88 -4.47
CA GLU A 681 -19.40 -20.34 -3.16
C GLU A 681 -18.02 -19.66 -3.21
N GLN A 682 -17.91 -18.45 -2.67
CA GLN A 682 -16.65 -17.71 -2.59
C GLN A 682 -16.32 -17.45 -1.13
N SER A 683 -15.05 -17.65 -0.77
CA SER A 683 -14.52 -17.32 0.54
C SER A 683 -13.22 -16.54 0.42
N TYR A 684 -13.02 -15.60 1.35
CA TYR A 684 -11.75 -14.92 1.55
C TYR A 684 -11.44 -14.80 3.04
N SER A 685 -10.23 -14.41 3.37
CA SER A 685 -9.79 -14.20 4.74
C SER A 685 -8.94 -12.95 4.88
N PHE A 686 -8.88 -12.42 6.09
CA PHE A 686 -7.95 -11.39 6.54
C PHE A 686 -7.48 -11.74 7.96
N THR A 687 -6.31 -11.26 8.36
CA THR A 687 -5.77 -11.44 9.71
C THR A 687 -5.70 -10.09 10.44
N THR A 688 -6.18 -10.06 11.68
CA THR A 688 -6.19 -8.86 12.52
C THR A 688 -4.78 -8.41 12.95
N GLU A 689 -4.69 -7.21 13.52
CA GLU A 689 -3.43 -6.67 14.07
C GLU A 689 -2.79 -7.58 15.12
N MET A 690 -1.46 -7.59 15.13
CA MET A 690 -0.67 -8.20 16.21
C MET A 690 -0.67 -7.29 17.44
N ARG A 691 -0.43 -7.87 18.62
CA ARG A 691 -0.20 -7.07 19.83
C ARG A 691 1.09 -6.27 19.67
N SER A 692 1.09 -5.05 20.21
CA SER A 692 2.28 -4.21 20.36
C SER A 692 2.45 -3.82 21.83
N PHE A 693 3.62 -3.28 22.20
CA PHE A 693 3.90 -2.77 23.54
C PHE A 693 4.14 -1.25 23.51
N GLY A 694 3.70 -0.58 24.58
CA GLY A 694 4.01 0.83 24.80
C GLY A 694 5.46 1.06 25.22
N GLN A 695 5.83 2.33 25.38
CA GLN A 695 7.17 2.78 25.81
C GLN A 695 7.77 1.93 26.96
N ASN A 696 9.04 1.52 26.83
CA ASN A 696 9.77 0.90 27.93
C ASN A 696 10.08 1.98 28.99
N LYS A 697 9.56 1.81 30.20
CA LYS A 697 9.67 2.76 31.31
C LYS A 697 10.53 2.17 32.43
N GLN A 698 11.61 2.86 32.82
CA GLN A 698 12.44 2.44 33.97
C GLN A 698 11.63 2.53 35.28
N VAL A 699 11.63 1.45 36.06
CA VAL A 699 10.77 1.27 37.26
C VAL A 699 11.28 2.05 38.48
N ASP A 700 12.59 2.23 38.64
CA ASP A 700 13.16 3.04 39.73
C ASP A 700 14.19 4.06 39.23
N GLN A 701 13.81 5.33 39.31
CA GLN A 701 14.65 6.48 38.97
C GLN A 701 15.41 7.04 40.21
N THR A 702 15.24 6.46 41.39
CA THR A 702 15.73 7.00 42.68
C THR A 702 17.06 6.40 43.15
N VAL A 703 17.56 5.37 42.47
CA VAL A 703 18.79 4.63 42.82
C VAL A 703 19.77 4.67 41.66
N GLU A 704 20.48 5.78 41.49
CA GLU A 704 21.54 5.89 40.49
C GLU A 704 22.69 4.88 40.74
N LYS A 705 23.24 4.32 39.65
CA LYS A 705 24.55 3.63 39.60
C LYS A 705 24.69 2.38 40.49
N LEU A 706 23.58 1.70 40.79
CA LEU A 706 23.57 0.34 41.32
C LEU A 706 22.80 -0.57 40.36
N ASP A 707 23.33 -1.77 40.14
CA ASP A 707 22.70 -2.79 39.31
C ASP A 707 21.50 -3.43 40.05
N GLU A 708 20.52 -3.89 39.28
CA GLU A 708 19.23 -4.42 39.73
C GLU A 708 18.93 -5.76 39.05
N ALA A 709 18.38 -6.72 39.80
CA ALA A 709 18.03 -8.03 39.27
C ALA A 709 16.94 -8.74 40.10
N ALA A 710 16.50 -9.89 39.60
CA ALA A 710 15.38 -10.72 40.05
C ALA A 710 14.08 -9.91 40.26
N PRO A 711 13.53 -9.29 39.20
CA PRO A 711 12.23 -8.63 39.28
C PRO A 711 11.09 -9.65 39.41
N ALA A 712 10.09 -9.32 40.22
CA ALA A 712 8.81 -10.02 40.27
C ALA A 712 7.67 -9.01 40.40
N THR A 713 6.47 -9.37 39.95
CA THR A 713 5.33 -8.45 39.88
C THR A 713 4.00 -9.08 40.29
N ALA A 714 3.08 -8.24 40.76
CA ALA A 714 1.68 -8.59 40.98
C ALA A 714 0.77 -7.36 40.85
N ARG A 715 -0.52 -7.59 40.58
CA ARG A 715 -1.56 -6.55 40.54
C ARG A 715 -2.52 -6.69 41.72
N ASP A 716 -2.93 -5.57 42.33
CA ASP A 716 -4.00 -5.57 43.35
C ASP A 716 -5.41 -5.46 42.74
N SER A 717 -6.46 -5.51 43.59
CA SER A 717 -7.86 -5.43 43.14
C SER A 717 -8.27 -4.04 42.65
N SER A 718 -7.50 -3.01 43.03
CA SER A 718 -7.67 -1.63 42.58
C SER A 718 -6.85 -1.32 41.31
N GLY A 719 -6.37 -2.36 40.62
CA GLY A 719 -5.68 -2.25 39.33
C GLY A 719 -4.24 -1.77 39.39
N ASN A 720 -3.68 -1.52 40.57
CA ASN A 720 -2.30 -1.03 40.66
C ASN A 720 -1.31 -2.17 40.42
N ILE A 721 -0.21 -1.85 39.74
CA ILE A 721 0.87 -2.79 39.45
C ILE A 721 2.01 -2.55 40.44
N TRP A 722 2.48 -3.64 41.04
CA TRP A 722 3.56 -3.65 42.01
C TRP A 722 4.76 -4.39 41.42
N ALA A 723 5.95 -3.81 41.55
CA ALA A 723 7.21 -4.46 41.18
C ALA A 723 8.08 -4.60 42.44
N VAL A 724 8.73 -5.75 42.60
CA VAL A 724 9.77 -6.01 43.60
C VAL A 724 11.04 -6.49 42.90
N TRP A 725 12.22 -6.08 43.37
CA TRP A 725 13.52 -6.52 42.86
C TRP A 725 14.59 -6.36 43.95
N HIS A 726 15.82 -6.79 43.69
CA HIS A 726 16.97 -6.46 44.55
C HIS A 726 17.93 -5.50 43.84
N THR A 727 18.64 -4.67 44.61
CA THR A 727 19.61 -3.68 44.08
C THR A 727 20.92 -3.68 44.86
N GLY A 728 22.04 -3.47 44.17
CA GLY A 728 23.36 -3.27 44.77
C GLY A 728 24.35 -4.43 44.58
N PRO A 729 25.58 -4.31 45.13
CA PRO A 729 26.63 -5.30 44.96
C PRO A 729 26.42 -6.55 45.83
N VAL A 730 26.77 -7.72 45.31
CA VAL A 730 26.74 -9.00 46.04
C VAL A 730 27.51 -8.90 47.36
N GLY A 731 26.91 -9.37 48.44
CA GLY A 731 27.37 -9.20 49.82
C GLY A 731 26.77 -7.98 50.55
N GLY A 732 25.91 -7.20 49.87
CA GLY A 732 25.21 -6.05 50.44
C GLY A 732 24.06 -5.53 49.57
N ARG A 733 23.37 -6.43 48.83
CA ARG A 733 22.13 -6.13 48.11
C ARG A 733 20.97 -5.89 49.08
N ASP A 734 20.03 -5.07 48.66
CA ASP A 734 18.82 -4.71 49.41
C ASP A 734 17.57 -4.89 48.53
N ILE A 735 16.42 -5.14 49.13
CA ILE A 735 15.15 -5.35 48.42
C ILE A 735 14.44 -4.01 48.20
N ARG A 736 13.82 -3.85 47.03
CA ARG A 736 13.02 -2.68 46.68
C ARG A 736 11.63 -3.07 46.21
N VAL A 737 10.65 -2.22 46.51
CA VAL A 737 9.27 -2.30 46.00
C VAL A 737 8.87 -0.93 45.46
N ALA A 738 8.28 -0.88 44.27
CA ALA A 738 7.64 0.31 43.71
C ALA A 738 6.21 0.01 43.23
N LYS A 739 5.44 1.10 43.06
CA LYS A 739 4.02 1.06 42.68
C LYS A 739 3.78 1.92 41.44
N LEU A 740 3.23 1.32 40.39
CA LEU A 740 2.52 2.03 39.33
C LEU A 740 1.05 2.09 39.73
N ALA A 741 0.52 3.28 39.97
CA ALA A 741 -0.88 3.43 40.36
C ALA A 741 -1.80 3.30 39.14
N ALA A 742 -3.00 2.74 39.32
CA ALA A 742 -3.98 2.63 38.24
C ALA A 742 -4.31 4.02 37.67
N GLY A 743 -4.19 4.19 36.35
CA GLY A 743 -4.36 5.49 35.69
C GLY A 743 -3.20 6.47 35.89
N THR A 744 -1.97 6.00 36.11
CA THR A 744 -0.77 6.84 36.14
C THR A 744 0.32 6.27 35.24
N ASP A 745 1.15 7.14 34.67
CA ASP A 745 2.16 6.77 33.67
C ASP A 745 3.51 6.32 34.22
N SER A 746 3.80 6.53 35.50
CA SER A 746 5.12 6.28 36.09
C SER A 746 5.06 5.65 37.47
N PHE A 747 6.07 4.85 37.80
CA PHE A 747 6.21 4.25 39.12
C PHE A 747 6.55 5.30 40.17
N GLY A 748 5.90 5.22 41.33
CA GLY A 748 6.25 6.00 42.51
C GLY A 748 7.58 5.54 43.13
N VAL A 749 8.21 6.45 43.90
CA VAL A 749 9.48 6.26 44.63
C VAL A 749 9.57 4.88 45.29
N SER A 750 10.66 4.15 45.01
CA SER A 750 10.85 2.81 45.56
C SER A 750 11.12 2.85 47.08
N VAL A 751 10.47 1.94 47.79
CA VAL A 751 10.67 1.73 49.23
C VAL A 751 11.46 0.45 49.51
N ARG A 752 11.92 0.27 50.74
CA ARG A 752 12.57 -0.95 51.20
C ARG A 752 11.62 -1.69 52.18
N PRO A 753 11.29 -2.97 51.96
CA PRO A 753 10.48 -3.77 52.88
C PRO A 753 11.30 -4.33 54.06
N THR A 754 12.62 -4.17 54.01
CA THR A 754 13.62 -4.52 55.04
C THR A 754 14.50 -3.30 55.35
N ALA A 755 15.03 -3.22 56.57
CA ALA A 755 16.05 -2.23 56.93
C ALA A 755 17.36 -2.89 57.42
N HIS A 756 17.50 -4.20 57.25
CA HIS A 756 18.63 -4.97 57.76
C HIS A 756 19.86 -4.88 56.84
N SER A 757 21.04 -4.61 57.39
CA SER A 757 22.29 -4.44 56.62
C SER A 757 23.00 -5.77 56.28
N ALA A 758 22.27 -6.75 55.77
CA ALA A 758 22.82 -8.00 55.24
C ALA A 758 22.75 -8.00 53.71
N ASP A 759 23.16 -9.10 53.07
CA ASP A 759 22.88 -9.33 51.64
C ASP A 759 21.47 -9.93 51.53
N GLN A 760 20.57 -9.25 50.80
CA GLN A 760 19.22 -9.73 50.47
C GLN A 760 19.04 -9.83 48.97
N SER A 761 18.42 -10.92 48.50
CA SER A 761 18.25 -11.15 47.07
C SER A 761 17.04 -12.04 46.75
N ASN A 762 16.89 -12.35 45.46
CA ASN A 762 15.86 -13.20 44.85
C ASN A 762 14.47 -13.03 45.51
N PRO A 763 13.87 -11.82 45.44
CA PRO A 763 12.58 -11.58 46.03
C PRO A 763 11.44 -12.10 45.16
N ALA A 764 10.30 -12.40 45.79
CA ALA A 764 9.04 -12.67 45.11
C ALA A 764 7.89 -11.95 45.82
N ILE A 765 6.82 -11.63 45.07
CA ILE A 765 5.64 -10.92 45.58
C ILE A 765 4.35 -11.67 45.23
N ALA A 766 3.41 -11.67 46.17
CA ALA A 766 2.03 -12.07 45.93
C ALA A 766 1.06 -11.13 46.66
N VAL A 767 -0.19 -11.07 46.21
CA VAL A 767 -1.25 -10.23 46.78
C VAL A 767 -2.40 -11.11 47.24
N GLY A 768 -2.86 -10.93 48.48
CA GLY A 768 -4.05 -11.62 49.01
C GLY A 768 -5.35 -11.02 48.50
N THR A 769 -6.47 -11.72 48.68
CA THR A 769 -7.81 -11.16 48.38
C THR A 769 -8.26 -10.09 49.39
N ASP A 770 -7.38 -9.71 50.33
CA ASP A 770 -7.48 -8.56 51.23
C ASP A 770 -6.61 -7.36 50.76
N ASP A 771 -6.14 -7.39 49.51
CA ASP A 771 -5.16 -6.47 48.90
C ASP A 771 -3.86 -6.31 49.69
N ARG A 772 -3.55 -7.26 50.59
CA ARG A 772 -2.29 -7.26 51.32
C ARG A 772 -1.18 -7.80 50.43
N LEU A 773 -0.11 -7.02 50.29
CA LEU A 773 1.14 -7.42 49.69
C LEU A 773 1.89 -8.37 50.64
N TYR A 774 2.44 -9.43 50.08
CA TYR A 774 3.35 -10.37 50.74
C TYR A 774 4.63 -10.41 49.91
N VAL A 775 5.73 -9.88 50.45
CA VAL A 775 7.05 -9.88 49.81
C VAL A 775 7.98 -10.80 50.59
N VAL A 776 8.50 -11.81 49.90
CA VAL A 776 9.47 -12.79 50.42
C VAL A 776 10.81 -12.61 49.74
N TRP A 777 11.92 -12.93 50.41
CA TRP A 777 13.28 -12.87 49.86
C TRP A 777 14.22 -13.85 50.58
N GLN A 778 15.36 -14.16 49.97
CA GLN A 778 16.47 -14.85 50.65
C GLN A 778 17.39 -13.82 51.32
N ASP A 779 17.79 -14.07 52.56
CA ASP A 779 18.48 -13.12 53.43
C ASP A 779 19.65 -13.78 54.18
N ASN A 780 20.85 -13.25 54.04
CA ASN A 780 22.08 -13.82 54.62
C ASN A 780 22.38 -13.31 56.05
N ARG A 781 21.41 -12.72 56.75
CA ARG A 781 21.59 -12.07 58.08
C ARG A 781 22.03 -12.99 59.23
N GLN A 782 22.08 -14.30 59.06
CA GLN A 782 22.60 -15.22 60.08
C GLN A 782 24.06 -15.61 59.87
N ALA A 783 24.63 -15.31 58.68
CA ALA A 783 26.03 -15.53 58.39
C ALA A 783 26.91 -14.92 59.49
N ASN A 784 27.68 -15.80 60.12
CA ASN A 784 28.61 -15.45 61.18
C ASN A 784 30.05 -15.69 60.72
N ASN A 785 31.01 -15.28 61.51
CA ASN A 785 32.43 -15.35 61.13
C ASN A 785 33.02 -16.77 61.08
N ASN A 786 32.21 -17.82 61.31
CA ASN A 786 32.56 -19.23 61.08
C ASN A 786 31.68 -19.88 59.99
N ASN A 787 30.39 -19.54 59.90
CA ASN A 787 29.48 -19.99 58.83
C ASN A 787 29.16 -18.81 57.90
N ALA A 788 29.86 -18.73 56.76
CA ALA A 788 29.60 -17.75 55.71
C ALA A 788 28.78 -18.40 54.59
N GLY A 789 27.55 -17.92 54.39
CA GLY A 789 26.54 -18.58 53.56
C GLY A 789 25.59 -19.40 54.41
N GLU A 790 24.69 -18.70 55.10
CA GLU A 790 23.48 -19.27 55.71
C GLU A 790 22.32 -18.38 55.26
N TRP A 791 21.85 -18.63 54.02
CA TRP A 791 20.68 -17.97 53.48
C TRP A 791 19.42 -18.48 54.19
N ASP A 792 18.62 -17.60 54.78
CA ASP A 792 17.29 -17.88 55.32
C ASP A 792 16.21 -17.25 54.42
N ILE A 793 14.98 -17.76 54.46
CA ILE A 793 13.84 -17.12 53.80
C ILE A 793 13.13 -16.18 54.78
N TYR A 794 13.06 -14.89 54.43
CA TYR A 794 12.38 -13.86 55.20
C TYR A 794 11.20 -13.28 54.42
N ILE A 795 10.15 -12.87 55.13
CA ILE A 795 8.93 -12.28 54.58
C ILE A 795 8.53 -11.01 55.35
N SER A 796 7.98 -10.04 54.62
CA SER A 796 7.24 -8.91 55.19
C SER A 796 5.98 -8.63 54.38
N THR A 797 5.03 -7.91 54.99
CA THR A 797 3.70 -7.67 54.44
C THR A 797 3.28 -6.22 54.60
N SER A 798 2.57 -5.68 53.62
CA SER A 798 2.06 -4.30 53.62
C SER A 798 0.65 -4.23 53.05
N SER A 799 -0.12 -3.22 53.45
CA SER A 799 -1.49 -2.94 52.94
C SER A 799 -1.60 -1.56 52.28
N ASP A 800 -0.49 -0.85 52.14
CA ASP A 800 -0.37 0.48 51.52
C ASP A 800 0.88 0.60 50.63
N GLY A 801 1.77 -0.41 50.66
CA GLY A 801 3.09 -0.39 50.03
C GLY A 801 4.15 0.42 50.77
N VAL A 802 3.78 1.16 51.81
CA VAL A 802 4.65 2.14 52.50
C VAL A 802 4.99 1.68 53.91
N THR A 803 3.99 1.14 54.62
CA THR A 803 4.10 0.62 55.98
C THR A 803 4.27 -0.89 55.92
N TRP A 804 5.47 -1.36 56.21
CA TRP A 804 5.83 -2.79 56.20
C TRP A 804 5.78 -3.40 57.61
N SER A 805 5.43 -4.68 57.69
CA SER A 805 5.45 -5.43 58.95
C SER A 805 6.89 -5.75 59.40
N ILE A 806 7.03 -6.29 60.63
CA ILE A 806 8.32 -6.80 61.10
C ILE A 806 8.75 -7.98 60.23
N GLU A 807 9.98 -7.92 59.74
CA GLU A 807 10.67 -8.95 58.96
C GLU A 807 10.65 -10.30 59.72
N THR A 808 10.01 -11.32 59.15
CA THR A 808 9.72 -12.60 59.83
C THR A 808 10.28 -13.78 59.04
N ARG A 809 10.83 -14.81 59.71
CA ARG A 809 11.45 -15.96 59.02
C ARG A 809 10.43 -17.03 58.61
N ALA A 810 10.36 -17.33 57.31
CA ALA A 810 9.44 -18.31 56.74
C ALA A 810 9.92 -19.77 56.88
N ASN A 811 11.24 -20.03 56.85
CA ASN A 811 11.81 -21.35 57.12
C ASN A 811 12.03 -21.62 58.62
N ASP A 812 12.34 -22.87 58.98
CA ASP A 812 12.75 -23.25 60.34
C ASP A 812 14.27 -23.12 60.51
N PRO A 813 14.76 -22.63 61.68
CA PRO A 813 16.16 -22.29 61.87
C PRO A 813 17.05 -23.53 62.01
N ASN A 814 17.85 -23.84 60.98
CA ASN A 814 18.82 -24.94 60.94
C ASN A 814 20.07 -24.53 60.14
N GLU A 815 21.14 -25.34 60.24
CA GLU A 815 22.40 -25.14 59.50
C GLU A 815 22.24 -25.62 58.04
N GLY A 816 22.16 -24.67 57.10
CA GLY A 816 22.00 -24.91 55.65
C GLY A 816 21.54 -23.65 54.92
N ASN A 817 21.64 -23.62 53.59
CA ASN A 817 21.10 -22.56 52.75
C ASN A 817 19.64 -22.82 52.40
N GLN A 818 18.85 -21.75 52.37
CA GLN A 818 17.47 -21.69 51.94
C GLN A 818 17.39 -20.61 50.86
N THR A 819 17.13 -20.98 49.59
CA THR A 819 17.29 -20.07 48.44
C THR A 819 16.15 -20.14 47.44
N ASN A 820 16.10 -19.14 46.56
CA ASN A 820 15.10 -18.95 45.50
C ASN A 820 13.65 -19.16 45.99
N PRO A 821 13.13 -18.28 46.87
CA PRO A 821 11.77 -18.38 47.35
C PRO A 821 10.75 -17.96 46.28
N ALA A 822 9.71 -18.76 46.10
CA ALA A 822 8.51 -18.41 45.36
C ALA A 822 7.30 -18.36 46.31
N ILE A 823 6.31 -17.51 46.02
CA ILE A 823 5.16 -17.27 46.90
C ILE A 823 3.84 -17.25 46.13
N VAL A 824 2.79 -17.82 46.72
CA VAL A 824 1.39 -17.60 46.32
C VAL A 824 0.53 -17.35 47.56
N VAL A 825 -0.55 -16.61 47.39
CA VAL A 825 -1.59 -16.40 48.41
C VAL A 825 -2.91 -16.92 47.87
N ASP A 826 -3.61 -17.74 48.66
CA ASP A 826 -4.89 -18.31 48.26
C ASP A 826 -6.08 -17.40 48.59
N ARG A 827 -7.31 -17.90 48.32
CA ARG A 827 -8.55 -17.14 48.44
C ARG A 827 -9.40 -17.55 49.65
N ARG A 828 -8.80 -18.19 50.66
CA ARG A 828 -9.47 -18.41 51.95
C ARG A 828 -9.64 -17.09 52.71
N SER A 829 -10.47 -17.10 53.75
CA SER A 829 -10.60 -15.98 54.68
C SER A 829 -10.47 -16.51 56.12
N PRO A 830 -9.38 -16.19 56.86
CA PRO A 830 -8.20 -15.45 56.39
C PRO A 830 -7.46 -16.20 55.26
N ASN A 831 -6.79 -15.43 54.39
CA ASN A 831 -5.96 -15.96 53.31
C ASN A 831 -4.78 -16.76 53.88
N TYR A 832 -4.40 -17.85 53.20
CA TYR A 832 -3.14 -18.53 53.48
C TYR A 832 -2.09 -18.13 52.45
N ALA A 833 -0.95 -17.65 52.94
CA ALA A 833 0.27 -17.50 52.16
C ALA A 833 1.07 -18.80 52.19
N TYR A 834 1.53 -19.23 51.02
CA TYR A 834 2.40 -20.40 50.81
C TYR A 834 3.71 -19.94 50.18
N VAL A 835 4.83 -20.31 50.79
CA VAL A 835 6.18 -20.01 50.30
C VAL A 835 6.90 -21.32 50.03
N ALA A 836 7.43 -21.51 48.82
CA ALA A 836 8.29 -22.63 48.44
C ALA A 836 9.74 -22.17 48.27
N TRP A 837 10.75 -23.00 48.57
CA TRP A 837 12.18 -22.68 48.42
C TRP A 837 13.04 -23.94 48.21
N GLN A 838 14.29 -23.73 47.77
CA GLN A 838 15.35 -24.75 47.69
C GLN A 838 16.14 -24.82 49.00
N ASP A 839 16.42 -26.02 49.50
CA ASP A 839 16.91 -26.28 50.84
C ASP A 839 18.09 -27.27 50.81
N ASP A 840 19.33 -26.81 51.08
CA ASP A 840 20.53 -27.65 50.95
C ASP A 840 20.94 -28.42 52.22
N ARG A 841 20.16 -28.33 53.31
CA ARG A 841 20.54 -28.89 54.63
C ARG A 841 20.71 -30.41 54.66
N SER A 842 20.24 -31.11 53.62
CA SER A 842 20.42 -32.56 53.42
C SER A 842 21.76 -32.92 52.76
N GLY A 843 22.46 -31.94 52.17
CA GLY A 843 23.64 -32.13 51.32
C GLY A 843 23.34 -32.14 49.81
N ASN A 844 22.06 -32.10 49.44
CA ASN A 844 21.50 -31.88 48.11
C ASN A 844 20.41 -30.81 48.22
N GLN A 845 20.04 -30.14 47.13
CA GLN A 845 18.88 -29.24 47.14
C GLN A 845 17.59 -30.07 47.21
N ASP A 846 16.80 -29.89 48.28
CA ASP A 846 15.43 -30.37 48.42
C ASP A 846 14.44 -29.19 48.25
N ILE A 847 13.20 -29.44 47.78
CA ILE A 847 12.14 -28.43 47.81
C ILE A 847 11.38 -28.48 49.13
N CYS A 848 11.19 -27.32 49.74
CA CYS A 848 10.41 -27.15 50.98
C CYS A 848 9.30 -26.11 50.81
N VAL A 849 8.23 -26.24 51.60
CA VAL A 849 7.06 -25.36 51.60
C VAL A 849 6.70 -24.95 53.03
N ALA A 850 6.46 -23.67 53.27
CA ALA A 850 5.84 -23.13 54.47
C ALA A 850 4.45 -22.59 54.15
N SER A 851 3.54 -22.68 55.13
CA SER A 851 2.19 -22.11 55.05
C SER A 851 1.82 -21.36 56.32
N SER A 852 1.13 -20.22 56.18
CA SER A 852 0.63 -19.39 57.29
C SER A 852 -0.62 -18.60 56.90
N SER A 853 -1.53 -18.42 57.86
CA SER A 853 -2.72 -17.55 57.73
C SER A 853 -2.73 -16.38 58.71
N ASP A 854 -1.61 -16.11 59.39
CA ASP A 854 -1.47 -15.06 60.41
C ASP A 854 -0.23 -14.18 60.20
N ARG A 855 0.23 -14.10 58.93
CA ARG A 855 1.41 -13.32 58.48
C ARG A 855 2.72 -13.87 59.07
N PHE A 856 2.84 -15.19 59.09
CA PHE A 856 3.99 -15.97 59.60
C PHE A 856 4.29 -15.79 61.10
N ALA A 857 3.34 -15.26 61.89
CA ALA A 857 3.40 -15.30 63.35
C ALA A 857 3.32 -16.74 63.88
N THR A 858 2.59 -17.60 63.18
CA THR A 858 2.73 -19.07 63.20
C THR A 858 2.87 -19.59 61.77
N LYS A 859 3.48 -20.77 61.64
CA LYS A 859 3.67 -21.43 60.33
C LYS A 859 3.69 -22.95 60.46
N ALA A 860 3.38 -23.63 59.37
CA ALA A 860 3.65 -25.06 59.20
C ALA A 860 4.60 -25.25 58.01
N VAL A 861 5.78 -25.80 58.29
CA VAL A 861 6.82 -26.15 57.30
C VAL A 861 6.69 -27.62 56.91
N SER A 862 6.97 -27.94 55.65
CA SER A 862 7.02 -29.30 55.13
C SER A 862 8.04 -29.39 54.00
N GLN A 863 9.01 -30.29 54.15
CA GLN A 863 9.87 -30.72 53.06
C GLN A 863 9.08 -31.64 52.13
N ILE A 864 9.10 -31.37 50.81
CA ILE A 864 8.24 -32.04 49.81
C ILE A 864 9.02 -32.94 48.84
N THR A 865 10.35 -32.87 48.84
CA THR A 865 11.24 -33.83 48.16
C THR A 865 12.29 -34.37 49.14
N SER A 866 12.95 -35.47 48.77
CA SER A 866 14.01 -36.12 49.56
C SER A 866 14.83 -37.08 48.69
N ASP A 867 14.99 -36.72 47.40
CA ASP A 867 15.76 -37.50 46.43
C ASP A 867 17.22 -37.03 46.48
N THR A 868 18.17 -37.94 46.36
CA THR A 868 19.61 -37.66 46.55
C THR A 868 20.25 -36.79 45.45
N SER A 869 19.54 -36.52 44.37
CA SER A 869 19.89 -35.50 43.39
C SER A 869 19.49 -34.09 43.86
N ASN A 870 19.77 -33.04 43.08
CA ASN A 870 19.20 -31.72 43.33
C ASN A 870 17.76 -31.61 42.80
N GLN A 871 16.92 -30.86 43.50
CA GLN A 871 15.65 -30.31 43.02
C GLN A 871 15.71 -28.79 43.18
N MET A 872 15.43 -28.05 42.10
CA MET A 872 15.80 -26.64 41.96
C MET A 872 14.69 -25.82 41.30
N GLU A 873 14.77 -24.50 41.35
CA GLU A 873 13.86 -23.58 40.65
C GLU A 873 12.35 -23.81 40.97
N PRO A 874 11.94 -23.79 42.26
CA PRO A 874 10.54 -24.01 42.61
C PRO A 874 9.67 -22.82 42.19
N VAL A 875 8.60 -23.09 41.42
CA VAL A 875 7.51 -22.15 41.16
C VAL A 875 6.21 -22.66 41.78
N VAL A 876 5.33 -21.75 42.19
CA VAL A 876 4.13 -22.08 42.97
C VAL A 876 2.89 -21.32 42.48
N GLY A 877 1.76 -22.02 42.41
CA GLY A 877 0.46 -21.45 42.06
C GLY A 877 -0.68 -22.02 42.92
N ALA A 878 -1.83 -21.34 42.94
CA ALA A 878 -3.03 -21.76 43.67
C ALA A 878 -4.27 -21.77 42.75
N ASP A 879 -5.07 -22.83 42.79
CA ASP A 879 -6.32 -22.92 42.03
C ASP A 879 -7.53 -22.27 42.74
N SER A 880 -8.67 -22.23 42.06
CA SER A 880 -9.94 -21.74 42.61
C SER A 880 -10.49 -22.56 43.80
N SER A 881 -10.01 -23.79 43.99
CA SER A 881 -10.33 -24.67 45.13
C SER A 881 -9.37 -24.50 46.31
N ASN A 882 -8.33 -23.66 46.17
CA ASN A 882 -7.21 -23.50 47.10
C ASN A 882 -6.33 -24.76 47.21
N THR A 883 -6.20 -25.54 46.13
CA THR A 883 -5.09 -26.49 45.93
C THR A 883 -3.86 -25.69 45.55
N ILE A 884 -2.73 -25.95 46.21
CA ILE A 884 -1.44 -25.33 45.88
C ILE A 884 -0.62 -26.33 45.06
N TYR A 885 -0.05 -25.84 43.97
CA TYR A 885 0.79 -26.59 43.04
C TYR A 885 2.21 -26.04 43.12
N VAL A 886 3.19 -26.90 43.33
CA VAL A 886 4.61 -26.56 43.25
C VAL A 886 5.22 -27.36 42.10
N LEU A 887 5.90 -26.71 41.16
CA LEU A 887 6.73 -27.33 40.12
C LEU A 887 8.19 -27.00 40.35
N TRP A 888 9.11 -27.85 39.89
CA TRP A 888 10.56 -27.64 40.03
C TRP A 888 11.36 -28.40 38.94
N THR A 889 12.57 -27.92 38.67
CA THR A 889 13.60 -28.57 37.85
C THR A 889 14.26 -29.69 38.66
N ASP A 890 14.33 -30.91 38.13
CA ASP A 890 14.64 -32.12 38.91
C ASP A 890 15.76 -32.94 38.27
N ALA A 891 16.82 -33.20 39.04
CA ALA A 891 18.02 -33.91 38.57
C ALA A 891 18.04 -35.42 38.88
N ARG A 892 16.92 -36.04 39.28
CA ARG A 892 16.89 -37.46 39.70
C ARG A 892 17.18 -38.47 38.59
N ASN A 893 17.08 -38.07 37.32
CA ASN A 893 17.29 -38.92 36.14
C ASN A 893 18.53 -38.51 35.32
N PRO A 894 19.77 -38.58 35.86
CA PRO A 894 20.98 -38.04 35.22
C PRO A 894 21.44 -38.76 33.93
N SER A 895 20.71 -39.80 33.48
CA SER A 895 20.85 -40.39 32.14
C SER A 895 20.05 -39.66 31.05
N ASN A 896 19.12 -38.80 31.46
CA ASN A 896 18.14 -38.14 30.62
C ASN A 896 18.39 -36.63 30.54
N GLY A 897 18.91 -36.05 31.62
CA GLY A 897 19.04 -34.61 31.83
C GLY A 897 18.34 -34.18 33.12
N TYR A 898 18.01 -32.90 33.22
CA TYR A 898 16.98 -32.40 34.12
C TYR A 898 15.58 -32.69 33.55
N ASP A 899 14.63 -33.06 34.42
CA ASP A 899 13.20 -33.24 34.12
C ASP A 899 12.37 -32.19 34.89
N ILE A 900 11.11 -31.94 34.52
CA ILE A 900 10.18 -31.14 35.34
C ILE A 900 9.29 -32.06 36.18
N TYR A 901 9.32 -31.86 37.49
CA TYR A 901 8.46 -32.56 38.46
C TYR A 901 7.57 -31.55 39.20
N GLY A 902 6.52 -32.07 39.84
CA GLY A 902 5.62 -31.25 40.65
C GLY A 902 4.91 -32.02 41.76
N ALA A 903 4.31 -31.28 42.70
CA ALA A 903 3.45 -31.82 43.75
C ALA A 903 2.28 -30.86 44.05
N ALA A 904 1.11 -31.42 44.35
CA ALA A 904 -0.11 -30.65 44.62
C ALA A 904 -0.69 -31.03 45.98
N SER A 905 -0.98 -30.02 46.82
CA SER A 905 -1.61 -30.19 48.13
C SER A 905 -2.05 -28.85 48.72
N ASN A 906 -2.73 -28.85 49.87
CA ASN A 906 -2.88 -27.66 50.71
C ASN A 906 -2.76 -27.93 52.22
N ALA A 907 -2.72 -29.20 52.63
CA ALA A 907 -2.50 -29.64 54.01
C ALA A 907 -1.51 -30.82 54.14
N GLY A 908 -0.91 -31.26 53.02
CA GLY A 908 -0.15 -32.50 52.95
C GLY A 908 -1.04 -33.76 52.83
N PRO A 909 -0.47 -34.91 52.41
CA PRO A 909 0.90 -35.09 51.92
C PRO A 909 1.11 -34.46 50.53
N TRP A 910 2.37 -34.39 50.12
CA TRP A 910 2.80 -33.88 48.81
C TRP A 910 3.37 -35.04 48.00
N ALA A 911 2.60 -35.56 47.03
CA ALA A 911 3.07 -36.61 46.14
C ALA A 911 3.82 -36.00 44.95
N ASN A 912 5.07 -36.41 44.72
CA ASN A 912 5.82 -36.01 43.52
C ASN A 912 5.23 -36.70 42.28
N VAL A 913 5.06 -35.95 41.20
CA VAL A 913 4.54 -36.39 39.90
C VAL A 913 5.53 -35.95 38.80
N PRO A 914 5.91 -36.82 37.85
CA PRO A 914 6.64 -36.40 36.65
C PRO A 914 5.71 -35.58 35.76
N VAL A 915 6.03 -34.31 35.52
CA VAL A 915 5.20 -33.39 34.72
C VAL A 915 5.71 -33.34 33.28
N VAL A 916 7.02 -33.22 33.10
CA VAL A 916 7.71 -33.38 31.82
C VAL A 916 8.94 -34.25 32.03
N THR A 917 9.06 -35.35 31.27
CA THR A 917 10.24 -36.21 31.28
C THR A 917 10.73 -36.47 29.87
N LYS A 918 11.97 -36.09 29.54
CA LYS A 918 12.53 -36.13 28.18
C LYS A 918 13.98 -36.59 28.21
N ALA A 919 14.55 -37.00 27.08
CA ALA A 919 15.98 -37.37 26.96
C ALA A 919 16.86 -36.17 26.57
N ALA A 920 16.57 -35.01 27.14
CA ALA A 920 17.29 -33.75 27.04
C ALA A 920 16.85 -32.84 28.21
N ASP A 921 17.70 -31.89 28.62
CA ASP A 921 17.42 -31.03 29.77
C ASP A 921 16.10 -30.24 29.62
N GLN A 922 15.25 -30.34 30.64
CA GLN A 922 14.04 -29.55 30.85
C GLN A 922 14.25 -28.71 32.11
N SER A 923 14.18 -27.39 32.03
CA SER A 923 14.47 -26.50 33.17
C SER A 923 13.55 -25.27 33.24
N SER A 924 13.75 -24.46 34.28
CA SER A 924 13.14 -23.14 34.43
C SER A 924 11.61 -23.15 34.24
N PRO A 925 10.87 -23.99 35.00
CA PRO A 925 9.43 -24.10 34.86
C PRO A 925 8.73 -22.80 35.29
N ALA A 926 7.69 -22.41 34.57
CA ALA A 926 6.78 -21.33 34.98
C ALA A 926 5.33 -21.83 34.96
N ILE A 927 4.48 -21.31 35.86
CA ILE A 927 3.09 -21.76 36.03
C ILE A 927 2.11 -20.60 36.24
N ALA A 928 1.00 -20.64 35.50
CA ALA A 928 -0.19 -19.81 35.73
C ALA A 928 -1.43 -20.71 35.81
N ILE A 929 -2.48 -20.26 36.51
CA ILE A 929 -3.67 -21.09 36.79
C ILE A 929 -4.95 -20.27 36.53
N GLU A 930 -5.91 -20.88 35.82
CA GLU A 930 -7.22 -20.28 35.51
C GLU A 930 -7.89 -19.61 36.72
N SER A 931 -8.33 -18.36 36.57
CA SER A 931 -8.85 -17.62 37.72
C SER A 931 -10.16 -18.20 38.30
N ALA A 932 -10.92 -19.00 37.54
CA ALA A 932 -12.10 -19.72 38.03
C ALA A 932 -12.02 -21.25 37.88
N GLY A 933 -10.83 -21.79 37.58
CA GLY A 933 -10.65 -23.18 37.19
C GLY A 933 -9.64 -23.95 38.03
N SER A 934 -9.12 -25.02 37.42
CA SER A 934 -8.03 -25.87 37.93
C SER A 934 -7.09 -26.32 36.80
N VAL A 935 -7.21 -25.73 35.60
CA VAL A 935 -6.23 -25.90 34.53
C VAL A 935 -4.97 -25.11 34.88
N LEU A 936 -3.86 -25.84 34.90
CA LEU A 936 -2.51 -25.33 34.99
C LEU A 936 -2.03 -25.05 33.57
N HIS A 937 -1.49 -23.86 33.34
CA HIS A 937 -0.77 -23.48 32.14
C HIS A 937 0.71 -23.40 32.50
N MET A 938 1.56 -24.10 31.75
CA MET A 938 2.95 -24.35 32.13
C MET A 938 3.89 -24.05 30.97
N LEU A 939 4.99 -23.35 31.27
CA LEU A 939 6.14 -23.19 30.38
C LEU A 939 7.37 -23.89 30.97
N TRP A 940 8.31 -24.26 30.11
CA TRP A 940 9.67 -24.68 30.49
C TRP A 940 10.65 -24.47 29.33
N THR A 941 11.94 -24.44 29.64
CA THR A 941 13.02 -24.42 28.65
C THR A 941 13.40 -25.85 28.25
N ASP A 942 13.48 -26.12 26.95
CA ASP A 942 13.78 -27.43 26.37
C ASP A 942 15.08 -27.40 25.55
N HIS A 943 16.03 -28.28 25.86
CA HIS A 943 17.38 -28.29 25.28
C HIS A 943 17.60 -29.37 24.20
N THR A 944 16.54 -29.88 23.55
CA THR A 944 16.63 -31.10 22.71
C THR A 944 17.41 -30.93 21.41
N ALA A 945 17.59 -29.70 20.91
CA ALA A 945 18.19 -29.44 19.60
C ALA A 945 19.68 -29.07 19.64
N GLY A 946 20.24 -28.78 20.83
CA GLY A 946 21.51 -28.06 20.99
C GLY A 946 21.32 -26.55 21.14
N ASP A 947 20.18 -26.04 20.68
CA ASP A 947 19.58 -24.75 21.02
C ASP A 947 18.41 -24.95 22.00
N ASN A 948 18.10 -23.89 22.77
CA ASN A 948 17.08 -23.90 23.83
C ASN A 948 15.76 -23.30 23.32
N GLY A 949 14.64 -24.03 23.37
CA GLY A 949 13.31 -23.51 23.01
C GLY A 949 12.35 -23.41 24.20
N ILE A 950 11.34 -22.53 24.13
CA ILE A 950 10.30 -22.37 25.18
C ILE A 950 9.06 -23.18 24.85
N TYR A 951 8.80 -24.22 25.62
CA TYR A 951 7.69 -25.14 25.39
C TYR A 951 6.48 -24.81 26.28
N TYR A 952 5.28 -24.96 25.73
CA TYR A 952 4.01 -24.73 26.41
C TYR A 952 3.15 -26.00 26.46
N ALA A 953 2.49 -26.23 27.60
CA ALA A 953 1.39 -27.17 27.74
C ALA A 953 0.37 -26.72 28.79
N SER A 954 -0.83 -27.30 28.75
CA SER A 954 -1.83 -27.17 29.81
C SER A 954 -2.36 -28.52 30.29
N SER A 955 -2.79 -28.59 31.55
CA SER A 955 -3.32 -29.79 32.18
C SER A 955 -4.32 -29.44 33.28
N ASN A 956 -5.40 -30.22 33.42
CA ASN A 956 -6.34 -30.06 34.53
C ASN A 956 -5.76 -30.71 35.80
N GLY A 957 -5.19 -29.89 36.69
CA GLY A 957 -4.29 -30.34 37.75
C GLY A 957 -2.99 -30.95 37.21
N LEU A 958 -2.21 -31.59 38.10
CA LEU A 958 -0.98 -32.29 37.69
C LEU A 958 -1.31 -33.45 36.75
N PRO A 959 -0.52 -33.66 35.68
CA PRO A 959 -0.86 -34.58 34.61
C PRO A 959 -0.68 -36.05 35.04
N GLY A 960 -1.50 -36.95 34.48
CA GLY A 960 -1.42 -38.39 34.74
C GLY A 960 -0.32 -39.13 33.98
N ASN A 961 0.34 -38.47 33.03
CA ASN A 961 1.49 -38.93 32.24
C ASN A 961 2.38 -37.71 31.94
N SER A 962 3.63 -37.90 31.52
CA SER A 962 4.46 -36.78 31.02
C SER A 962 3.75 -36.01 29.91
N LEU A 963 3.81 -34.69 29.98
CA LEU A 963 3.46 -33.80 28.88
C LEU A 963 4.57 -33.82 27.81
N THR A 964 4.21 -33.41 26.59
CA THR A 964 5.15 -33.25 25.46
C THR A 964 5.46 -31.77 25.18
N GLY A 965 4.45 -30.91 25.35
CA GLY A 965 4.48 -29.51 24.94
C GLY A 965 4.45 -29.30 23.42
N GLY A 966 4.25 -28.04 23.03
CA GLY A 966 4.64 -27.51 21.73
C GLY A 966 5.61 -26.34 21.95
N ASN A 967 6.60 -26.18 21.08
CA ASN A 967 7.49 -25.02 21.13
C ASN A 967 6.73 -23.75 20.72
N LEU A 968 6.92 -22.65 21.42
CA LEU A 968 6.32 -21.35 21.13
C LEU A 968 7.16 -20.49 20.16
N ILE A 969 8.43 -20.83 20.00
CA ILE A 969 9.38 -20.06 19.19
C ILE A 969 9.09 -20.28 17.70
N ASP A 970 8.91 -19.19 16.97
CA ASP A 970 8.54 -19.18 15.55
C ASP A 970 9.75 -19.13 14.58
N ASP A 971 10.92 -18.68 15.04
CA ASP A 971 12.19 -18.76 14.32
C ASP A 971 13.16 -19.79 14.94
N TYR A 972 14.18 -20.19 14.17
CA TYR A 972 15.16 -21.21 14.58
C TYR A 972 16.55 -20.84 14.05
N ALA A 973 17.12 -19.76 14.58
CA ALA A 973 18.50 -19.39 14.34
C ALA A 973 19.46 -20.28 15.17
N VAL A 974 20.48 -20.85 14.53
CA VAL A 974 21.36 -21.86 15.16
C VAL A 974 22.39 -21.21 16.08
N ASN A 975 22.57 -21.74 17.29
CA ASN A 975 23.32 -21.15 18.41
C ASN A 975 22.65 -19.90 19.03
N LYS A 976 21.31 -19.85 19.03
CA LYS A 976 20.49 -18.83 19.73
C LYS A 976 19.58 -19.52 20.74
N GLY A 977 19.82 -19.29 22.04
CA GLY A 977 19.05 -19.96 23.10
C GLY A 977 17.98 -19.08 23.71
N GLN A 978 16.72 -19.50 23.67
CA GLN A 978 15.67 -18.89 24.49
C GLN A 978 15.75 -19.35 25.95
N SER A 979 15.37 -18.47 26.88
CA SER A 979 15.64 -18.63 28.32
C SER A 979 14.67 -17.83 29.20
N SER A 980 14.62 -18.18 30.50
CA SER A 980 13.84 -17.46 31.52
C SER A 980 12.36 -17.17 31.15
N PRO A 981 11.54 -18.21 30.89
CA PRO A 981 10.14 -18.01 30.53
C PRO A 981 9.29 -17.54 31.71
N ALA A 982 8.36 -16.63 31.45
CA ALA A 982 7.28 -16.22 32.36
C ALA A 982 5.92 -16.41 31.70
N ILE A 983 4.88 -16.61 32.51
CA ILE A 983 3.50 -16.87 32.04
C ILE A 983 2.47 -16.17 32.94
N ALA A 984 1.41 -15.63 32.32
CA ALA A 984 0.24 -15.10 33.02
C ALA A 984 -1.06 -15.44 32.27
N VAL A 985 -2.20 -15.41 32.98
CA VAL A 985 -3.53 -15.70 32.40
C VAL A 985 -4.56 -14.62 32.72
N ALA A 986 -5.25 -14.17 31.68
CA ALA A 986 -6.41 -13.27 31.75
C ALA A 986 -7.72 -14.07 31.56
N GLY A 987 -8.82 -13.53 32.07
CA GLY A 987 -10.12 -14.20 32.02
C GLY A 987 -10.29 -15.27 33.11
N SER A 988 -11.23 -16.19 32.90
CA SER A 988 -11.70 -17.13 33.93
C SER A 988 -11.62 -18.60 33.54
N THR A 989 -12.19 -18.97 32.39
CA THR A 989 -12.11 -20.27 31.70
C THR A 989 -12.52 -20.10 30.23
N GLY A 990 -12.14 -21.03 29.35
CA GLY A 990 -12.78 -21.20 28.03
C GLY A 990 -12.36 -20.17 26.97
N ALA A 991 -13.30 -19.76 26.10
CA ALA A 991 -13.00 -18.96 24.91
C ALA A 991 -12.51 -17.53 25.22
N GLY A 992 -12.93 -16.94 26.34
CA GLY A 992 -12.44 -15.64 26.83
C GLY A 992 -11.26 -15.77 27.80
N LEU A 993 -10.44 -16.81 27.65
CA LEU A 993 -9.19 -16.99 28.39
C LEU A 993 -8.03 -16.48 27.51
N GLY A 994 -7.24 -15.55 28.04
CA GLY A 994 -5.95 -15.18 27.44
C GLY A 994 -4.83 -15.90 28.20
N VAL A 995 -3.96 -16.63 27.50
CA VAL A 995 -2.75 -17.23 28.08
C VAL A 995 -1.56 -16.57 27.40
N PHE A 996 -0.72 -15.92 28.18
CA PHE A 996 0.36 -15.07 27.68
C PHE A 996 1.70 -15.55 28.21
N ALA A 997 2.69 -15.60 27.34
CA ALA A 997 4.05 -16.01 27.63
C ALA A 997 5.04 -14.94 27.19
N CYS A 998 6.15 -14.79 27.91
CA CYS A 998 7.33 -14.06 27.43
C CYS A 998 8.62 -14.72 27.92
N TRP A 999 9.73 -14.44 27.27
CA TRP A 999 11.04 -15.04 27.55
C TRP A 999 12.17 -14.09 27.12
N ARG A 1000 13.39 -14.38 27.57
CA ARG A 1000 14.62 -13.80 27.01
C ARG A 1000 15.02 -14.61 25.77
N ASP A 1001 15.14 -13.94 24.64
CA ASP A 1001 15.54 -14.49 23.34
C ASP A 1001 16.97 -14.08 22.97
N GLU A 1002 17.56 -14.79 22.02
CA GLU A 1002 18.91 -14.56 21.49
C GLU A 1002 18.91 -14.48 19.94
N ARG A 1003 17.74 -14.43 19.30
CA ARG A 1003 17.61 -14.46 17.83
C ARG A 1003 18.39 -13.33 17.14
N ASP A 1004 18.27 -12.09 17.62
CA ASP A 1004 18.85 -10.90 16.98
C ASP A 1004 20.37 -10.72 17.19
N VAL A 1005 20.97 -11.42 18.18
CA VAL A 1005 22.39 -11.39 18.57
C VAL A 1005 23.35 -11.33 17.35
N PRO A 1006 24.00 -10.20 17.02
CA PRO A 1006 25.01 -10.17 15.96
C PRO A 1006 26.36 -10.71 16.48
N THR A 1007 26.67 -10.38 17.74
CA THR A 1007 27.69 -11.00 18.60
C THR A 1007 27.18 -10.99 20.04
N THR A 1008 27.78 -11.77 20.95
CA THR A 1008 27.22 -12.25 22.25
C THR A 1008 26.85 -11.20 23.32
N ARG A 1009 26.05 -10.17 23.01
CA ARG A 1009 25.78 -8.98 23.87
C ARG A 1009 24.44 -8.26 23.61
N ASP A 1010 23.45 -8.92 23.01
CA ASP A 1010 22.26 -8.25 22.46
C ASP A 1010 21.08 -9.23 22.55
N THR A 1011 20.29 -9.19 23.62
CA THR A 1011 19.33 -10.27 23.95
C THR A 1011 18.04 -9.71 24.50
N ASP A 1012 16.90 -10.17 23.99
CA ASP A 1012 15.68 -9.36 23.98
C ASP A 1012 14.51 -10.03 24.67
N ILE A 1013 13.54 -9.25 25.15
CA ILE A 1013 12.27 -9.81 25.63
C ILE A 1013 11.30 -9.97 24.46
N TRP A 1014 10.92 -11.22 24.22
CA TRP A 1014 9.92 -11.62 23.24
C TRP A 1014 8.69 -12.25 23.91
N PHE A 1015 7.53 -12.15 23.26
CA PHE A 1015 6.21 -12.45 23.83
C PHE A 1015 5.31 -13.20 22.84
N VAL A 1016 4.38 -14.02 23.32
CA VAL A 1016 3.27 -14.58 22.51
C VAL A 1016 2.01 -14.85 23.35
N GLN A 1017 0.83 -14.83 22.71
CA GLN A 1017 -0.40 -15.36 23.30
C GLN A 1017 -0.51 -16.88 23.07
N ALA A 1018 0.11 -17.65 23.97
CA ALA A 1018 0.33 -19.11 23.84
C ALA A 1018 -0.91 -20.00 23.66
N ASN A 1019 -2.15 -19.50 23.87
CA ASN A 1019 -3.36 -20.30 23.66
C ASN A 1019 -4.01 -20.21 22.27
N SER A 1020 -3.52 -19.36 21.35
CA SER A 1020 -3.96 -19.39 19.94
C SER A 1020 -3.26 -20.51 19.13
N GLY A 1021 -2.05 -20.91 19.56
CA GLY A 1021 -1.20 -21.89 18.89
C GLY A 1021 0.25 -21.38 18.85
N SER A 1022 0.96 -21.68 17.77
CA SER A 1022 2.18 -20.94 17.38
C SER A 1022 1.76 -19.60 16.76
N GLY A 1023 1.31 -18.67 17.59
CA GLY A 1023 1.07 -17.28 17.20
C GLY A 1023 2.39 -16.54 16.94
N THR A 1024 2.32 -15.41 16.24
CA THR A 1024 3.53 -14.66 15.89
C THR A 1024 4.21 -14.14 17.15
N ASN A 1025 5.53 -14.33 17.27
CA ASN A 1025 6.30 -13.82 18.39
C ASN A 1025 6.43 -12.29 18.25
N VAL A 1026 6.26 -11.56 19.35
CA VAL A 1026 6.25 -10.08 19.39
C VAL A 1026 7.42 -9.59 20.24
N PHE A 1027 8.21 -8.67 19.68
CA PHE A 1027 9.26 -7.95 20.40
C PHE A 1027 8.68 -6.91 21.37
N VAL A 1028 9.22 -6.85 22.59
CA VAL A 1028 8.75 -5.93 23.66
C VAL A 1028 9.51 -4.59 23.66
N GLY A 1029 10.67 -4.53 23.01
CA GLY A 1029 11.44 -3.30 22.77
C GLY A 1029 12.65 -3.11 23.68
N ASP A 1030 13.78 -2.76 23.07
CA ASP A 1030 15.05 -2.36 23.69
C ASP A 1030 15.27 -0.83 23.65
N GLY A 1031 14.36 -0.09 23.03
CA GLY A 1031 14.45 1.36 22.81
C GLY A 1031 15.61 1.78 21.91
N ASP A 1032 15.95 0.98 20.90
CA ASP A 1032 16.95 1.28 19.87
C ASP A 1032 18.38 1.40 20.43
N THR A 1033 18.75 0.49 21.35
CA THR A 1033 20.03 0.52 22.10
C THR A 1033 20.92 -0.72 21.96
N ASN A 1034 20.42 -1.84 21.41
CA ASN A 1034 21.11 -3.12 21.30
C ASN A 1034 21.67 -3.59 22.66
N SER A 1035 20.76 -3.76 23.63
CA SER A 1035 21.06 -3.97 25.05
C SER A 1035 20.71 -5.38 25.55
N ASN A 1036 21.34 -5.80 26.65
CA ASN A 1036 21.08 -7.12 27.24
C ASN A 1036 19.86 -7.03 28.16
N GLN A 1037 18.73 -7.47 27.63
CA GLN A 1037 17.51 -7.73 28.38
C GLN A 1037 17.50 -9.17 28.93
N ALA A 1038 16.95 -9.35 30.13
CA ALA A 1038 16.86 -10.64 30.81
C ALA A 1038 15.79 -10.66 31.91
N GLU A 1039 15.63 -11.82 32.54
CA GLU A 1039 14.80 -12.03 33.73
C GLU A 1039 13.38 -11.41 33.66
N PRO A 1040 12.59 -11.69 32.60
CA PRO A 1040 11.24 -11.15 32.51
C PRO A 1040 10.31 -11.78 33.56
N ALA A 1041 9.45 -10.96 34.14
CA ALA A 1041 8.30 -11.38 34.94
C ALA A 1041 7.06 -10.62 34.46
N MET A 1042 5.93 -11.31 34.29
CA MET A 1042 4.74 -10.74 33.67
C MET A 1042 3.49 -10.85 34.54
N GLY A 1043 2.53 -9.97 34.29
CA GLY A 1043 1.22 -9.96 34.93
C GLY A 1043 0.13 -9.49 33.96
N ILE A 1044 -1.10 -9.43 34.47
CA ILE A 1044 -2.27 -8.94 33.73
C ILE A 1044 -2.80 -7.70 34.44
N ASP A 1045 -3.11 -6.64 33.69
CA ASP A 1045 -3.70 -5.41 34.21
C ASP A 1045 -5.18 -5.58 34.63
N GLN A 1046 -5.87 -4.48 34.95
CA GLN A 1046 -7.27 -4.53 35.40
C GLN A 1046 -8.30 -4.84 34.31
N TYR A 1047 -7.94 -4.72 33.02
CA TYR A 1047 -8.83 -4.92 31.88
C TYR A 1047 -8.65 -6.26 31.19
N GLY A 1048 -7.53 -6.96 31.44
CA GLY A 1048 -7.22 -8.28 30.89
C GLY A 1048 -5.98 -8.32 30.00
N TYR A 1049 -5.21 -7.23 29.93
CA TYR A 1049 -4.08 -7.07 29.02
C TYR A 1049 -2.75 -7.35 29.73
N PRO A 1050 -1.78 -7.97 29.04
CA PRO A 1050 -0.50 -8.32 29.62
C PRO A 1050 0.43 -7.11 29.81
N TYR A 1051 1.23 -7.19 30.87
CA TYR A 1051 2.36 -6.30 31.11
C TYR A 1051 3.58 -7.11 31.59
N ILE A 1052 4.77 -6.58 31.36
CA ILE A 1052 6.04 -7.25 31.63
C ILE A 1052 6.97 -6.28 32.38
N VAL A 1053 7.72 -6.80 33.36
CA VAL A 1053 8.92 -6.16 33.92
C VAL A 1053 10.14 -7.03 33.63
N TRP A 1054 11.30 -6.43 33.38
CA TRP A 1054 12.53 -7.17 33.04
C TRP A 1054 13.78 -6.40 33.47
N THR A 1055 14.95 -7.06 33.48
CA THR A 1055 16.25 -6.42 33.68
C THR A 1055 16.85 -6.02 32.34
N ASP A 1056 17.45 -4.83 32.24
CA ASP A 1056 17.93 -4.22 31.00
C ASP A 1056 19.23 -3.43 31.25
N ASP A 1057 20.26 -3.57 30.40
CA ASP A 1057 21.58 -2.93 30.62
C ASP A 1057 21.85 -1.65 29.80
N ARG A 1058 20.85 -1.09 29.09
CA ARG A 1058 21.03 0.06 28.17
C ARG A 1058 21.64 1.32 28.79
N GLY A 1059 21.51 1.48 30.11
CA GLY A 1059 22.11 2.57 30.89
C GLY A 1059 23.58 2.36 31.30
N GLY A 1060 24.24 1.28 30.86
CA GLY A 1060 25.57 0.87 31.34
C GLY A 1060 25.57 0.29 32.77
N HIS A 1061 24.38 0.08 33.33
CA HIS A 1061 24.06 -0.54 34.61
C HIS A 1061 22.75 -1.30 34.40
N THR A 1062 22.63 -2.51 34.96
CA THR A 1062 21.39 -3.28 34.82
C THR A 1062 20.26 -2.66 35.65
N LYS A 1063 19.11 -2.38 35.03
CA LYS A 1063 17.96 -1.69 35.61
C LYS A 1063 16.66 -2.43 35.35
N ILE A 1064 15.68 -2.28 36.24
CA ILE A 1064 14.34 -2.81 35.98
C ILE A 1064 13.56 -1.87 35.07
N TYR A 1065 13.07 -2.39 33.95
CA TYR A 1065 12.14 -1.73 33.02
C TYR A 1065 10.76 -2.38 33.05
N PHE A 1066 9.77 -1.66 32.53
CA PHE A 1066 8.37 -2.04 32.44
C PHE A 1066 7.80 -1.65 31.07
N ALA A 1067 6.93 -2.49 30.51
CA ALA A 1067 6.02 -2.12 29.44
C ALA A 1067 4.72 -2.92 29.57
N ALA A 1068 3.63 -2.35 29.08
CA ALA A 1068 2.34 -3.02 28.96
C ALA A 1068 1.89 -3.00 27.49
N SER A 1069 1.09 -3.98 27.08
CA SER A 1069 0.63 -4.03 25.69
C SER A 1069 -0.27 -2.84 25.38
N THR A 1070 -0.18 -2.31 24.16
CA THR A 1070 -1.13 -1.32 23.61
C THR A 1070 -2.53 -1.92 23.52
N TYR A 1071 -3.56 -1.18 23.92
CA TYR A 1071 -4.97 -1.56 23.69
C TYR A 1071 -5.94 -0.38 23.76
N MET A 1072 -7.14 -0.56 23.21
CA MET A 1072 -8.28 0.34 23.44
C MET A 1072 -9.02 -0.07 24.71
N LYS A 1073 -9.28 0.87 25.62
CA LYS A 1073 -9.97 0.55 26.88
C LYS A 1073 -11.36 -0.05 26.56
N PRO A 1074 -11.72 -1.25 27.10
CA PRO A 1074 -13.00 -1.89 26.81
C PRO A 1074 -14.26 -1.09 27.21
N THR A 1075 -14.09 -0.01 28.00
CA THR A 1075 -15.17 0.94 28.28
C THR A 1075 -15.22 2.00 27.18
N ILE A 1076 -16.12 1.81 26.21
CA ILE A 1076 -16.48 2.83 25.22
C ILE A 1076 -16.85 4.13 25.96
N MET A 1077 -16.17 5.25 25.63
CA MET A 1077 -16.43 6.54 26.28
C MET A 1077 -17.77 7.11 25.83
N VAL A 1078 -18.02 7.02 24.52
CA VAL A 1078 -19.23 7.50 23.85
C VAL A 1078 -19.45 6.75 22.55
N SER A 1079 -20.70 6.52 22.17
CA SER A 1079 -21.04 6.05 20.83
C SER A 1079 -22.44 6.51 20.39
N GLY A 1080 -22.72 6.41 19.10
CA GLY A 1080 -24.05 6.65 18.55
C GLY A 1080 -24.25 6.04 17.17
N GLN A 1081 -25.51 5.70 16.87
CA GLN A 1081 -25.95 5.24 15.55
C GLN A 1081 -25.95 6.39 14.55
N VAL A 1082 -25.33 6.18 13.38
CA VAL A 1082 -25.33 7.12 12.26
C VAL A 1082 -25.71 6.38 10.98
N SER A 1083 -26.40 7.09 10.07
CA SER A 1083 -26.94 6.57 8.82
C SER A 1083 -26.81 7.59 7.68
N TYR A 1084 -26.95 7.15 6.44
CA TYR A 1084 -26.89 8.03 5.25
C TYR A 1084 -27.96 9.15 5.23
N ASP A 1085 -29.08 8.98 5.95
CA ASP A 1085 -30.16 9.95 6.09
C ASP A 1085 -30.09 10.79 7.38
N SER A 1086 -29.02 10.62 8.17
CA SER A 1086 -28.74 11.46 9.34
C SER A 1086 -28.50 12.92 8.92
N LEU A 1087 -28.90 13.84 9.80
CA LEU A 1087 -28.52 15.25 9.74
C LEU A 1087 -27.05 15.43 10.20
N ASP A 1088 -26.59 16.67 10.31
CA ASP A 1088 -25.31 16.96 10.98
C ASP A 1088 -25.36 16.44 12.43
N VAL A 1089 -24.43 15.55 12.78
CA VAL A 1089 -24.39 14.81 14.07
C VAL A 1089 -22.98 14.84 14.64
N THR A 1090 -22.86 15.21 15.91
CA THR A 1090 -21.64 15.03 16.71
C THR A 1090 -21.81 13.83 17.64
N ILE A 1091 -20.84 12.92 17.62
CA ILE A 1091 -20.65 11.86 18.62
C ILE A 1091 -19.50 12.32 19.54
N GLY A 1092 -19.72 12.28 20.85
CA GLY A 1092 -18.83 12.90 21.84
C GLY A 1092 -19.29 14.28 22.29
N THR A 1093 -18.43 15.00 23.01
CA THR A 1093 -18.73 16.34 23.54
C THR A 1093 -18.79 17.37 22.41
N ASP A 1094 -19.76 18.30 22.45
CA ASP A 1094 -19.83 19.39 21.46
C ASP A 1094 -18.52 20.20 21.52
N PRO A 1095 -17.85 20.49 20.39
CA PRO A 1095 -16.60 21.25 20.39
C PRO A 1095 -16.65 22.67 21.00
N GLN A 1096 -17.81 23.18 21.42
CA GLN A 1096 -17.97 24.40 22.23
C GLN A 1096 -18.03 24.14 23.75
N ASP A 1097 -18.36 22.93 24.17
CA ASP A 1097 -18.56 22.53 25.58
C ASP A 1097 -17.37 21.71 26.15
N ILE A 1098 -16.26 21.57 25.41
CA ILE A 1098 -15.03 20.88 25.85
C ILE A 1098 -14.46 21.54 27.12
N THR A 1099 -14.30 20.75 28.19
CA THR A 1099 -13.78 21.19 29.50
C THR A 1099 -12.61 20.37 30.04
N ASP A 1100 -12.44 19.13 29.59
CA ASP A 1100 -11.39 18.20 30.03
C ASP A 1100 -10.61 17.62 28.83
N VAL A 1101 -9.61 16.75 29.07
CA VAL A 1101 -8.91 16.03 27.99
C VAL A 1101 -9.79 14.94 27.36
N ASP A 1102 -10.69 14.35 28.14
CA ASP A 1102 -11.58 13.25 27.73
C ASP A 1102 -12.78 13.68 26.84
N ASP A 1103 -12.97 14.98 26.62
CA ASP A 1103 -14.08 15.56 25.84
C ASP A 1103 -13.87 15.44 24.31
N ALA A 1104 -13.41 14.27 23.84
CA ALA A 1104 -13.16 13.98 22.44
C ALA A 1104 -14.46 13.86 21.61
N SER A 1105 -14.39 14.16 20.31
CA SER A 1105 -15.56 14.09 19.42
C SER A 1105 -15.26 13.89 17.93
N VAL A 1106 -16.27 13.35 17.23
CA VAL A 1106 -16.37 13.30 15.78
C VAL A 1106 -17.70 13.90 15.30
N THR A 1107 -17.64 14.86 14.39
CA THR A 1107 -18.81 15.48 13.75
C THR A 1107 -18.90 15.02 12.29
N LEU A 1108 -20.03 14.40 11.95
CA LEU A 1108 -20.40 14.00 10.60
C LEU A 1108 -21.42 14.98 10.04
N LEU A 1109 -21.30 15.32 8.75
CA LEU A 1109 -22.26 16.18 8.05
C LEU A 1109 -23.37 15.35 7.40
N ALA A 1110 -24.53 15.95 7.17
CA ALA A 1110 -25.67 15.28 6.57
C ALA A 1110 -25.31 14.61 5.22
N GLY A 1111 -25.56 13.29 5.11
CA GLY A 1111 -25.20 12.48 3.94
C GLY A 1111 -23.74 12.01 3.85
N THR A 1112 -22.92 12.23 4.88
CA THR A 1112 -21.51 11.80 4.90
C THR A 1112 -21.33 10.28 5.03
N CYS A 1113 -22.17 9.61 5.83
CA CYS A 1113 -21.97 8.21 6.17
C CYS A 1113 -22.58 7.29 5.08
N PRO A 1114 -21.79 6.42 4.41
CA PRO A 1114 -22.29 5.56 3.32
C PRO A 1114 -23.12 4.37 3.80
N TYR A 1115 -23.03 4.03 5.08
CA TYR A 1115 -23.62 2.85 5.71
C TYR A 1115 -24.43 3.24 6.96
N SER A 1116 -25.15 2.29 7.55
CA SER A 1116 -25.73 2.45 8.89
C SER A 1116 -24.84 1.72 9.89
N VAL A 1117 -24.17 2.47 10.77
CA VAL A 1117 -23.13 1.97 11.70
C VAL A 1117 -23.24 2.62 13.08
N ASN A 1118 -22.67 1.96 14.09
CA ASN A 1118 -22.43 2.55 15.41
C ASN A 1118 -21.04 3.18 15.43
N ILE A 1119 -20.96 4.51 15.49
CA ILE A 1119 -19.67 5.19 15.64
C ILE A 1119 -19.32 5.28 17.12
N SER A 1120 -18.11 4.88 17.50
CA SER A 1120 -17.60 4.87 18.89
C SER A 1120 -16.29 5.64 19.02
N ILE A 1121 -16.04 6.17 20.22
CA ILE A 1121 -14.76 6.75 20.62
C ILE A 1121 -14.29 6.05 21.89
N ASN A 1122 -13.08 5.47 21.84
CA ASN A 1122 -12.47 4.74 22.96
C ASN A 1122 -11.07 5.32 23.25
N GLU A 1123 -10.67 5.38 24.52
CA GLU A 1123 -9.35 5.83 24.93
C GLU A 1123 -8.30 4.74 24.70
N MET A 1124 -7.13 5.09 24.14
CA MET A 1124 -6.00 4.17 24.04
C MET A 1124 -5.22 4.10 25.35
N SER A 1125 -4.73 2.91 25.72
CA SER A 1125 -3.79 2.71 26.81
C SER A 1125 -2.47 2.11 26.31
N ASN A 1126 -1.37 2.50 26.97
CA ASN A 1126 0.01 2.10 26.66
C ASN A 1126 0.39 2.27 25.17
N PRO A 1127 0.20 3.46 24.58
CA PRO A 1127 0.54 3.71 23.17
C PRO A 1127 2.02 3.45 22.87
N PRO A 1128 2.35 3.02 21.62
CA PRO A 1128 3.73 2.78 21.19
C PRO A 1128 4.64 4.01 21.33
N ASN A 1129 5.95 3.80 21.34
CA ASN A 1129 6.90 4.90 21.25
C ASN A 1129 7.00 5.40 19.80
N PHE A 1130 7.03 6.72 19.61
CA PHE A 1130 7.18 7.34 18.29
C PHE A 1130 8.39 8.28 18.32
N ALA A 1131 9.51 7.85 17.71
CA ALA A 1131 10.78 8.54 17.82
C ALA A 1131 10.72 9.99 17.31
N GLY A 1132 11.07 10.95 18.18
CA GLY A 1132 11.02 12.39 17.90
C GLY A 1132 9.64 13.04 18.05
N LEU A 1133 8.62 12.30 18.50
CA LEU A 1133 7.25 12.77 18.67
C LEU A 1133 6.68 12.45 20.06
N SER A 1134 6.56 13.49 20.89
CA SER A 1134 5.80 13.46 22.14
C SER A 1134 4.29 13.30 21.88
N LEU A 1135 3.70 12.24 22.42
CA LEU A 1135 2.25 12.07 22.46
C LEU A 1135 1.60 13.05 23.44
N LEU A 1136 0.52 13.70 23.02
CA LEU A 1136 -0.28 14.63 23.83
C LEU A 1136 -1.62 14.03 24.24
N ASN A 1137 -2.30 13.34 23.31
CA ASN A 1137 -3.51 12.54 23.57
C ASN A 1137 -3.81 11.63 22.36
N GLY A 1138 -4.61 10.57 22.52
CA GLY A 1138 -4.99 9.67 21.41
C GLY A 1138 -6.22 8.80 21.69
N TYR A 1139 -7.07 8.65 20.67
CA TYR A 1139 -8.34 7.93 20.75
C TYR A 1139 -8.56 7.03 19.54
N ASP A 1140 -9.20 5.88 19.76
CA ASP A 1140 -9.89 5.15 18.70
C ASP A 1140 -11.07 5.96 18.19
N PHE A 1141 -11.31 5.89 16.89
CA PHE A 1141 -12.58 6.23 16.28
C PHE A 1141 -13.01 5.02 15.46
N GLY A 1142 -14.08 4.36 15.89
CA GLY A 1142 -14.56 3.11 15.29
C GLY A 1142 -15.88 3.28 14.54
N PRO A 1143 -16.22 2.37 13.60
CA PRO A 1143 -15.39 1.24 13.16
C PRO A 1143 -14.34 1.67 12.12
N SER A 1144 -13.19 0.98 12.08
CA SER A 1144 -12.18 1.18 11.02
C SER A 1144 -12.66 0.63 9.67
N GLU A 1145 -11.88 0.85 8.61
CA GLU A 1145 -12.17 0.44 7.22
C GLU A 1145 -13.42 1.13 6.60
N ILE A 1146 -14.06 2.07 7.31
CA ILE A 1146 -15.07 2.98 6.75
C ILE A 1146 -14.40 4.18 6.05
N THR A 1147 -14.79 4.44 4.80
CA THR A 1147 -14.34 5.59 4.00
C THR A 1147 -15.49 6.55 3.74
N PHE A 1148 -15.22 7.86 3.76
CA PHE A 1148 -16.18 8.93 3.52
C PHE A 1148 -15.81 9.79 2.30
N ASP A 1149 -16.74 9.93 1.36
CA ASP A 1149 -16.62 10.86 0.21
C ASP A 1149 -16.63 12.34 0.65
N ILE A 1150 -17.19 12.62 1.84
CA ILE A 1150 -17.24 13.94 2.48
C ILE A 1150 -16.47 13.83 3.80
N PRO A 1151 -15.31 14.48 3.99
CA PRO A 1151 -14.52 14.32 5.21
C PRO A 1151 -15.27 14.70 6.49
N VAL A 1152 -15.25 13.81 7.47
CA VAL A 1152 -15.74 14.05 8.85
C VAL A 1152 -14.76 14.94 9.61
N ILE A 1153 -15.22 15.60 10.67
CA ILE A 1153 -14.40 16.46 11.52
C ILE A 1153 -14.09 15.73 12.83
N ILE A 1154 -12.82 15.55 13.17
CA ILE A 1154 -12.35 15.03 14.45
C ILE A 1154 -11.92 16.21 15.33
N THR A 1155 -12.18 16.13 16.64
CA THR A 1155 -11.60 17.06 17.65
C THR A 1155 -11.03 16.25 18.82
N ILE A 1156 -9.72 16.38 19.07
CA ILE A 1156 -8.99 15.72 20.17
C ILE A 1156 -8.51 16.80 21.16
N PRO A 1157 -9.07 16.90 22.37
CA PRO A 1157 -8.56 17.77 23.42
C PRO A 1157 -7.20 17.28 23.94
N TYR A 1158 -6.34 18.20 24.39
CA TYR A 1158 -5.04 17.85 24.96
C TYR A 1158 -4.51 18.90 25.95
N ALA A 1159 -3.75 18.45 26.94
CA ALA A 1159 -3.14 19.31 27.94
C ALA A 1159 -1.89 20.03 27.39
N VAL A 1160 -1.72 21.30 27.74
CA VAL A 1160 -0.57 22.11 27.29
C VAL A 1160 0.61 21.90 28.24
N THR A 1161 1.55 21.05 27.84
CA THR A 1161 2.71 20.65 28.65
C THR A 1161 3.86 21.67 28.69
N GLY A 1162 3.85 22.68 27.81
CA GLY A 1162 4.82 23.77 27.79
C GLY A 1162 6.10 23.51 27.00
N ALA A 1163 6.21 22.37 26.31
CA ALA A 1163 7.30 22.06 25.37
C ALA A 1163 7.23 22.94 24.10
N ALA A 1164 8.31 22.95 23.32
CA ALA A 1164 8.44 23.74 22.11
C ALA A 1164 8.07 22.93 20.85
N GLY A 1165 6.84 23.10 20.36
CA GLY A 1165 6.39 22.46 19.12
C GLY A 1165 5.04 23.01 18.64
N THR A 1166 4.65 22.63 17.42
CA THR A 1166 3.29 22.82 16.91
C THR A 1166 2.61 21.44 16.85
N PRO A 1167 1.61 21.17 17.70
CA PRO A 1167 0.88 19.91 17.66
C PRO A 1167 0.20 19.65 16.31
N THR A 1168 0.23 18.41 15.85
CA THR A 1168 -0.40 17.94 14.61
C THR A 1168 -0.98 16.54 14.80
N ALA A 1169 -1.88 16.15 13.90
CA ALA A 1169 -2.60 14.89 13.98
C ALA A 1169 -1.94 13.83 13.10
N TYR A 1170 -1.91 12.59 13.58
CA TYR A 1170 -1.51 11.40 12.82
C TYR A 1170 -2.46 10.24 13.12
N TRP A 1171 -2.41 9.20 12.30
CA TRP A 1171 -2.91 7.86 12.62
C TRP A 1171 -1.78 6.83 12.47
N TYR A 1172 -1.93 5.65 13.08
CA TYR A 1172 -0.96 4.56 12.96
C TYR A 1172 -1.38 3.60 11.84
N ASN A 1173 -0.58 3.53 10.78
CA ASN A 1173 -0.80 2.59 9.69
C ASN A 1173 -0.19 1.23 10.06
N SER A 1174 -1.02 0.37 10.63
CA SER A 1174 -0.66 -1.00 11.05
C SER A 1174 -0.05 -1.85 9.93
N ARG A 1175 -0.35 -1.58 8.66
CA ARG A 1175 0.18 -2.29 7.49
C ARG A 1175 1.60 -1.89 7.12
N THR A 1176 2.04 -0.68 7.49
CA THR A 1176 3.41 -0.17 7.27
C THR A 1176 4.23 -0.03 8.54
N GLY A 1177 3.60 -0.21 9.71
CA GLY A 1177 4.21 -0.01 11.02
C GLY A 1177 4.49 1.46 11.37
N ALA A 1178 3.98 2.41 10.58
CA ALA A 1178 4.39 3.81 10.63
C ALA A 1178 3.22 4.78 10.87
N LEU A 1179 3.54 5.95 11.42
CA LEU A 1179 2.60 7.06 11.53
C LEU A 1179 2.35 7.70 10.17
N SER A 1180 1.09 8.03 9.87
CA SER A 1180 0.70 8.75 8.66
C SER A 1180 -0.20 9.95 8.95
N GLN A 1181 -0.21 10.93 8.04
CA GLN A 1181 -1.21 12.01 7.95
C GLN A 1181 -2.09 11.88 6.70
N ASP A 1182 -2.03 10.74 5.98
CA ASP A 1182 -2.87 10.51 4.80
C ASP A 1182 -4.34 10.62 5.16
N GLY A 1183 -5.14 11.28 4.32
CA GLY A 1183 -6.54 11.60 4.59
C GLY A 1183 -6.77 12.75 5.59
N ILE A 1184 -5.79 13.10 6.43
CA ILE A 1184 -5.88 14.22 7.39
C ILE A 1184 -5.72 15.55 6.65
N THR A 1185 -6.65 16.48 6.87
CA THR A 1185 -6.63 17.83 6.29
C THR A 1185 -7.17 18.89 7.25
N GLN A 1186 -6.94 20.18 6.96
CA GLN A 1186 -7.51 21.32 7.69
C GLN A 1186 -7.29 21.29 9.21
N ILE A 1187 -6.06 21.01 9.63
CA ILE A 1187 -5.66 20.96 11.04
C ILE A 1187 -5.73 22.37 11.66
N GLU A 1188 -6.45 22.51 12.78
CA GLU A 1188 -6.72 23.73 13.54
C GLU A 1188 -6.39 23.48 15.03
N ILE A 1189 -5.56 24.34 15.62
CA ILE A 1189 -5.32 24.34 17.08
C ILE A 1189 -6.29 25.32 17.73
N ILE A 1190 -7.16 24.80 18.59
CA ILE A 1190 -8.20 25.55 19.29
C ILE A 1190 -7.73 25.79 20.73
N GLN A 1191 -7.47 27.05 21.07
CA GLN A 1191 -7.17 27.43 22.45
C GLN A 1191 -8.47 27.55 23.26
N LEU A 1192 -8.74 26.55 24.10
CA LEU A 1192 -9.90 26.54 25.01
C LEU A 1192 -9.58 27.26 26.32
N THR A 1193 -8.42 26.96 26.93
CA THR A 1193 -7.89 27.64 28.11
C THR A 1193 -6.38 27.89 27.98
N SER A 1194 -5.72 28.33 29.07
CA SER A 1194 -4.25 28.41 29.12
C SER A 1194 -3.54 27.07 29.31
N SER A 1195 -4.28 25.99 29.65
CA SER A 1195 -3.71 24.67 29.98
C SER A 1195 -4.38 23.51 29.25
N LEU A 1196 -5.48 23.76 28.54
CA LEU A 1196 -6.21 22.80 27.69
C LEU A 1196 -6.41 23.45 26.31
N HIS A 1197 -5.94 22.77 25.28
CA HIS A 1197 -6.22 23.07 23.87
C HIS A 1197 -7.01 21.90 23.27
N ALA A 1198 -7.48 22.04 22.04
CA ALA A 1198 -7.94 20.92 21.24
C ALA A 1198 -7.41 21.00 19.81
N LEU A 1199 -7.08 19.85 19.24
CA LEU A 1199 -6.66 19.70 17.87
C LEU A 1199 -7.86 19.24 17.05
N ARG A 1200 -8.35 20.11 16.16
CA ARG A 1200 -9.42 19.78 15.21
C ARG A 1200 -8.83 19.53 13.84
N PHE A 1201 -9.34 18.54 13.12
CA PHE A 1201 -8.96 18.27 11.74
C PHE A 1201 -10.10 17.57 10.98
N LYS A 1202 -9.93 17.38 9.68
CA LYS A 1202 -10.82 16.56 8.85
C LYS A 1202 -10.14 15.28 8.40
N THR A 1203 -10.90 14.20 8.30
CA THR A 1203 -10.44 12.90 7.81
C THR A 1203 -11.47 12.26 6.86
N THR A 1204 -10.98 11.48 5.91
CA THR A 1204 -11.78 10.64 5.00
C THR A 1204 -12.09 9.24 5.56
N HIS A 1205 -11.62 8.90 6.76
CA HIS A 1205 -11.77 7.56 7.35
C HIS A 1205 -11.74 7.62 8.89
N LEU A 1206 -12.24 6.57 9.54
CA LEU A 1206 -12.07 6.35 10.99
C LEU A 1206 -10.98 5.30 11.24
N THR A 1207 -10.19 5.52 12.28
CA THR A 1207 -9.00 4.76 12.69
C THR A 1207 -8.48 5.39 14.02
N PRO A 1208 -7.52 4.79 14.75
CA PRO A 1208 -6.88 5.44 15.88
C PRO A 1208 -6.12 6.71 15.50
N PHE A 1209 -6.51 7.85 16.08
CA PHE A 1209 -5.90 9.16 15.84
C PHE A 1209 -5.17 9.69 17.07
N PHE A 1210 -4.00 10.28 16.83
CA PHE A 1210 -3.07 10.79 17.84
C PHE A 1210 -2.83 12.29 17.63
N ALA A 1211 -2.96 13.08 18.69
CA ALA A 1211 -2.42 14.43 18.76
C ALA A 1211 -0.98 14.36 19.28
N MET A 1212 0.00 14.77 18.46
CA MET A 1212 1.42 14.68 18.79
C MET A 1212 2.16 15.96 18.43
N GLN A 1213 3.29 16.19 19.08
CA GLN A 1213 4.19 17.33 18.81
C GLN A 1213 5.64 16.84 18.69
N PRO A 1214 6.52 17.57 17.99
CA PRO A 1214 7.95 17.32 18.06
C PRO A 1214 8.45 17.34 19.50
N ASP A 1215 9.40 16.47 19.83
CA ASP A 1215 10.14 16.55 21.09
C ASP A 1215 10.92 17.88 21.16
N GLY A 1216 10.97 18.48 22.35
CA GLY A 1216 11.73 19.71 22.58
C GLY A 1216 13.21 19.42 22.81
N ASP A 1217 14.10 20.20 22.17
CA ASP A 1217 15.56 20.08 22.32
C ASP A 1217 16.00 20.13 23.79
N ASP A 1218 16.35 18.98 24.37
CA ASP A 1218 16.78 18.90 25.78
C ASP A 1218 18.29 19.19 25.89
N GLU A 1219 18.65 20.45 26.18
CA GLU A 1219 20.04 20.90 26.47
C GLU A 1219 20.58 20.29 27.80
N GLY A 1220 20.66 18.96 27.88
CA GLY A 1220 20.77 18.23 29.16
C GLY A 1220 22.08 17.45 29.42
N ALA A 1221 22.74 16.89 28.40
CA ALA A 1221 23.82 15.89 28.61
C ALA A 1221 25.10 16.15 27.78
N GLY A 1222 26.14 16.68 28.42
CA GLY A 1222 27.41 17.03 27.75
C GLY A 1222 28.50 15.96 27.84
N ILE A 1223 29.01 15.50 26.68
CA ILE A 1223 30.30 14.82 26.54
C ILE A 1223 31.18 15.63 25.56
N GLY A 1224 32.47 15.83 25.89
CA GLY A 1224 33.24 16.97 25.38
C GLY A 1224 34.01 16.78 24.07
N SER A 1225 33.65 17.59 23.06
CA SER A 1225 34.51 18.28 22.07
C SER A 1225 35.61 17.48 21.31
N GLY A 1226 35.44 17.32 19.99
CA GLY A 1226 36.33 16.50 19.14
C GLY A 1226 36.59 16.94 17.68
N ALA A 1227 36.56 18.25 17.37
CA ALA A 1227 36.99 18.88 16.10
C ALA A 1227 36.13 18.74 14.81
N GLY A 1228 36.12 19.82 14.01
CA GLY A 1228 35.95 19.78 12.55
C GLY A 1228 34.58 20.21 11.99
N GLU A 1229 34.46 21.47 11.58
CA GLU A 1229 33.25 21.97 10.89
C GLU A 1229 33.10 21.36 9.48
N GLY A 1230 31.90 20.86 9.16
CA GLY A 1230 31.54 20.35 7.85
C GLY A 1230 30.02 20.12 7.77
N GLY A 1231 29.27 21.14 7.34
CA GLY A 1231 27.80 21.16 7.49
C GLY A 1231 27.06 20.18 6.57
N GLY A 1232 26.39 19.21 7.17
CA GLY A 1232 25.36 18.37 6.54
C GLY A 1232 24.31 18.01 7.58
N ALA A 1233 23.16 18.67 7.56
CA ALA A 1233 22.06 18.40 8.48
C ALA A 1233 21.27 17.17 8.00
N GLY A 1234 21.41 16.06 8.73
CA GLY A 1234 20.56 14.87 8.55
C GLY A 1234 19.12 15.16 8.99
N GLY A 1235 18.16 14.52 8.34
CA GLY A 1235 16.73 14.74 8.58
C GLY A 1235 15.87 13.79 7.76
N GLY A 1236 15.83 12.53 8.18
CA GLY A 1236 15.06 11.46 7.55
C GLY A 1236 15.47 10.10 8.10
N CYS A 1237 14.56 9.13 8.02
CA CYS A 1237 14.74 7.79 8.57
C CYS A 1237 16.04 7.13 8.06
N GLU A 1238 16.86 6.65 8.99
CA GLU A 1238 18.15 5.99 8.71
C GLU A 1238 17.98 4.46 8.73
N LEU A 1239 18.51 3.79 7.72
CA LEU A 1239 18.68 2.33 7.73
C LEU A 1239 20.14 1.99 8.07
N SER A 1240 20.34 1.20 9.13
CA SER A 1240 21.59 0.53 9.46
C SER A 1240 21.39 -1.00 9.38
N GLY A 1241 22.47 -1.79 9.23
CA GLY A 1241 22.34 -3.21 8.86
C GLY A 1241 23.38 -4.15 9.46
N SER A 1242 23.00 -5.42 9.54
CA SER A 1242 23.81 -6.57 9.92
C SER A 1242 24.25 -7.37 8.68
N ASN A 1243 25.27 -8.23 8.82
CA ASN A 1243 25.91 -8.93 7.71
C ASN A 1243 25.87 -10.46 7.89
N ASP A 1244 25.33 -11.19 6.90
CA ASP A 1244 26.10 -12.09 6.01
C ASP A 1244 25.17 -13.12 5.32
N ALA A 1245 24.99 -13.01 4.01
CA ALA A 1245 24.33 -14.01 3.17
C ALA A 1245 25.02 -14.13 1.80
N GLY A 1246 25.02 -15.34 1.23
CA GLY A 1246 25.70 -15.61 -0.04
C GLY A 1246 24.93 -15.09 -1.26
N ALA A 1247 25.57 -14.25 -2.08
CA ALA A 1247 24.94 -13.56 -3.21
C ALA A 1247 24.24 -14.45 -4.27
N VAL A 1248 24.48 -15.76 -4.29
CA VAL A 1248 23.84 -16.69 -5.25
C VAL A 1248 22.46 -17.17 -4.77
N GLU A 1249 22.22 -17.24 -3.46
CA GLU A 1249 20.98 -17.80 -2.90
C GLU A 1249 19.85 -16.74 -2.80
N TYR A 1250 20.22 -15.45 -2.74
CA TYR A 1250 19.27 -14.34 -2.58
C TYR A 1250 18.46 -14.02 -3.85
N PHE A 1251 19.05 -14.11 -5.05
CA PHE A 1251 18.42 -13.65 -6.30
C PHE A 1251 17.49 -14.68 -6.96
N LEU A 1252 17.69 -15.98 -6.69
CA LEU A 1252 17.02 -17.06 -7.43
C LEU A 1252 15.48 -17.09 -7.28
N PRO A 1253 14.88 -16.87 -6.09
CA PRO A 1253 13.42 -16.85 -5.93
C PRO A 1253 12.74 -15.71 -6.70
N TYR A 1254 13.38 -14.54 -6.70
CA TYR A 1254 12.76 -13.29 -7.16
C TYR A 1254 12.89 -13.06 -8.67
N GLY A 1255 13.78 -13.76 -9.37
CA GLY A 1255 13.79 -13.78 -10.84
C GLY A 1255 12.49 -14.31 -11.45
N ILE A 1256 11.80 -15.23 -10.76
CA ILE A 1256 10.48 -15.73 -11.16
C ILE A 1256 9.39 -14.69 -10.84
N LEU A 1257 9.50 -14.00 -9.70
CA LEU A 1257 8.57 -12.93 -9.31
C LEU A 1257 8.65 -11.73 -10.26
N ALA A 1258 9.86 -11.33 -10.68
CA ALA A 1258 10.06 -10.28 -11.68
C ALA A 1258 9.41 -10.63 -13.03
N LEU A 1259 9.56 -11.86 -13.52
CA LEU A 1259 8.85 -12.36 -14.70
C LEU A 1259 7.32 -12.28 -14.56
N PHE A 1260 6.78 -12.53 -13.38
CA PHE A 1260 5.35 -12.41 -13.09
C PHE A 1260 4.89 -10.93 -13.03
N MET A 1261 5.71 -10.06 -12.42
CA MET A 1261 5.46 -8.62 -12.31
C MET A 1261 5.57 -7.90 -13.66
N ILE A 1262 6.43 -8.34 -14.58
CA ILE A 1262 6.48 -7.82 -15.97
C ILE A 1262 5.13 -8.06 -16.70
N VAL A 1263 4.48 -9.20 -16.47
CA VAL A 1263 3.14 -9.48 -17.00
C VAL A 1263 2.07 -8.57 -16.38
N LEU A 1264 2.21 -8.20 -15.11
CA LEU A 1264 1.33 -7.26 -14.42
C LEU A 1264 1.57 -5.80 -14.86
N LYS A 1265 2.83 -5.35 -15.01
CA LYS A 1265 3.17 -4.00 -15.53
C LYS A 1265 2.68 -3.81 -16.99
N ARG A 1266 2.71 -4.88 -17.81
CA ARG A 1266 2.02 -4.92 -19.14
C ARG A 1266 0.49 -4.83 -19.06
N LYS A 1267 -0.12 -5.17 -17.91
CA LYS A 1267 -1.56 -5.05 -17.66
C LYS A 1267 -1.95 -3.64 -17.16
N ASP A 1268 -1.06 -2.96 -16.43
CA ASP A 1268 -1.30 -1.61 -15.92
C ASP A 1268 -0.87 -0.47 -16.87
N ARG A 1269 0.16 -0.64 -17.73
CA ARG A 1269 0.36 0.28 -18.89
C ARG A 1269 -0.88 0.28 -19.82
N LYS A 1270 -1.65 -0.82 -19.86
CA LYS A 1270 -2.97 -0.93 -20.51
C LYS A 1270 -4.14 -0.26 -19.76
N ARG A 1271 -3.95 0.17 -18.51
CA ARG A 1271 -4.94 0.95 -17.73
C ARG A 1271 -4.64 2.45 -17.77
N ARG A 1272 -3.37 2.86 -17.90
CA ARG A 1272 -2.97 4.26 -18.16
C ARG A 1272 -3.21 4.71 -19.62
N THR A 1273 -3.92 3.91 -20.41
CA THR A 1273 -4.27 4.17 -21.82
C THR A 1273 -5.78 3.95 -22.10
N LEU A 1274 -6.60 4.12 -21.06
CA LEU A 1274 -8.07 4.14 -21.09
C LEU A 1274 -8.60 5.52 -20.64
#